data_AF-A0A6P1DJV6-F1
#
_entry.id   AF-A0A6P1DJV6-F1
#
_cell.length_a   1.000
_cell.length_b   1.000
_cell.length_c   1.000
_cell.angle_alpha   90.00
_cell.angle_beta   90.00
_cell.angle_gamma   90.00
#
_symmetry.space_group_name_H-M   'P 1'
#
loop_
_entity.id
_entity.type
_entity.pdbx_description
1 polymer ?
#
loop_
_entity_poly.entity_id
_entity_poly.type
_entity_poly.pdbx_seq_one_letter_code
_entity_poly.pdbx_strand_id
1 'polypeptide(L)'
;MSYQKHYNNSIENPEAFWAEQANNIKWYKKPTIILSKDENGFDRWFEDGKLNICYLAVDKHVDAGYGEQTAIVYDSPVTQQRVNYSYNEVKRQVSRLAGGLRDLGVKKGDTVIIYMPMIPHAAFSMLACARIGAIHSVVFGGFAPHELAIRIDDCKPKVIITATSGMEVDRLIAYKPLVDEAVEKATHKVEKIIVYQRNLGAINPKTETYVSYKKLVKASEPVDCVEMNSNDPLYILYTSGTTGKPKGILRDTGGYATALKYSMKYIYGVEEGDTFWAASDVGWVVGHSYIVYAPLINRNTTIVFEGKPVKTPDASTFWRIISENNVKVMFTAPTAIRAIKKEDPDGELLKMYDLSCLKYQFLAGERCDAATLHWLEEKLQIPVIDHWWQTESGWPMVSNMMGLEPLPIKPGSATKPVGGYDLQILNNEGKQLGANEEGLVAIKLPLPPGNMLNIWGNTERFKEGYLKRFDGYYFSGDGGYVDDDGYVFITGRVDDVINVAGHRLSTAEMEEIVSSNKSVAECAVFGIEDALKGQVPLALVVIKSGDYVSSFELEYNIVQEVRKIIGPVASLKRVLVVKRLPKTRSGKILRKLLRNMADGVDFVIPSTIDDVEIIEEIIHEFKLFKIGIFENATEEEKQTLADLRIDSFIKYYKSYQHSVNDPEGYWAQIADTFTWRKKWDKVVEYNWDTPKFEWFKGAKLNITENCLDRHLEKRGDDIAIIWEANDPDEENRILTYNELHEEVCKFANVMKNNGVVKGDKVCIYMPMVPELAISVLACARIGAVHSVVFAGFSSVALSTRINDAACKMLLTSDGVFRGNKAVDFKSIVDEALETCPTIETSIVLNRINSKVTMKEGRDLWWHEELAKAETYCPAEVMDAEDMLFILYTSGSTGKPKGMVHTCAGYMVQTAHSFKNVFQYEHGDVYFCTADVGWITGHSYIVYGPLAVGATTLMFEGIPSYPDYSRFWQIVEKHKVNQFYTAPTAIRALAAQGNEMTERNDLSSIKVLGTVGEPINEEAWHWYDEKIGKQRSPIVDTWWQTETGSIMISPLAGVTPAKPTFATRPMPGVQPCLVDELGNELNTNPSEGRLCIKYPWPSMARTIYGDHKRYKETYFSAFPGKYFTGDGSFRDLEGNYRITGRVDDVVIVSGHNLGTAPIENIINEHNNVVESAIVGFPHKIKGNALYAYVIVYEVPENPDNLRREINDLIGRTIGGIAKLDKIQFVTGLPKTRSGKIMRRILRKIAENETSNMGDITTLLNPEVVEAIMEGSLVK
;
A
#
# COMPACT_ATOMS: atom_id res chain seq x y z
N MET A 1 -56.47 1.24 0.08
CA MET A 1 -56.75 -0.19 0.39
C MET A 1 -55.68 -0.60 1.41
N SER A 2 -56.05 -1.22 2.54
CA SER A 2 -55.05 -1.61 3.54
C SER A 2 -54.14 -2.71 3.01
N TYR A 3 -52.88 -2.72 3.46
CA TYR A 3 -51.91 -3.75 3.07
C TYR A 3 -52.45 -5.16 3.38
N GLN A 4 -52.97 -5.37 4.59
CA GLN A 4 -53.41 -6.70 5.03
C GLN A 4 -54.54 -7.28 4.18
N LYS A 5 -55.53 -6.45 3.81
CA LYS A 5 -56.65 -6.90 2.97
C LYS A 5 -56.16 -7.27 1.57
N HIS A 6 -55.25 -6.48 1.02
CA HIS A 6 -54.65 -6.72 -0.29
C HIS A 6 -53.81 -8.00 -0.30
N TYR A 7 -52.97 -8.19 0.71
CA TYR A 7 -52.16 -9.40 0.89
C TYR A 7 -53.03 -10.65 1.06
N ASN A 8 -53.99 -10.65 1.99
CA ASN A 8 -54.87 -11.80 2.21
C ASN A 8 -55.62 -12.20 0.93
N ASN A 9 -56.16 -11.23 0.18
CA ASN A 9 -56.84 -11.52 -1.09
C ASN A 9 -55.91 -12.20 -2.11
N SER A 10 -54.64 -11.78 -2.17
CA SER A 10 -53.66 -12.36 -3.08
C SER A 10 -53.25 -13.79 -2.73
N ILE A 11 -53.36 -14.19 -1.45
CA ILE A 11 -53.02 -15.54 -0.97
C ILE A 11 -54.24 -16.46 -0.97
N GLU A 12 -55.40 -15.96 -0.54
CA GLU A 12 -56.65 -16.74 -0.44
C GLU A 12 -57.33 -16.94 -1.80
N ASN A 13 -57.19 -15.98 -2.73
CA ASN A 13 -57.82 -16.01 -4.06
C ASN A 13 -56.81 -15.71 -5.18
N PRO A 14 -55.72 -16.48 -5.30
CA PRO A 14 -54.58 -16.12 -6.15
C PRO A 14 -54.94 -16.02 -7.64
N GLU A 15 -55.77 -16.92 -8.18
CA GLU A 15 -56.20 -16.86 -9.58
C GLU A 15 -57.03 -15.60 -9.87
N ALA A 16 -58.06 -15.30 -9.06
CA ALA A 16 -58.89 -14.13 -9.26
C ALA A 16 -58.07 -12.83 -9.14
N PHE A 17 -57.18 -12.77 -8.14
CA PHE A 17 -56.30 -11.63 -7.92
C PHE A 17 -55.38 -11.37 -9.12
N TRP A 18 -54.68 -12.40 -9.61
CA TRP A 18 -53.75 -12.24 -10.73
C TRP A 18 -54.46 -12.07 -12.07
N ALA A 19 -55.67 -12.59 -12.25
CA ALA A 19 -56.52 -12.28 -13.39
C ALA A 19 -56.90 -10.79 -13.43
N GLU A 20 -57.22 -10.19 -12.27
CA GLU A 20 -57.45 -8.75 -12.16
C GLU A 20 -56.20 -7.96 -12.55
N GLN A 21 -55.03 -8.36 -12.06
CA GLN A 21 -53.78 -7.67 -12.40
C GLN A 21 -53.43 -7.81 -13.89
N ALA A 22 -53.67 -8.97 -14.50
CA ALA A 22 -53.45 -9.19 -15.92
C ALA A 22 -54.34 -8.30 -16.80
N ASN A 23 -55.50 -7.85 -16.32
CA ASN A 23 -56.36 -6.91 -17.06
C ASN A 23 -55.76 -5.50 -17.18
N ASN A 24 -54.75 -5.16 -16.37
CA ASN A 24 -54.07 -3.86 -16.41
C ASN A 24 -53.00 -3.76 -17.52
N ILE A 25 -52.73 -4.85 -18.25
CA ILE A 25 -51.87 -4.86 -19.43
C ILE A 25 -52.64 -5.28 -20.69
N LYS A 26 -52.09 -4.95 -21.86
CA LYS A 26 -52.73 -5.23 -23.15
C LYS A 26 -52.27 -6.60 -23.66
N TRP A 27 -53.23 -7.44 -24.01
CA TRP A 27 -52.99 -8.77 -24.58
C TRP A 27 -53.48 -8.79 -26.03
N TYR A 28 -52.80 -9.52 -26.90
CA TYR A 28 -53.34 -9.88 -28.22
C TYR A 28 -54.44 -10.93 -28.05
N LYS A 29 -54.19 -11.92 -27.19
CA LYS A 29 -55.20 -12.86 -26.67
C LYS A 29 -55.15 -12.84 -25.15
N LYS A 30 -56.23 -12.40 -24.49
CA LYS A 30 -56.32 -12.43 -23.03
C LYS A 30 -56.29 -13.88 -22.51
N PRO A 31 -55.59 -14.16 -21.41
CA PRO A 31 -55.59 -15.49 -20.81
C PRO A 31 -56.97 -15.84 -20.24
N THR A 32 -57.39 -17.08 -20.46
CA THR A 32 -58.55 -17.71 -19.83
C THR A 32 -58.14 -18.77 -18.82
N ILE A 33 -56.93 -19.32 -18.98
CA ILE A 33 -56.30 -20.24 -18.03
C ILE A 33 -55.33 -19.41 -17.20
N ILE A 34 -55.72 -19.10 -15.95
CA ILE A 34 -54.95 -18.19 -15.11
C ILE A 34 -53.77 -18.89 -14.44
N LEU A 35 -54.02 -20.04 -13.83
CA LEU A 35 -53.00 -20.90 -13.24
C LEU A 35 -53.15 -22.32 -13.80
N SER A 36 -52.06 -22.90 -14.28
CA SER A 36 -51.98 -24.28 -14.72
C SER A 36 -50.67 -24.91 -14.28
N LYS A 37 -50.45 -26.19 -14.63
CA LYS A 37 -49.18 -26.89 -14.43
C LYS A 37 -48.62 -27.35 -15.76
N ASP A 38 -47.31 -27.24 -15.94
CA ASP A 38 -46.62 -27.77 -17.11
C ASP A 38 -46.44 -29.30 -17.03
N GLU A 39 -45.79 -29.86 -18.05
CA GLU A 39 -45.47 -31.29 -18.15
C GLU A 39 -44.60 -31.83 -17.00
N ASN A 40 -43.90 -30.96 -16.27
CA ASN A 40 -43.09 -31.32 -15.10
C ASN A 40 -43.82 -31.09 -13.77
N GLY A 41 -45.10 -30.65 -13.81
CA GLY A 41 -45.90 -30.33 -12.64
C GLY A 41 -45.65 -28.95 -12.04
N PHE A 42 -44.88 -28.09 -12.72
CA PHE A 42 -44.56 -26.74 -12.26
C PHE A 42 -45.66 -25.76 -12.62
N ASP A 43 -45.93 -24.82 -11.73
CA ASP A 43 -46.97 -23.82 -11.93
C ASP A 43 -46.65 -22.88 -13.10
N ARG A 44 -47.68 -22.56 -13.90
CA ARG A 44 -47.62 -21.66 -15.06
C ARG A 44 -48.75 -20.66 -14.98
N TRP A 45 -48.41 -19.39 -15.18
CA TRP A 45 -49.38 -18.30 -15.17
C TRP A 45 -49.74 -17.88 -16.59
N PHE A 46 -51.04 -17.72 -16.84
CA PHE A 46 -51.59 -17.17 -18.08
C PHE A 46 -51.24 -18.00 -19.33
N GLU A 47 -51.23 -19.32 -19.22
CA GLU A 47 -50.69 -20.26 -20.23
C GLU A 47 -51.18 -19.99 -21.66
N ASP A 48 -52.47 -19.69 -21.81
CA ASP A 48 -53.10 -19.49 -23.11
C ASP A 48 -53.12 -18.02 -23.58
N GLY A 49 -52.55 -17.11 -22.77
CA GLY A 49 -52.44 -15.69 -23.06
C GLY A 49 -51.34 -15.40 -24.09
N LYS A 50 -51.54 -14.35 -24.90
CA LYS A 50 -50.58 -13.90 -25.91
C LYS A 50 -50.36 -12.41 -25.88
N LEU A 51 -49.10 -11.98 -25.94
CA LEU A 51 -48.69 -10.57 -25.91
C LEU A 51 -47.32 -10.38 -26.59
N ASN A 52 -46.81 -9.15 -26.57
CA ASN A 52 -45.39 -8.88 -26.75
C ASN A 52 -44.94 -7.84 -25.72
N ILE A 53 -43.89 -8.11 -24.96
CA ILE A 53 -43.47 -7.20 -23.88
C ILE A 53 -42.82 -5.91 -24.41
N CYS A 54 -42.17 -5.93 -25.59
CA CYS A 54 -41.70 -4.71 -26.24
C CYS A 54 -42.88 -3.83 -26.68
N TYR A 55 -43.97 -4.43 -27.18
CA TYR A 55 -45.19 -3.68 -27.49
C TYR A 55 -45.72 -2.99 -26.23
N LEU A 56 -45.79 -3.70 -25.10
CA LEU A 56 -46.23 -3.13 -23.83
C LEU A 56 -45.32 -2.02 -23.31
N ALA A 57 -44.02 -2.18 -23.45
CA ALA A 57 -43.01 -1.24 -22.96
C ALA A 57 -42.85 0.00 -23.85
N VAL A 58 -43.21 -0.06 -25.13
CA VAL A 58 -42.92 1.04 -26.08
C VAL A 58 -44.13 1.39 -26.93
N ASP A 59 -44.52 0.50 -27.85
CA ASP A 59 -45.50 0.81 -28.89
C ASP A 59 -46.87 1.17 -28.33
N LYS A 60 -47.34 0.48 -27.28
CA LYS A 60 -48.60 0.77 -26.58
C LYS A 60 -48.70 2.24 -26.17
N HIS A 61 -47.61 2.82 -25.69
CA HIS A 61 -47.58 4.20 -25.21
C HIS A 61 -47.55 5.21 -26.37
N VAL A 62 -46.83 4.88 -27.45
CA VAL A 62 -46.89 5.65 -28.70
C VAL A 62 -48.31 5.65 -29.26
N ASP A 63 -48.94 4.48 -29.36
CA ASP A 63 -50.32 4.32 -29.85
C ASP A 63 -51.35 5.06 -28.98
N ALA A 64 -51.06 5.20 -27.69
CA ALA A 64 -51.90 5.93 -26.73
C ALA A 64 -51.65 7.45 -26.72
N GLY A 65 -50.79 7.98 -27.60
CA GLY A 65 -50.53 9.42 -27.75
C GLY A 65 -49.37 9.96 -26.92
N TYR A 66 -48.57 9.12 -26.28
CA TYR A 66 -47.43 9.52 -25.44
C TYR A 66 -46.07 9.39 -26.13
N GLY A 67 -46.05 9.38 -27.47
CA GLY A 67 -44.82 9.19 -28.25
C GLY A 67 -43.73 10.23 -27.98
N GLU A 68 -44.10 11.46 -27.65
CA GLU A 68 -43.15 12.55 -27.34
C GLU A 68 -42.72 12.58 -25.86
N GLN A 69 -43.32 11.78 -24.99
CA GLN A 69 -42.87 11.68 -23.60
C GLN A 69 -41.47 11.05 -23.57
N THR A 70 -40.57 11.59 -22.75
CA THR A 70 -39.27 10.95 -22.48
C THR A 70 -39.50 9.55 -21.92
N ALA A 71 -38.88 8.56 -22.56
CA ALA A 71 -38.88 7.18 -22.10
C ALA A 71 -37.58 6.87 -21.33
N ILE A 72 -36.44 7.23 -21.92
CA ILE A 72 -35.11 6.94 -21.36
C ILE A 72 -34.28 8.22 -21.29
N VAL A 73 -33.75 8.52 -20.10
CA VAL A 73 -32.66 9.48 -19.90
C VAL A 73 -31.35 8.71 -19.84
N TYR A 74 -30.36 9.14 -20.60
CA TYR A 74 -28.98 8.67 -20.50
C TYR A 74 -28.14 9.74 -19.84
N ASP A 75 -27.53 9.43 -18.71
CA ASP A 75 -26.58 10.30 -18.02
C ASP A 75 -25.26 9.55 -17.79
N SER A 76 -24.19 10.02 -18.43
CA SER A 76 -22.86 9.45 -18.34
C SER A 76 -21.88 10.54 -17.93
N PRO A 77 -21.64 10.75 -16.61
CA PRO A 77 -20.61 11.68 -16.15
C PRO A 77 -19.21 11.32 -16.64
N VAL A 78 -18.91 10.02 -16.81
CA VAL A 78 -17.60 9.53 -17.29
C VAL A 78 -17.32 9.87 -18.75
N THR A 79 -18.35 10.12 -19.55
CA THR A 79 -18.20 10.62 -20.94
C THR A 79 -18.73 12.05 -21.13
N GLN A 80 -19.21 12.67 -20.04
CA GLN A 80 -19.89 13.98 -20.03
C GLN A 80 -21.06 14.07 -21.03
N GLN A 81 -21.80 12.97 -21.20
CA GLN A 81 -22.94 12.90 -22.12
C GLN A 81 -24.26 12.83 -21.36
N ARG A 82 -25.23 13.63 -21.82
CA ARG A 82 -26.62 13.58 -21.38
C ARG A 82 -27.53 13.57 -22.60
N VAL A 83 -28.41 12.58 -22.72
CA VAL A 83 -29.32 12.41 -23.87
C VAL A 83 -30.67 11.89 -23.41
N ASN A 84 -31.75 12.52 -23.87
CA ASN A 84 -33.11 12.06 -23.62
C ASN A 84 -33.66 11.40 -24.89
N TYR A 85 -34.31 10.25 -24.74
CA TYR A 85 -34.99 9.54 -25.82
C TYR A 85 -36.49 9.49 -25.53
N SER A 86 -37.30 10.02 -26.44
CA SER A 86 -38.76 9.88 -26.35
C SER A 86 -39.21 8.46 -26.71
N TYR A 87 -40.45 8.08 -26.34
CA TYR A 87 -41.02 6.78 -26.74
C TYR A 87 -40.98 6.57 -28.27
N ASN A 88 -41.17 7.62 -29.08
CA ASN A 88 -41.04 7.57 -30.53
C ASN A 88 -39.61 7.24 -30.98
N GLU A 89 -38.60 7.83 -30.32
CA GLU A 89 -37.20 7.59 -30.63
C GLU A 89 -36.76 6.19 -30.21
N VAL A 90 -37.18 5.75 -29.03
CA VAL A 90 -36.97 4.37 -28.57
C VAL A 90 -37.61 3.39 -29.56
N LYS A 91 -38.89 3.59 -29.95
CA LYS A 91 -39.58 2.77 -30.95
C LYS A 91 -38.80 2.70 -32.26
N ARG A 92 -38.31 3.84 -32.75
CA ARG A 92 -37.53 3.93 -33.99
C ARG A 92 -36.21 3.15 -33.90
N GLN A 93 -35.45 3.30 -32.82
CA GLN A 93 -34.18 2.58 -32.64
C GLN A 93 -34.41 1.07 -32.49
N VAL A 94 -35.38 0.68 -31.65
CA VAL A 94 -35.69 -0.71 -31.33
C VAL A 94 -36.25 -1.46 -32.54
N SER A 95 -37.24 -0.90 -33.24
CA SER A 95 -37.88 -1.56 -34.39
C SER A 95 -36.91 -1.78 -35.56
N ARG A 96 -36.00 -0.83 -35.81
CA ARG A 96 -34.97 -0.96 -36.86
C ARG A 96 -33.86 -1.92 -36.46
N LEU A 97 -33.40 -1.90 -35.20
CA LEU A 97 -32.44 -2.90 -34.72
C LEU A 97 -33.04 -4.31 -34.82
N ALA A 98 -34.30 -4.49 -34.45
CA ALA A 98 -35.02 -5.73 -34.57
C ALA A 98 -35.14 -6.22 -36.03
N GLY A 99 -35.35 -5.30 -36.98
CA GLY A 99 -35.27 -5.59 -38.41
C GLY A 99 -33.90 -6.10 -38.82
N GLY A 100 -32.84 -5.42 -38.36
CA GLY A 100 -31.46 -5.83 -38.63
C GLY A 100 -31.09 -7.19 -38.02
N LEU A 101 -31.61 -7.51 -36.83
CA LEU A 101 -31.45 -8.84 -36.25
C LEU A 101 -32.13 -9.92 -37.12
N ARG A 102 -33.33 -9.64 -37.66
CA ARG A 102 -34.00 -10.54 -38.61
C ARG A 102 -33.23 -10.69 -39.91
N ASP A 103 -32.66 -9.61 -40.45
CA ASP A 103 -31.83 -9.63 -41.66
C ASP A 103 -30.55 -10.46 -41.48
N LEU A 104 -30.02 -10.49 -40.24
CA LEU A 104 -28.92 -11.37 -39.84
C LEU A 104 -29.36 -12.81 -39.50
N GLY A 105 -30.65 -13.12 -39.65
CA GLY A 105 -31.20 -14.47 -39.51
C GLY A 105 -31.66 -14.85 -38.11
N VAL A 106 -31.76 -13.91 -37.17
CA VAL A 106 -32.32 -14.15 -35.82
C VAL A 106 -33.84 -14.34 -35.90
N LYS A 107 -34.34 -15.41 -35.30
CA LYS A 107 -35.76 -15.80 -35.28
C LYS A 107 -36.29 -15.91 -33.85
N LYS A 108 -37.62 -16.03 -33.73
CA LYS A 108 -38.29 -16.33 -32.46
C LYS A 108 -37.68 -17.60 -31.84
N GLY A 109 -37.30 -17.53 -30.57
CA GLY A 109 -36.67 -18.63 -29.82
C GLY A 109 -35.13 -18.67 -29.91
N ASP A 110 -34.51 -17.96 -30.85
CA ASP A 110 -33.05 -17.87 -30.89
C ASP A 110 -32.53 -17.05 -29.71
N THR A 111 -31.35 -17.43 -29.20
CA THR A 111 -30.70 -16.70 -28.12
C THR A 111 -29.77 -15.61 -28.67
N VAL A 112 -29.71 -14.47 -27.97
CA VAL A 112 -28.85 -13.34 -28.33
C VAL A 112 -28.10 -12.86 -27.09
N ILE A 113 -26.77 -12.88 -27.11
CA ILE A 113 -26.00 -12.32 -26.00
C ILE A 113 -25.84 -10.81 -26.19
N ILE A 114 -26.03 -10.06 -25.11
CA ILE A 114 -25.78 -8.62 -25.06
C ILE A 114 -24.67 -8.39 -24.03
N TYR A 115 -23.50 -7.92 -24.48
CA TYR A 115 -22.34 -7.63 -23.63
C TYR A 115 -21.91 -6.17 -23.87
N MET A 116 -22.60 -5.25 -23.20
CA MET A 116 -22.47 -3.81 -23.39
C MET A 116 -22.36 -3.09 -22.05
N PRO A 117 -21.67 -1.94 -21.99
CA PRO A 117 -21.72 -1.05 -20.82
C PRO A 117 -23.11 -0.43 -20.67
N MET A 118 -23.31 0.35 -19.60
CA MET A 118 -24.55 1.09 -19.28
C MET A 118 -24.84 2.23 -20.26
N ILE A 119 -25.16 1.89 -21.51
CA ILE A 119 -25.56 2.82 -22.56
C ILE A 119 -26.95 2.47 -23.09
N PRO A 120 -27.71 3.42 -23.67
CA PRO A 120 -29.10 3.20 -24.11
C PRO A 120 -29.23 2.06 -25.12
N HIS A 121 -28.18 1.85 -25.91
CA HIS A 121 -28.09 0.79 -26.90
C HIS A 121 -28.19 -0.62 -26.27
N ALA A 122 -27.81 -0.80 -25.00
CA ALA A 122 -28.04 -2.06 -24.29
C ALA A 122 -29.54 -2.30 -24.07
N ALA A 123 -30.28 -1.30 -23.56
CA ALA A 123 -31.73 -1.37 -23.41
C ALA A 123 -32.45 -1.52 -24.76
N PHE A 124 -32.00 -0.80 -25.80
CA PHE A 124 -32.55 -0.95 -27.15
C PHE A 124 -32.36 -2.37 -27.70
N SER A 125 -31.20 -2.98 -27.41
CA SER A 125 -30.91 -4.36 -27.82
C SER A 125 -31.79 -5.38 -27.11
N MET A 126 -32.04 -5.21 -25.80
CA MET A 126 -32.95 -6.07 -25.03
C MET A 126 -34.38 -5.98 -25.58
N LEU A 127 -34.87 -4.75 -25.82
CA LEU A 127 -36.20 -4.51 -26.38
C LEU A 127 -36.31 -5.01 -27.82
N ALA A 128 -35.26 -4.90 -28.63
CA ALA A 128 -35.24 -5.39 -30.01
C ALA A 128 -35.32 -6.92 -30.07
N CYS A 129 -34.63 -7.63 -29.18
CA CYS A 129 -34.76 -9.08 -29.04
C CYS A 129 -36.19 -9.46 -28.64
N ALA A 130 -36.72 -8.81 -27.59
CA ALA A 130 -38.09 -9.03 -27.14
C ALA A 130 -39.15 -8.74 -28.22
N ARG A 131 -38.89 -7.76 -29.10
CA ARG A 131 -39.78 -7.39 -30.22
C ARG A 131 -39.98 -8.54 -31.21
N ILE A 132 -38.92 -9.30 -31.51
CA ILE A 132 -38.98 -10.39 -32.50
C ILE A 132 -39.07 -11.78 -31.85
N GLY A 133 -39.17 -11.84 -30.52
CA GLY A 133 -39.25 -13.08 -29.77
C GLY A 133 -37.92 -13.81 -29.61
N ALA A 134 -36.80 -13.12 -29.77
CA ALA A 134 -35.48 -13.66 -29.46
C ALA A 134 -35.24 -13.59 -27.94
N ILE A 135 -34.59 -14.62 -27.41
CA ILE A 135 -34.31 -14.79 -25.98
C ILE A 135 -32.98 -14.13 -25.69
N HIS A 136 -32.99 -12.89 -25.18
CA HIS A 136 -31.73 -12.23 -24.89
C HIS A 136 -31.08 -12.76 -23.61
N SER A 137 -29.76 -12.67 -23.54
CA SER A 137 -28.98 -12.94 -22.34
C SER A 137 -27.97 -11.83 -22.16
N VAL A 138 -28.28 -10.90 -21.25
CA VAL A 138 -27.36 -9.82 -20.93
C VAL A 138 -26.27 -10.34 -20.01
N VAL A 139 -25.03 -10.09 -20.40
CA VAL A 139 -23.84 -10.46 -19.61
C VAL A 139 -23.24 -9.17 -19.09
N PHE A 140 -23.09 -9.09 -17.78
CA PHE A 140 -22.53 -7.93 -17.11
C PHE A 140 -21.13 -7.61 -17.66
N GLY A 141 -20.93 -6.36 -18.08
CA GLY A 141 -19.78 -5.93 -18.87
C GLY A 141 -18.43 -5.94 -18.16
N GLY A 142 -18.43 -6.22 -16.86
CA GLY A 142 -17.22 -6.46 -16.10
C GLY A 142 -16.78 -7.92 -16.00
N PHE A 143 -17.54 -8.86 -16.54
CA PHE A 143 -17.08 -10.24 -16.59
C PHE A 143 -15.88 -10.42 -17.51
N ALA A 144 -14.94 -11.26 -17.10
CA ALA A 144 -13.79 -11.64 -17.92
C ALA A 144 -14.20 -12.50 -19.13
N PRO A 145 -13.33 -12.63 -20.16
CA PRO A 145 -13.65 -13.37 -21.38
C PRO A 145 -14.04 -14.83 -21.15
N HIS A 146 -13.42 -15.48 -20.15
CA HIS A 146 -13.75 -16.85 -19.77
C HIS A 146 -15.22 -17.01 -19.35
N GLU A 147 -15.75 -16.06 -18.57
CA GLU A 147 -17.14 -16.10 -18.12
C GLU A 147 -18.13 -15.85 -19.25
N LEU A 148 -17.77 -14.97 -20.17
CA LEU A 148 -18.55 -14.74 -21.38
C LEU A 148 -18.54 -16.01 -22.24
N ALA A 149 -17.40 -16.70 -22.38
CA ALA A 149 -17.29 -17.96 -23.13
C ALA A 149 -18.21 -19.06 -22.57
N ILE A 150 -18.23 -19.27 -21.24
CA ILE A 150 -19.13 -20.25 -20.62
C ILE A 150 -20.60 -19.97 -20.97
N ARG A 151 -21.00 -18.69 -20.98
CA ARG A 151 -22.37 -18.29 -21.31
C ARG A 151 -22.67 -18.43 -22.79
N ILE A 152 -21.70 -18.14 -23.67
CA ILE A 152 -21.79 -18.44 -25.11
C ILE A 152 -22.04 -19.94 -25.32
N ASP A 153 -21.33 -20.81 -24.60
CA ASP A 153 -21.48 -22.25 -24.73
C ASP A 153 -22.82 -22.79 -24.18
N ASP A 154 -23.33 -22.19 -23.10
CA ASP A 154 -24.55 -22.64 -22.44
C ASP A 154 -25.83 -22.18 -23.17
N CYS A 155 -25.94 -20.90 -23.55
CA CYS A 155 -27.12 -20.41 -24.27
C CYS A 155 -27.00 -20.48 -25.79
N LYS A 156 -25.81 -20.74 -26.35
CA LYS A 156 -25.57 -20.93 -27.80
C LYS A 156 -26.14 -19.80 -28.67
N PRO A 157 -25.71 -18.54 -28.45
CA PRO A 157 -26.31 -17.39 -29.11
C PRO A 157 -26.12 -17.43 -30.63
N LYS A 158 -27.15 -16.96 -31.35
CA LYS A 158 -27.09 -16.75 -32.80
C LYS A 158 -26.20 -15.57 -33.14
N VAL A 159 -26.30 -14.49 -32.36
CA VAL A 159 -25.47 -13.28 -32.49
C VAL A 159 -25.07 -12.75 -31.12
N ILE A 160 -23.94 -12.02 -31.06
CA ILE A 160 -23.53 -11.22 -29.91
C ILE A 160 -23.67 -9.74 -30.27
N ILE A 161 -24.23 -8.93 -29.37
CA ILE A 161 -24.27 -7.47 -29.47
C ILE A 161 -23.34 -6.89 -28.41
N THR A 162 -22.38 -6.05 -28.83
CA THR A 162 -21.39 -5.45 -27.93
C THR A 162 -21.07 -4.01 -28.32
N ALA A 163 -20.26 -3.34 -27.49
CA ALA A 163 -19.67 -2.04 -27.78
C ALA A 163 -18.15 -2.16 -27.93
N THR A 164 -17.49 -1.17 -28.53
CA THR A 164 -16.02 -1.17 -28.58
C THR A 164 -15.37 -1.06 -27.20
N SER A 165 -15.96 -0.25 -26.32
CA SER A 165 -15.39 0.08 -25.03
C SER A 165 -16.46 0.54 -24.02
N GLY A 166 -16.09 0.59 -22.74
CA GLY A 166 -16.78 1.22 -21.64
C GLY A 166 -15.82 2.09 -20.82
N MET A 167 -16.34 2.90 -19.91
CA MET A 167 -15.55 3.73 -19.01
C MET A 167 -15.90 3.42 -17.55
N GLU A 168 -14.89 3.28 -16.71
CA GLU A 168 -15.03 3.15 -15.26
C GLU A 168 -14.13 4.18 -14.58
N VAL A 169 -14.75 5.25 -14.05
CA VAL A 169 -14.06 6.43 -13.49
C VAL A 169 -13.12 7.08 -14.53
N ASP A 170 -11.84 6.75 -14.52
CA ASP A 170 -10.79 7.21 -15.45
C ASP A 170 -10.24 6.08 -16.34
N ARG A 171 -10.66 4.83 -16.11
CA ARG A 171 -10.18 3.64 -16.83
C ARG A 171 -11.07 3.27 -18.01
N LEU A 172 -10.44 3.08 -19.18
CA LEU A 172 -11.08 2.51 -20.37
C LEU A 172 -11.17 0.98 -20.25
N ILE A 173 -12.37 0.42 -20.39
CA ILE A 173 -12.60 -1.02 -20.50
C ILE A 173 -12.77 -1.37 -21.98
N ALA A 174 -11.88 -2.19 -22.53
CA ALA A 174 -11.92 -2.58 -23.94
C ALA A 174 -12.84 -3.80 -24.17
N TYR A 175 -14.16 -3.59 -24.19
CA TYR A 175 -15.17 -4.65 -24.35
C TYR A 175 -14.94 -5.53 -25.59
N LYS A 176 -14.56 -4.93 -26.72
CA LYS A 176 -14.41 -5.68 -27.98
C LYS A 176 -13.30 -6.73 -27.92
N PRO A 177 -12.07 -6.43 -27.48
CA PRO A 177 -11.06 -7.45 -27.19
C PRO A 177 -11.55 -8.57 -26.28
N LEU A 178 -12.33 -8.25 -25.24
CA LEU A 178 -12.87 -9.26 -24.32
C LEU A 178 -13.84 -10.22 -25.04
N VAL A 179 -14.67 -9.70 -25.95
CA VAL A 179 -15.56 -10.52 -26.79
C VAL A 179 -14.78 -11.39 -27.75
N ASP A 180 -13.71 -10.87 -28.37
CA ASP A 180 -12.89 -11.64 -29.30
C ASP A 180 -12.26 -12.86 -28.60
N GLU A 181 -11.65 -12.63 -27.43
CA GLU A 181 -11.07 -13.69 -26.62
C GLU A 181 -12.14 -14.69 -26.14
N ALA A 182 -13.33 -14.22 -25.77
CA ALA A 182 -14.43 -15.10 -25.35
C ALA A 182 -14.93 -15.99 -26.49
N VAL A 183 -15.07 -15.45 -27.70
CA VAL A 183 -15.51 -16.20 -28.90
C VAL A 183 -14.45 -17.19 -29.36
N GLU A 184 -13.16 -16.85 -29.18
CA GLU A 184 -12.06 -17.78 -29.41
C GLU A 184 -12.12 -18.97 -28.44
N LYS A 185 -12.30 -18.68 -27.14
CA LYS A 185 -12.40 -19.69 -26.07
C LYS A 185 -13.66 -20.55 -26.13
N ALA A 186 -14.78 -19.99 -26.59
CA ALA A 186 -16.05 -20.70 -26.66
C ALA A 186 -16.02 -21.84 -27.69
N THR A 187 -16.65 -22.96 -27.34
CA THR A 187 -16.86 -24.09 -28.25
C THR A 187 -17.94 -23.78 -29.30
N HIS A 188 -19.00 -23.09 -28.91
CA HIS A 188 -20.06 -22.63 -29.81
C HIS A 188 -19.56 -21.44 -30.64
N LYS A 189 -19.65 -21.55 -31.97
CA LYS A 189 -19.18 -20.51 -32.90
C LYS A 189 -20.31 -19.57 -33.27
N VAL A 190 -20.12 -18.30 -32.91
CA VAL A 190 -21.08 -17.22 -33.18
C VAL A 190 -20.87 -16.69 -34.60
N GLU A 191 -21.95 -16.65 -35.38
CA GLU A 191 -21.87 -16.29 -36.81
C GLU A 191 -21.62 -14.80 -37.04
N LYS A 192 -22.23 -13.92 -36.23
CA LYS A 192 -22.13 -12.46 -36.37
C LYS A 192 -22.02 -11.77 -35.02
N ILE A 193 -21.16 -10.76 -34.95
CA ILE A 193 -20.97 -9.91 -33.78
C ILE A 193 -21.29 -8.46 -34.17
N ILE A 194 -22.32 -7.90 -33.55
CA ILE A 194 -22.80 -6.54 -33.80
C ILE A 194 -22.08 -5.58 -32.84
N VAL A 195 -21.34 -4.61 -33.37
CA VAL A 195 -20.46 -3.73 -32.58
C VAL A 195 -20.94 -2.28 -32.66
N TYR A 196 -21.22 -1.68 -31.50
CA TYR A 196 -21.47 -0.25 -31.34
C TYR A 196 -20.16 0.51 -31.07
N GLN A 197 -19.78 1.38 -32.00
CA GLN A 197 -18.56 2.19 -31.90
C GLN A 197 -18.77 3.40 -30.98
N ARG A 198 -17.94 3.51 -29.93
CA ARG A 198 -17.97 4.62 -28.96
C ARG A 198 -16.92 5.71 -29.17
N ASN A 199 -15.97 5.55 -30.10
CA ASN A 199 -14.91 6.52 -30.41
C ASN A 199 -14.04 6.96 -29.23
N LEU A 200 -13.88 6.11 -28.21
CA LEU A 200 -13.02 6.36 -27.03
C LEU A 200 -11.60 5.76 -27.21
N GLY A 201 -11.02 5.85 -28.41
CA GLY A 201 -9.66 5.36 -28.70
C GLY A 201 -9.49 3.85 -28.94
N ALA A 202 -10.57 3.06 -28.93
CA ALA A 202 -10.52 1.60 -29.15
C ALA A 202 -10.52 1.20 -30.64
N ILE A 203 -9.85 0.07 -30.96
CA ILE A 203 -9.59 -0.44 -32.32
C ILE A 203 -10.88 -0.67 -33.12
N ASN A 204 -10.90 -0.20 -34.37
CA ASN A 204 -11.97 -0.52 -35.34
C ASN A 204 -11.86 -1.98 -35.81
N PRO A 205 -12.94 -2.78 -35.75
CA PRO A 205 -12.90 -4.17 -36.20
C PRO A 205 -12.71 -4.30 -37.72
N LYS A 206 -11.89 -5.26 -38.18
CA LYS A 206 -11.52 -5.44 -39.61
C LYS A 206 -11.98 -6.75 -40.29
N THR A 207 -12.72 -7.64 -39.63
CA THR A 207 -13.14 -8.94 -40.19
C THR A 207 -14.62 -8.98 -40.65
N GLU A 208 -14.96 -9.94 -41.52
CA GLU A 208 -16.31 -10.15 -42.10
C GLU A 208 -17.37 -10.66 -41.09
N THR A 209 -16.95 -11.13 -39.91
CA THR A 209 -17.82 -11.53 -38.80
C THR A 209 -18.41 -10.34 -38.04
N TYR A 210 -17.87 -9.12 -38.24
CA TYR A 210 -18.33 -7.93 -37.54
C TYR A 210 -19.36 -7.13 -38.34
N VAL A 211 -20.43 -6.76 -37.66
CA VAL A 211 -21.50 -5.91 -38.20
C VAL A 211 -21.52 -4.61 -37.42
N SER A 212 -21.41 -3.47 -38.10
CA SER A 212 -21.52 -2.17 -37.43
C SER A 212 -22.96 -1.94 -36.99
N TYR A 213 -23.19 -1.74 -35.69
CA TYR A 213 -24.52 -1.47 -35.11
C TYR A 213 -25.19 -0.29 -35.82
N LYS A 214 -24.48 0.84 -35.97
CA LYS A 214 -25.04 2.06 -36.58
C LYS A 214 -25.43 1.85 -38.05
N LYS A 215 -24.60 1.13 -38.82
CA LYS A 215 -24.91 0.81 -40.22
C LYS A 215 -26.10 -0.15 -40.32
N LEU A 216 -26.14 -1.17 -39.46
CA LEU A 216 -27.23 -2.12 -39.41
C LEU A 216 -28.56 -1.41 -39.14
N VAL A 217 -28.66 -0.65 -38.05
CA VAL A 217 -29.88 0.10 -37.71
C VAL A 217 -30.27 1.09 -38.81
N LYS A 218 -29.30 1.75 -39.46
CA LYS A 218 -29.58 2.67 -40.56
C LYS A 218 -30.11 1.95 -41.81
N ALA A 219 -29.58 0.78 -42.15
CA ALA A 219 -29.94 0.03 -43.36
C ALA A 219 -31.23 -0.80 -43.22
N SER A 220 -31.59 -1.19 -42.00
CA SER A 220 -32.70 -2.12 -41.75
C SER A 220 -34.06 -1.43 -41.73
N GLU A 221 -35.08 -2.08 -42.26
CA GLU A 221 -36.47 -1.64 -42.14
C GLU A 221 -37.02 -1.91 -40.74
N PRO A 222 -37.88 -1.04 -40.17
CA PRO A 222 -38.53 -1.31 -38.90
C PRO A 222 -39.49 -2.49 -39.02
N VAL A 223 -39.51 -3.37 -38.01
CA VAL A 223 -40.44 -4.52 -37.97
C VAL A 223 -41.48 -4.37 -36.87
N ASP A 224 -42.62 -5.04 -37.02
CA ASP A 224 -43.66 -5.09 -35.98
C ASP A 224 -43.31 -6.05 -34.84
N CYS A 225 -44.00 -5.90 -33.71
CA CYS A 225 -43.88 -6.81 -32.58
C CYS A 225 -44.47 -8.19 -32.91
N VAL A 226 -43.69 -9.26 -32.72
CA VAL A 226 -44.12 -10.64 -32.93
C VAL A 226 -44.98 -11.12 -31.76
N GLU A 227 -46.07 -11.82 -32.05
CA GLU A 227 -46.93 -12.43 -31.05
C GLU A 227 -46.19 -13.57 -30.29
N MET A 228 -46.14 -13.44 -28.96
CA MET A 228 -45.53 -14.42 -28.05
C MET A 228 -46.60 -15.03 -27.15
N ASN A 229 -46.47 -16.31 -26.82
CA ASN A 229 -47.25 -16.90 -25.73
C ASN A 229 -46.75 -16.34 -24.40
N SER A 230 -47.62 -16.30 -23.39
CA SER A 230 -47.27 -15.79 -22.05
C SER A 230 -46.04 -16.48 -21.48
N ASN A 231 -45.95 -17.81 -21.61
CA ASN A 231 -44.85 -18.60 -21.06
C ASN A 231 -43.66 -18.78 -22.01
N ASP A 232 -43.68 -18.14 -23.19
CA ASP A 232 -42.47 -18.10 -24.03
C ASP A 232 -41.35 -17.37 -23.26
N PRO A 233 -40.11 -17.90 -23.26
CA PRO A 233 -39.01 -17.25 -22.57
C PRO A 233 -38.69 -15.88 -23.14
N LEU A 234 -38.56 -14.89 -22.27
CA LEU A 234 -38.13 -13.55 -22.61
C LEU A 234 -36.61 -13.39 -22.58
N TYR A 235 -35.98 -13.90 -21.52
CA TYR A 235 -34.54 -13.82 -21.32
C TYR A 235 -33.99 -14.98 -20.50
N ILE A 236 -32.67 -15.17 -20.62
CA ILE A 236 -31.86 -16.03 -19.75
C ILE A 236 -30.91 -15.12 -18.97
N LEU A 237 -31.01 -15.12 -17.65
CA LEU A 237 -30.12 -14.34 -16.79
C LEU A 237 -29.30 -15.26 -15.89
N TYR A 238 -27.98 -15.21 -16.02
CA TYR A 238 -27.09 -16.13 -15.34
C TYR A 238 -26.76 -15.68 -13.91
N THR A 239 -26.91 -16.59 -12.94
CA THR A 239 -26.42 -16.43 -11.56
C THR A 239 -25.27 -17.39 -11.24
N SER A 240 -24.54 -17.12 -10.15
CA SER A 240 -23.39 -17.92 -9.72
C SER A 240 -23.82 -19.35 -9.30
N GLY A 241 -23.09 -20.34 -9.80
CA GLY A 241 -23.30 -21.76 -9.48
C GLY A 241 -22.29 -22.26 -8.45
N THR A 242 -22.74 -23.06 -7.48
CA THR A 242 -21.86 -23.72 -6.49
C THR A 242 -21.02 -24.85 -7.09
N THR A 243 -21.38 -25.34 -8.28
CA THR A 243 -20.81 -26.53 -8.96
C THR A 243 -19.99 -26.19 -10.21
N GLY A 244 -19.60 -24.93 -10.40
CA GLY A 244 -18.79 -24.48 -11.55
C GLY A 244 -19.57 -24.18 -12.85
N LYS A 245 -20.77 -24.75 -13.06
CA LYS A 245 -21.66 -24.36 -14.18
C LYS A 245 -22.61 -23.22 -13.77
N PRO A 246 -22.72 -22.12 -14.52
CA PRO A 246 -23.63 -21.02 -14.21
C PRO A 246 -25.09 -21.46 -14.29
N LYS A 247 -25.98 -20.74 -13.60
CA LYS A 247 -27.42 -21.04 -13.59
C LYS A 247 -28.15 -20.04 -14.49
N GLY A 248 -28.56 -20.45 -15.69
CA GLY A 248 -29.35 -19.59 -16.58
C GLY A 248 -30.81 -19.52 -16.13
N ILE A 249 -31.18 -18.51 -15.35
CA ILE A 249 -32.55 -18.33 -14.86
C ILE A 249 -33.46 -17.94 -16.03
N LEU A 250 -34.50 -18.73 -16.26
CA LEU A 250 -35.43 -18.54 -17.37
C LEU A 250 -36.64 -17.70 -16.94
N ARG A 251 -36.88 -16.57 -17.62
CA ARG A 251 -38.02 -15.68 -17.34
C ARG A 251 -39.09 -15.79 -18.43
N ASP A 252 -40.35 -15.84 -18.03
CA ASP A 252 -41.50 -15.80 -18.93
C ASP A 252 -41.83 -14.38 -19.43
N THR A 253 -42.76 -14.27 -20.37
CA THR A 253 -43.13 -12.99 -20.98
C THR A 253 -44.34 -12.35 -20.29
N GLY A 254 -45.45 -13.07 -20.14
CA GLY A 254 -46.74 -12.50 -19.71
C GLY A 254 -46.90 -12.40 -18.19
N GLY A 255 -46.47 -13.42 -17.45
CA GLY A 255 -46.43 -13.37 -16.00
C GLY A 255 -45.52 -12.25 -15.52
N TYR A 256 -44.31 -12.17 -16.08
CA TYR A 256 -43.35 -11.11 -15.78
C TYR A 256 -43.88 -9.71 -16.10
N ALA A 257 -44.47 -9.49 -17.28
CA ALA A 257 -45.05 -8.18 -17.61
C ALA A 257 -46.17 -7.75 -16.64
N THR A 258 -47.02 -8.71 -16.22
CA THR A 258 -48.10 -8.47 -15.26
C THR A 258 -47.53 -8.09 -13.88
N ALA A 259 -46.57 -8.87 -13.39
CA ALA A 259 -45.91 -8.63 -12.11
C ALA A 259 -45.15 -7.31 -12.06
N LEU A 260 -44.45 -6.94 -13.14
CA LEU A 260 -43.73 -5.69 -13.22
C LEU A 260 -44.67 -4.47 -13.22
N LYS A 261 -45.77 -4.51 -14.00
CA LYS A 261 -46.80 -3.45 -13.96
C LYS A 261 -47.41 -3.32 -12.57
N TYR A 262 -47.69 -4.45 -11.91
CA TYR A 262 -48.15 -4.48 -10.52
C TYR A 262 -47.12 -3.85 -9.56
N SER A 263 -45.83 -4.19 -9.69
CA SER A 263 -44.78 -3.72 -8.77
C SER A 263 -44.59 -2.20 -8.82
N MET A 264 -44.61 -1.58 -10.00
CA MET A 264 -44.45 -0.12 -10.13
C MET A 264 -45.54 0.64 -9.37
N LYS A 265 -46.79 0.18 -9.50
CA LYS A 265 -47.93 0.80 -8.84
C LYS A 265 -47.94 0.53 -7.34
N TYR A 266 -47.93 -0.73 -6.92
CA TYR A 266 -48.24 -1.09 -5.54
C TYR A 266 -47.02 -1.13 -4.62
N ILE A 267 -45.83 -1.44 -5.14
CA ILE A 267 -44.60 -1.51 -4.34
C ILE A 267 -43.91 -0.16 -4.35
N TYR A 268 -43.54 0.33 -5.54
CA TYR A 268 -42.78 1.57 -5.68
C TYR A 268 -43.65 2.83 -5.61
N GLY A 269 -44.98 2.70 -5.72
CA GLY A 269 -45.90 3.83 -5.57
C GLY A 269 -45.71 4.91 -6.63
N VAL A 270 -45.31 4.53 -7.86
CA VAL A 270 -45.14 5.46 -8.98
C VAL A 270 -46.32 5.38 -9.96
N GLU A 271 -46.72 6.55 -10.44
CA GLU A 271 -47.76 6.72 -11.43
C GLU A 271 -47.16 6.82 -12.83
N GLU A 272 -48.00 6.67 -13.85
CA GLU A 272 -47.57 6.83 -15.24
C GLU A 272 -47.08 8.27 -15.49
N GLY A 273 -45.92 8.43 -16.14
CA GLY A 273 -45.29 9.73 -16.38
C GLY A 273 -44.27 10.16 -15.32
N ASP A 274 -44.26 9.54 -14.14
CA ASP A 274 -43.22 9.80 -13.14
C ASP A 274 -41.83 9.33 -13.63
N THR A 275 -40.76 9.95 -13.13
CA THR A 275 -39.39 9.45 -13.33
C THR A 275 -39.03 8.46 -12.23
N PHE A 276 -38.62 7.26 -12.63
CA PHE A 276 -38.12 6.20 -11.77
C PHE A 276 -36.66 5.92 -12.09
N TRP A 277 -35.81 5.82 -11.08
CA TRP A 277 -34.40 5.51 -11.29
C TRP A 277 -33.93 4.34 -10.45
N ALA A 278 -33.54 3.24 -11.12
CA ALA A 278 -32.72 2.21 -10.51
C ALA A 278 -31.24 2.42 -10.86
N ALA A 279 -30.41 2.78 -9.88
CA ALA A 279 -28.97 2.89 -10.02
C ALA A 279 -28.31 1.50 -9.94
N SER A 280 -28.43 0.73 -11.02
CA SER A 280 -27.88 -0.62 -11.16
C SER A 280 -27.31 -0.84 -12.57
N ASP A 281 -27.02 -2.09 -12.92
CA ASP A 281 -26.53 -2.47 -14.25
C ASP A 281 -27.50 -3.45 -14.92
N VAL A 282 -27.67 -3.33 -16.24
CA VAL A 282 -28.51 -4.23 -17.06
C VAL A 282 -28.03 -5.68 -17.03
N GLY A 283 -26.79 -5.96 -16.65
CA GLY A 283 -26.28 -7.31 -16.40
C GLY A 283 -26.83 -7.97 -15.13
N TRP A 284 -27.58 -7.25 -14.30
CA TRP A 284 -28.27 -7.77 -13.13
C TRP A 284 -29.79 -7.74 -13.30
N VAL A 285 -30.51 -8.50 -12.46
CA VAL A 285 -31.97 -8.57 -12.52
C VAL A 285 -32.63 -7.23 -12.19
N VAL A 286 -31.99 -6.42 -11.34
CA VAL A 286 -32.44 -5.05 -11.05
C VAL A 286 -32.43 -4.20 -12.32
N GLY A 287 -31.40 -4.30 -13.16
CA GLY A 287 -31.38 -3.58 -14.43
C GLY A 287 -32.42 -4.09 -15.43
N HIS A 288 -32.64 -5.40 -15.49
CA HIS A 288 -33.71 -5.97 -16.32
C HIS A 288 -35.08 -5.43 -15.89
N SER A 289 -35.44 -5.66 -14.63
CA SER A 289 -36.76 -5.34 -14.10
C SER A 289 -36.97 -3.84 -13.99
N TYR A 290 -36.01 -3.10 -13.46
CA TYR A 290 -36.23 -1.74 -12.94
C TYR A 290 -35.42 -0.64 -13.63
N ILE A 291 -34.55 -0.97 -14.59
CA ILE A 291 -34.04 0.01 -15.57
C ILE A 291 -34.83 -0.10 -16.87
N VAL A 292 -35.10 -1.31 -17.35
CA VAL A 292 -35.72 -1.51 -18.68
C VAL A 292 -37.22 -1.79 -18.59
N TYR A 293 -37.63 -2.96 -18.09
CA TYR A 293 -38.99 -3.44 -18.36
C TYR A 293 -40.08 -2.73 -17.55
N ALA A 294 -40.00 -2.70 -16.22
CA ALA A 294 -41.09 -2.23 -15.36
C ALA A 294 -41.39 -0.74 -15.54
N PRO A 295 -40.39 0.18 -15.54
CA PRO A 295 -40.66 1.59 -15.76
C PRO A 295 -41.30 1.82 -17.12
N LEU A 296 -40.77 1.19 -18.18
CA LEU A 296 -41.29 1.39 -19.54
C LEU A 296 -42.71 0.81 -19.71
N ILE A 297 -43.01 -0.38 -19.17
CA ILE A 297 -44.37 -0.96 -19.17
C ILE A 297 -45.35 -0.08 -18.38
N ASN A 298 -44.88 0.60 -17.35
CA ASN A 298 -45.67 1.53 -16.55
C ASN A 298 -45.72 2.95 -17.12
N ARG A 299 -45.13 3.22 -18.29
CA ARG A 299 -45.02 4.56 -18.90
C ARG A 299 -44.24 5.57 -18.03
N ASN A 300 -43.30 5.10 -17.22
CA ASN A 300 -42.36 5.95 -16.51
C ASN A 300 -41.21 6.38 -17.42
N THR A 301 -40.58 7.49 -17.06
CA THR A 301 -39.22 7.81 -17.53
C THR A 301 -38.24 6.99 -16.71
N THR A 302 -37.30 6.30 -17.36
CA THR A 302 -36.20 5.56 -16.70
C THR A 302 -34.85 6.19 -16.98
N ILE A 303 -33.90 6.01 -16.07
CA ILE A 303 -32.53 6.55 -16.21
C ILE A 303 -31.53 5.42 -16.42
N VAL A 304 -30.78 5.51 -17.51
CA VAL A 304 -29.59 4.71 -17.80
C VAL A 304 -28.38 5.53 -17.36
N PHE A 305 -27.82 5.18 -16.21
CA PHE A 305 -26.68 5.87 -15.60
C PHE A 305 -25.37 5.13 -15.90
N GLU A 306 -24.41 5.80 -16.53
CA GLU A 306 -23.04 5.29 -16.72
C GLU A 306 -22.05 6.05 -15.84
N GLY A 307 -21.85 5.56 -14.62
CA GLY A 307 -20.92 6.17 -13.68
C GLY A 307 -20.88 5.42 -12.36
N LYS A 308 -20.39 6.10 -11.32
CA LYS A 308 -20.31 5.58 -9.96
C LYS A 308 -20.98 6.56 -8.99
N PRO A 309 -21.42 6.11 -7.81
CA PRO A 309 -21.99 6.99 -6.79
C PRO A 309 -21.00 8.07 -6.30
N VAL A 310 -19.70 7.80 -6.41
CA VAL A 310 -18.59 8.68 -6.05
C VAL A 310 -17.56 8.70 -7.17
N LYS A 311 -16.65 9.68 -7.17
CA LYS A 311 -15.56 9.83 -8.16
C LYS A 311 -15.99 10.09 -9.61
N THR A 312 -17.28 10.31 -9.88
CA THR A 312 -17.75 10.69 -11.23
C THR A 312 -18.69 11.91 -11.21
N PRO A 313 -18.23 13.09 -10.75
CA PRO A 313 -16.87 13.41 -10.28
C PRO A 313 -16.65 13.20 -8.77
N ASP A 314 -17.72 13.17 -7.97
CA ASP A 314 -17.69 13.09 -6.51
C ASP A 314 -19.01 12.49 -5.98
N ALA A 315 -19.19 12.49 -4.65
CA ALA A 315 -20.38 11.97 -3.96
C ALA A 315 -21.68 12.76 -4.19
N SER A 316 -21.66 13.87 -4.94
CA SER A 316 -22.85 14.64 -5.32
C SER A 316 -23.68 14.01 -6.45
N THR A 317 -23.08 13.06 -7.18
CA THR A 317 -23.57 12.58 -8.48
C THR A 317 -25.01 12.09 -8.45
N PHE A 318 -25.39 11.32 -7.41
CA PHE A 318 -26.75 10.80 -7.28
C PHE A 318 -27.77 11.91 -7.06
N TRP A 319 -27.43 12.88 -6.20
CA TRP A 319 -28.30 14.01 -5.87
C TRP A 319 -28.51 14.93 -7.06
N ARG A 320 -27.46 15.17 -7.86
CA ARG A 320 -27.55 15.85 -9.15
C ARG A 320 -28.55 15.17 -10.09
N ILE A 321 -28.40 13.86 -10.29
CA ILE A 321 -29.25 13.12 -11.23
C ILE A 321 -30.71 13.13 -10.77
N ILE A 322 -30.95 12.96 -9.47
CA ILE A 322 -32.29 13.05 -8.89
C ILE A 322 -32.92 14.41 -9.19
N SER A 323 -32.20 15.48 -8.86
CA SER A 323 -32.67 16.86 -8.99
C SER A 323 -32.89 17.26 -10.46
N GLU A 324 -31.91 17.03 -11.33
CA GLU A 324 -31.98 17.43 -12.74
C GLU A 324 -33.04 16.68 -13.55
N ASN A 325 -33.40 15.45 -13.14
CA ASN A 325 -34.32 14.59 -13.89
C ASN A 325 -35.67 14.39 -13.18
N ASN A 326 -35.93 15.13 -12.10
CA ASN A 326 -37.14 15.04 -11.29
C ASN A 326 -37.45 13.59 -10.85
N VAL A 327 -36.44 12.88 -10.35
CA VAL A 327 -36.59 11.48 -9.94
C VAL A 327 -37.50 11.41 -8.72
N LYS A 328 -38.64 10.76 -8.89
CA LYS A 328 -39.63 10.60 -7.82
C LYS A 328 -39.33 9.43 -6.90
N VAL A 329 -38.80 8.35 -7.47
CA VAL A 329 -38.41 7.16 -6.72
C VAL A 329 -37.04 6.72 -7.18
N MET A 330 -36.13 6.61 -6.22
CA MET A 330 -34.80 6.09 -6.42
C MET A 330 -34.69 4.69 -5.82
N PHE A 331 -34.05 3.78 -6.54
CA PHE A 331 -33.70 2.45 -6.09
C PHE A 331 -32.19 2.24 -6.29
N THR A 332 -31.47 1.94 -5.22
CA THR A 332 -30.04 1.60 -5.30
C THR A 332 -29.68 0.47 -4.33
N ALA A 333 -28.41 0.06 -4.29
CA ALA A 333 -27.91 -0.88 -3.29
C ALA A 333 -27.39 -0.13 -2.05
N PRO A 334 -27.52 -0.68 -0.83
CA PRO A 334 -26.90 -0.14 0.38
C PRO A 334 -25.41 0.22 0.22
N THR A 335 -24.62 -0.58 -0.51
CA THR A 335 -23.21 -0.29 -0.80
C THR A 335 -22.98 1.06 -1.48
N ALA A 336 -23.83 1.46 -2.42
CA ALA A 336 -23.68 2.74 -3.11
C ALA A 336 -23.83 3.92 -2.14
N ILE A 337 -24.78 3.79 -1.21
CA ILE A 337 -25.01 4.80 -0.17
C ILE A 337 -23.87 4.82 0.85
N ARG A 338 -23.34 3.66 1.25
CA ARG A 338 -22.16 3.62 2.13
C ARG A 338 -20.94 4.30 1.50
N ALA A 339 -20.76 4.18 0.18
CA ALA A 339 -19.70 4.89 -0.53
C ALA A 339 -19.91 6.42 -0.48
N ILE A 340 -21.13 6.90 -0.69
CA ILE A 340 -21.48 8.33 -0.58
C ILE A 340 -21.25 8.81 0.85
N LYS A 341 -21.81 8.12 1.85
CA LYS A 341 -21.66 8.44 3.28
C LYS A 341 -20.19 8.46 3.73
N LYS A 342 -19.33 7.66 3.13
CA LYS A 342 -17.89 7.65 3.45
C LYS A 342 -17.18 8.93 2.97
N GLU A 343 -17.58 9.47 1.84
CA GLU A 343 -16.96 10.66 1.22
C GLU A 343 -17.65 11.96 1.66
N ASP A 344 -18.96 11.92 1.91
CA ASP A 344 -19.80 13.02 2.37
C ASP A 344 -20.64 12.61 3.60
N PRO A 345 -20.01 12.39 4.77
CA PRO A 345 -20.70 11.91 5.97
C PRO A 345 -21.74 12.89 6.51
N ASP A 346 -21.52 14.19 6.32
CA ASP A 346 -22.43 15.23 6.81
C ASP A 346 -23.53 15.59 5.79
N GLY A 347 -23.41 15.11 4.55
CA GLY A 347 -24.38 15.36 3.49
C GLY A 347 -24.27 16.79 2.92
N GLU A 348 -23.09 17.40 2.93
CA GLU A 348 -22.90 18.77 2.45
C GLU A 348 -23.09 18.87 0.93
N LEU A 349 -22.66 17.85 0.18
CA LEU A 349 -22.84 17.82 -1.28
C LEU A 349 -24.29 17.55 -1.68
N LEU A 350 -25.03 16.82 -0.84
CA LEU A 350 -26.48 16.65 -0.99
C LEU A 350 -27.24 17.97 -0.91
N LYS A 351 -26.84 18.89 -0.02
CA LYS A 351 -27.52 20.18 0.19
C LYS A 351 -27.43 21.12 -1.01
N MET A 352 -26.54 20.84 -1.96
CA MET A 352 -26.37 21.61 -3.18
C MET A 352 -27.52 21.42 -4.18
N TYR A 353 -28.39 20.42 -3.98
CA TYR A 353 -29.43 20.04 -4.94
C TYR A 353 -30.83 20.09 -4.32
N ASP A 354 -31.81 20.49 -5.13
CA ASP A 354 -33.22 20.40 -4.74
C ASP A 354 -33.71 18.97 -4.94
N LEU A 355 -33.97 18.28 -3.83
CA LEU A 355 -34.47 16.91 -3.79
C LEU A 355 -35.96 16.82 -3.46
N SER A 356 -36.70 17.94 -3.51
CA SER A 356 -38.15 17.96 -3.22
C SER A 356 -38.99 17.07 -4.15
N CYS A 357 -38.45 16.70 -5.32
CA CYS A 357 -39.06 15.76 -6.23
C CYS A 357 -39.01 14.30 -5.73
N LEU A 358 -38.03 13.95 -4.88
CA LEU A 358 -37.80 12.58 -4.41
C LEU A 358 -38.79 12.24 -3.30
N LYS A 359 -39.58 11.19 -3.53
CA LYS A 359 -40.63 10.74 -2.62
C LYS A 359 -40.20 9.53 -1.79
N TYR A 360 -39.52 8.57 -2.40
CA TYR A 360 -39.11 7.32 -1.76
C TYR A 360 -37.71 6.89 -2.18
N GLN A 361 -36.92 6.40 -1.21
CA GLN A 361 -35.62 5.76 -1.44
C GLN A 361 -35.72 4.26 -1.16
N PHE A 362 -35.51 3.43 -2.17
CA PHE A 362 -35.51 1.97 -2.05
C PHE A 362 -34.09 1.41 -2.04
N LEU A 363 -33.88 0.35 -1.26
CA LEU A 363 -32.63 -0.37 -1.09
C LEU A 363 -32.86 -1.87 -1.27
N ALA A 364 -32.02 -2.56 -2.05
CA ALA A 364 -32.03 -4.02 -2.17
C ALA A 364 -30.69 -4.57 -2.65
N GLY A 365 -30.63 -5.90 -2.79
CA GLY A 365 -29.48 -6.65 -3.31
C GLY A 365 -28.52 -7.11 -2.21
N GLU A 366 -28.64 -6.54 -1.02
CA GLU A 366 -27.96 -6.91 0.22
C GLU A 366 -28.74 -6.35 1.41
N ARG A 367 -28.40 -6.79 2.63
CA ARG A 367 -29.00 -6.26 3.86
C ARG A 367 -28.67 -4.77 4.01
N CYS A 368 -29.69 -3.95 4.28
CA CYS A 368 -29.48 -2.57 4.71
C CYS A 368 -29.12 -2.55 6.20
N ASP A 369 -27.90 -2.10 6.53
CA ASP A 369 -27.51 -1.90 7.91
C ASP A 369 -28.21 -0.67 8.51
N ALA A 370 -28.49 -0.71 9.82
CA ALA A 370 -29.20 0.36 10.51
C ALA A 370 -28.49 1.72 10.39
N ALA A 371 -27.15 1.74 10.31
CA ALA A 371 -26.40 2.99 10.20
C ALA A 371 -26.56 3.65 8.81
N THR A 372 -26.70 2.86 7.75
CA THR A 372 -27.01 3.33 6.40
C THR A 372 -28.45 3.82 6.33
N LEU A 373 -29.39 3.06 6.90
CA LEU A 373 -30.81 3.43 6.98
C LEU A 373 -31.00 4.78 7.68
N HIS A 374 -30.52 4.89 8.94
CA HIS A 374 -30.69 6.11 9.73
C HIS A 374 -30.03 7.33 9.08
N TRP A 375 -28.86 7.15 8.45
CA TRP A 375 -28.20 8.25 7.76
C TRP A 375 -29.05 8.76 6.60
N LEU A 376 -29.64 7.88 5.78
CA LEU A 376 -30.53 8.31 4.71
C LEU A 376 -31.81 8.97 5.23
N GLU A 377 -32.43 8.42 6.28
CA GLU A 377 -33.61 9.01 6.90
C GLU A 377 -33.29 10.41 7.45
N GLU A 378 -32.14 10.57 8.09
CA GLU A 378 -31.66 11.86 8.59
C GLU A 378 -31.39 12.85 7.44
N LYS A 379 -30.66 12.43 6.39
CA LYS A 379 -30.23 13.36 5.34
C LYS A 379 -31.32 13.68 4.32
N LEU A 380 -32.18 12.72 3.99
CA LEU A 380 -33.23 12.90 2.96
C LEU A 380 -34.58 13.31 3.54
N GLN A 381 -34.87 12.98 4.80
CA GLN A 381 -36.18 13.27 5.44
C GLN A 381 -37.38 12.70 4.67
N ILE A 382 -37.19 11.55 4.01
CA ILE A 382 -38.22 10.78 3.29
C ILE A 382 -38.15 9.31 3.70
N PRO A 383 -39.19 8.49 3.43
CA PRO A 383 -39.13 7.06 3.69
C PRO A 383 -37.99 6.36 2.95
N VAL A 384 -37.25 5.53 3.68
CA VAL A 384 -36.18 4.66 3.18
C VAL A 384 -36.60 3.20 3.34
N ILE A 385 -36.74 2.48 2.23
CA ILE A 385 -37.37 1.16 2.18
C ILE A 385 -36.32 0.11 1.83
N ASP A 386 -35.93 -0.70 2.81
CA ASP A 386 -35.27 -1.98 2.53
C ASP A 386 -36.30 -2.99 2.00
N HIS A 387 -35.92 -3.75 0.98
CA HIS A 387 -36.76 -4.77 0.39
C HIS A 387 -35.92 -5.93 -0.18
N TRP A 388 -36.45 -7.15 -0.09
CA TRP A 388 -35.72 -8.37 -0.40
C TRP A 388 -36.34 -9.16 -1.54
N TRP A 389 -35.47 -9.65 -2.42
CA TRP A 389 -35.77 -10.52 -3.55
C TRP A 389 -34.48 -10.99 -4.23
N GLN A 390 -34.64 -11.83 -5.25
CA GLN A 390 -33.54 -12.50 -5.93
C GLN A 390 -33.77 -12.58 -7.44
N THR A 391 -32.76 -13.05 -8.16
CA THR A 391 -32.85 -13.20 -9.62
C THR A 391 -33.98 -14.15 -10.01
N GLU A 392 -34.24 -15.16 -9.19
CA GLU A 392 -35.27 -16.17 -9.38
C GLU A 392 -36.68 -15.58 -9.35
N SER A 393 -36.98 -14.62 -8.46
CA SER A 393 -38.28 -13.95 -8.48
C SER A 393 -38.41 -12.90 -9.57
N GLY A 394 -37.34 -12.15 -9.85
CA GLY A 394 -37.38 -11.05 -10.80
C GLY A 394 -38.05 -9.78 -10.29
N TRP A 395 -38.72 -9.82 -9.13
CA TRP A 395 -39.34 -8.67 -8.48
C TRP A 395 -39.44 -8.90 -6.95
N PRO A 396 -39.68 -7.85 -6.14
CA PRO A 396 -39.67 -7.90 -4.66
C PRO A 396 -40.59 -8.98 -4.07
N MET A 397 -40.05 -9.82 -3.17
CA MET A 397 -40.81 -10.82 -2.41
C MET A 397 -41.28 -10.26 -1.06
N VAL A 398 -40.48 -9.38 -0.45
CA VAL A 398 -40.77 -8.70 0.82
C VAL A 398 -40.43 -7.23 0.63
N SER A 399 -41.36 -6.33 0.95
CA SER A 399 -41.18 -4.89 0.80
C SER A 399 -42.22 -4.12 1.60
N ASN A 400 -41.91 -2.88 1.98
CA ASN A 400 -42.94 -1.90 2.26
C ASN A 400 -43.63 -1.51 0.95
N MET A 401 -44.94 -1.70 0.84
CA MET A 401 -45.70 -1.49 -0.39
C MET A 401 -46.22 -0.06 -0.46
N MET A 402 -45.37 0.87 -0.90
CA MET A 402 -45.60 2.32 -0.82
C MET A 402 -46.76 2.83 -1.68
N GLY A 403 -47.25 2.04 -2.63
CA GLY A 403 -48.49 2.31 -3.38
C GLY A 403 -49.78 1.89 -2.67
N LEU A 404 -49.67 1.27 -1.50
CA LEU A 404 -50.78 0.92 -0.62
C LEU A 404 -50.74 1.78 0.65
N GLU A 405 -50.79 1.13 1.82
CA GLU A 405 -50.65 1.73 3.13
C GLU A 405 -49.17 1.65 3.55
N PRO A 406 -48.44 2.78 3.64
CA PRO A 406 -47.08 2.78 4.15
C PRO A 406 -47.04 2.26 5.59
N LEU A 407 -46.24 1.22 5.81
CA LEU A 407 -46.04 0.65 7.14
C LEU A 407 -44.86 1.33 7.85
N PRO A 408 -44.81 1.32 9.20
CA PRO A 408 -43.64 1.76 9.94
C PRO A 408 -42.39 1.00 9.49
N ILE A 409 -41.27 1.70 9.31
CA ILE A 409 -39.98 1.10 8.94
C ILE A 409 -39.33 0.57 10.22
N LYS A 410 -38.85 -0.68 10.18
CA LYS A 410 -38.08 -1.30 11.27
C LYS A 410 -36.65 -1.55 10.78
N PRO A 411 -35.61 -1.00 11.44
CA PRO A 411 -34.22 -1.28 11.09
C PRO A 411 -33.95 -2.79 11.03
N GLY A 412 -33.26 -3.24 9.97
CA GLY A 412 -32.93 -4.64 9.76
C GLY A 412 -34.04 -5.52 9.16
N SER A 413 -35.27 -5.01 9.00
CA SER A 413 -36.37 -5.72 8.35
C SER A 413 -36.58 -5.25 6.91
N ALA A 414 -36.89 -6.20 6.02
CA ALA A 414 -37.40 -5.91 4.67
C ALA A 414 -38.92 -5.59 4.65
N THR A 415 -39.52 -5.36 5.83
CA THR A 415 -40.96 -5.15 6.06
C THR A 415 -41.77 -6.43 5.89
N LYS A 416 -42.82 -6.47 5.07
CA LYS A 416 -43.79 -7.57 5.03
C LYS A 416 -43.83 -8.24 3.66
N PRO A 417 -44.30 -9.49 3.55
CA PRO A 417 -44.39 -10.19 2.26
C PRO A 417 -45.25 -9.42 1.24
N VAL A 418 -44.81 -9.40 0.00
CA VAL A 418 -45.54 -8.78 -1.10
C VAL A 418 -46.68 -9.70 -1.54
N GLY A 419 -47.81 -9.11 -1.97
CA GLY A 419 -48.97 -9.87 -2.42
C GLY A 419 -48.61 -10.97 -3.43
N GLY A 420 -49.08 -12.19 -3.16
CA GLY A 420 -48.79 -13.42 -3.91
C GLY A 420 -47.67 -14.29 -3.34
N TYR A 421 -46.83 -13.78 -2.43
CA TYR A 421 -45.79 -14.56 -1.77
C TYR A 421 -46.23 -15.02 -0.37
N ASP A 422 -46.70 -16.27 -0.23
CA ASP A 422 -46.95 -16.90 1.07
C ASP A 422 -45.62 -17.33 1.71
N LEU A 423 -44.94 -16.36 2.34
CA LEU A 423 -43.65 -16.55 2.99
C LEU A 423 -43.81 -17.19 4.37
N GLN A 424 -43.04 -18.25 4.61
CA GLN A 424 -43.00 -18.98 5.87
C GLN A 424 -41.55 -19.21 6.31
N ILE A 425 -41.36 -19.30 7.61
CA ILE A 425 -40.09 -19.67 8.23
C ILE A 425 -40.20 -21.13 8.65
N LEU A 426 -39.40 -22.00 8.02
CA LEU A 426 -39.43 -23.44 8.26
C LEU A 426 -38.18 -23.90 9.01
N ASN A 427 -38.32 -24.90 9.86
CA ASN A 427 -37.16 -25.61 10.41
C ASN A 427 -36.60 -26.63 9.39
N ASN A 428 -35.58 -27.40 9.78
CA ASN A 428 -34.95 -28.38 8.87
C ASN A 428 -35.89 -29.54 8.51
N GLU A 429 -36.90 -29.83 9.33
CA GLU A 429 -37.91 -30.85 9.08
C GLU A 429 -39.08 -30.34 8.22
N GLY A 430 -39.06 -29.06 7.81
CA GLY A 430 -40.12 -28.45 7.00
C GLY A 430 -41.35 -28.00 7.81
N LYS A 431 -41.25 -27.93 9.14
CA LYS A 431 -42.31 -27.43 10.01
C LYS A 431 -42.19 -25.91 10.16
N GLN A 432 -43.33 -25.22 10.03
CA GLN A 432 -43.41 -23.79 10.27
C GLN A 432 -43.09 -23.43 11.73
N LEU A 433 -42.24 -22.43 11.88
CA LEU A 433 -41.82 -21.86 13.16
C LEU A 433 -42.73 -20.70 13.59
N GLY A 434 -42.72 -20.41 14.88
CA GLY A 434 -43.44 -19.29 15.50
C GLY A 434 -42.76 -17.94 15.28
N ALA A 435 -43.36 -16.88 15.82
CA ALA A 435 -42.79 -15.55 15.77
C ALA A 435 -41.43 -15.50 16.51
N ASN A 436 -40.50 -14.73 15.96
CA ASN A 436 -39.12 -14.55 16.43
C ASN A 436 -38.26 -15.83 16.47
N GLU A 437 -38.73 -16.93 15.89
CA GLU A 437 -37.94 -18.15 15.75
C GLU A 437 -37.18 -18.14 14.42
N GLU A 438 -35.86 -18.29 14.47
CA GLU A 438 -35.01 -18.31 13.28
C GLU A 438 -35.10 -19.65 12.54
N GLY A 439 -35.26 -19.58 11.22
CA GLY A 439 -35.32 -20.75 10.35
C GLY A 439 -35.02 -20.41 8.89
N LEU A 440 -35.59 -21.21 8.01
CA LEU A 440 -35.34 -21.21 6.56
C LEU A 440 -36.48 -20.48 5.86
N VAL A 441 -36.14 -19.49 5.05
CA VAL A 441 -37.13 -18.72 4.29
C VAL A 441 -37.63 -19.58 3.12
N ALA A 442 -38.89 -19.96 3.20
CA ALA A 442 -39.56 -20.75 2.18
C ALA A 442 -40.85 -20.04 1.76
N ILE A 443 -41.22 -20.18 0.48
CA ILE A 443 -42.43 -19.58 -0.07
C ILE A 443 -43.33 -20.73 -0.50
N LYS A 444 -44.55 -20.79 0.01
CA LYS A 444 -45.51 -21.83 -0.35
C LYS A 444 -45.91 -21.70 -1.82
N LEU A 445 -45.96 -22.82 -2.54
CA LEU A 445 -46.39 -22.85 -3.94
C LEU A 445 -47.92 -22.67 -4.05
N PRO A 446 -48.42 -22.04 -5.13
CA PRO A 446 -47.68 -21.55 -6.29
C PRO A 446 -46.94 -20.22 -6.02
N LEU A 447 -45.75 -20.05 -6.60
CA LEU A 447 -45.13 -18.73 -6.68
C LEU A 447 -45.99 -17.79 -7.55
N PRO A 448 -46.03 -16.48 -7.28
CA PRO A 448 -46.84 -15.55 -8.08
C PRO A 448 -46.25 -15.36 -9.50
N PRO A 449 -47.00 -14.75 -10.44
CA PRO A 449 -46.55 -14.53 -11.81
C PRO A 449 -45.19 -13.84 -11.90
N GLY A 450 -44.46 -14.14 -12.96
CA GLY A 450 -43.18 -13.51 -13.24
C GLY A 450 -41.99 -14.11 -12.49
N ASN A 451 -42.18 -15.12 -11.63
CA ASN A 451 -41.10 -15.93 -11.07
C ASN A 451 -40.46 -16.82 -12.15
N MET A 452 -39.28 -17.37 -11.85
CA MET A 452 -38.54 -18.18 -12.82
C MET A 452 -39.34 -19.40 -13.27
N LEU A 453 -39.26 -19.72 -14.56
CA LEU A 453 -39.92 -20.92 -15.10
C LEU A 453 -39.14 -22.19 -14.80
N ASN A 454 -37.81 -22.08 -14.93
CA ASN A 454 -36.85 -23.18 -14.87
C ASN A 454 -35.40 -22.65 -14.87
N ILE A 455 -34.42 -23.55 -14.81
CA ILE A 455 -33.04 -23.30 -15.23
C ILE A 455 -32.88 -23.73 -16.69
N TRP A 456 -32.32 -22.86 -17.52
CA TRP A 456 -32.04 -23.09 -18.93
C TRP A 456 -31.29 -24.41 -19.14
N GLY A 457 -31.88 -25.28 -19.96
CA GLY A 457 -31.33 -26.60 -20.28
C GLY A 457 -31.19 -27.58 -19.11
N ASN A 458 -31.70 -27.27 -17.90
CA ASN A 458 -31.43 -28.10 -16.72
C ASN A 458 -32.57 -28.11 -15.67
N THR A 459 -33.64 -28.83 -15.98
CA THR A 459 -34.82 -28.98 -15.12
C THR A 459 -34.52 -29.66 -13.78
N GLU A 460 -33.64 -30.66 -13.76
CA GLU A 460 -33.33 -31.38 -12.52
C GLU A 460 -32.62 -30.47 -11.51
N ARG A 461 -31.70 -29.61 -11.97
CA ARG A 461 -31.05 -28.62 -11.09
C ARG A 461 -32.05 -27.63 -10.51
N PHE A 462 -33.11 -27.29 -11.23
CA PHE A 462 -34.19 -26.46 -10.70
C PHE A 462 -34.95 -27.18 -9.58
N LYS A 463 -35.35 -28.44 -9.79
CA LYS A 463 -36.02 -29.25 -8.76
C LYS A 463 -35.15 -29.39 -7.51
N GLU A 464 -33.90 -29.81 -7.67
CA GLU A 464 -32.98 -30.04 -6.56
C GLU A 464 -32.66 -28.77 -5.78
N GLY A 465 -32.44 -27.66 -6.50
CA GLY A 465 -32.04 -26.40 -5.90
C GLY A 465 -33.15 -25.70 -5.13
N TYR A 466 -34.39 -25.78 -5.60
CA TYR A 466 -35.47 -24.90 -5.13
C TYR A 466 -36.70 -25.61 -4.59
N LEU A 467 -37.02 -26.83 -5.06
CA LEU A 467 -38.32 -27.48 -4.78
C LEU A 467 -38.21 -28.75 -3.93
N LYS A 468 -37.07 -29.44 -3.95
CA LYS A 468 -36.91 -30.75 -3.33
C LYS A 468 -36.78 -30.70 -1.80
N ARG A 469 -36.27 -29.61 -1.25
CA ARG A 469 -35.98 -29.51 0.19
C ARG A 469 -37.25 -29.55 1.03
N PHE A 470 -38.31 -28.89 0.58
CA PHE A 470 -39.58 -28.79 1.27
C PHE A 470 -40.72 -29.00 0.26
N ASP A 471 -41.43 -30.11 0.41
CA ASP A 471 -42.51 -30.46 -0.53
C ASP A 471 -43.62 -29.40 -0.50
N GLY A 472 -44.02 -28.91 -1.69
CA GLY A 472 -44.99 -27.82 -1.83
C GLY A 472 -44.44 -26.40 -1.59
N TYR A 473 -43.12 -26.23 -1.44
CA TYR A 473 -42.48 -24.92 -1.23
C TYR A 473 -41.36 -24.65 -2.23
N TYR A 474 -41.17 -23.36 -2.51
CA TYR A 474 -39.92 -22.82 -3.05
C TYR A 474 -39.00 -22.44 -1.89
N PHE A 475 -37.81 -23.02 -1.84
CA PHE A 475 -36.77 -22.66 -0.89
C PHE A 475 -35.90 -21.54 -1.47
N SER A 476 -35.81 -20.41 -0.75
CA SER A 476 -35.09 -19.22 -1.23
C SER A 476 -33.57 -19.37 -1.17
N GLY A 477 -33.07 -20.29 -0.35
CA GLY A 477 -31.64 -20.40 -0.01
C GLY A 477 -31.20 -19.49 1.14
N ASP A 478 -32.12 -18.73 1.74
CA ASP A 478 -31.84 -17.76 2.81
C ASP A 478 -32.45 -18.19 4.15
N GLY A 479 -31.84 -17.73 5.24
CA GLY A 479 -32.34 -17.83 6.61
C GLY A 479 -33.04 -16.53 7.03
N GLY A 480 -33.93 -16.63 8.01
CA GLY A 480 -34.65 -15.48 8.53
C GLY A 480 -35.64 -15.84 9.62
N TYR A 481 -36.32 -14.81 10.12
CA TYR A 481 -37.45 -14.95 11.04
C TYR A 481 -38.53 -13.92 10.73
N VAL A 482 -39.71 -14.12 11.30
CA VAL A 482 -40.83 -13.17 11.26
C VAL A 482 -41.14 -12.75 12.69
N ASP A 483 -41.21 -11.45 12.97
CA ASP A 483 -41.54 -10.95 14.30
C ASP A 483 -43.04 -11.01 14.62
N ASP A 484 -43.42 -10.64 15.84
CA ASP A 484 -44.82 -10.66 16.30
C ASP A 484 -45.76 -9.74 15.50
N ASP A 485 -45.20 -8.71 14.84
CA ASP A 485 -45.96 -7.78 13.99
C ASP A 485 -46.01 -8.23 12.53
N GLY A 486 -45.41 -9.38 12.21
CA GLY A 486 -45.35 -9.95 10.87
C GLY A 486 -44.26 -9.35 9.97
N TYR A 487 -43.25 -8.68 10.54
CA TYR A 487 -42.10 -8.16 9.81
C TYR A 487 -41.07 -9.25 9.58
N VAL A 488 -40.57 -9.34 8.36
CA VAL A 488 -39.59 -10.33 7.93
C VAL A 488 -38.19 -9.76 8.09
N PHE A 489 -37.32 -10.53 8.75
CA PHE A 489 -35.91 -10.25 8.93
C PHE A 489 -35.11 -11.33 8.21
N ILE A 490 -34.29 -10.93 7.24
CA ILE A 490 -33.44 -11.85 6.49
C ILE A 490 -32.08 -11.89 7.17
N THR A 491 -31.72 -13.05 7.75
CA THR A 491 -30.49 -13.20 8.54
C THR A 491 -29.28 -13.57 7.67
N GLY A 492 -29.48 -13.93 6.41
CA GLY A 492 -28.41 -14.19 5.44
C GLY A 492 -28.59 -15.51 4.71
N ARG A 493 -27.52 -16.04 4.09
CA ARG A 493 -27.57 -17.39 3.49
C ARG A 493 -27.47 -18.42 4.60
N VAL A 494 -28.24 -19.49 4.50
CA VAL A 494 -28.19 -20.58 5.51
C VAL A 494 -26.82 -21.24 5.59
N ASP A 495 -26.05 -21.17 4.50
CA ASP A 495 -24.68 -21.67 4.43
C ASP A 495 -23.66 -20.82 5.23
N ASP A 496 -24.09 -19.67 5.78
CA ASP A 496 -23.26 -18.74 6.55
C ASP A 496 -23.34 -18.96 8.09
N VAL A 497 -24.17 -19.89 8.59
CA VAL A 497 -24.19 -20.30 10.02
C VAL A 497 -22.93 -21.11 10.35
N ILE A 498 -22.29 -20.81 11.49
CA ILE A 498 -21.08 -21.52 11.94
C ILE A 498 -21.37 -22.38 13.16
N ASN A 499 -20.62 -23.48 13.31
CA ASN A 499 -20.73 -24.35 14.48
C ASN A 499 -19.48 -24.22 15.36
N VAL A 500 -19.65 -23.63 16.54
CA VAL A 500 -18.57 -23.41 17.50
C VAL A 500 -18.81 -24.30 18.71
N ALA A 501 -17.99 -25.33 18.88
CA ALA A 501 -18.05 -26.30 19.98
C ALA A 501 -19.45 -26.95 20.16
N GLY A 502 -20.16 -27.22 19.06
CA GLY A 502 -21.50 -27.81 19.08
C GLY A 502 -22.65 -26.80 19.13
N HIS A 503 -22.36 -25.51 19.27
CA HIS A 503 -23.35 -24.44 19.24
C HIS A 503 -23.43 -23.82 17.85
N ARG A 504 -24.64 -23.78 17.26
CA ARG A 504 -24.90 -23.03 16.03
C ARG A 504 -25.01 -21.56 16.35
N LEU A 505 -24.18 -20.75 15.69
CA LEU A 505 -24.10 -19.31 15.89
C LEU A 505 -24.22 -18.59 14.55
N SER A 506 -25.02 -17.52 14.54
CA SER A 506 -25.17 -16.65 13.38
C SER A 506 -23.99 -15.68 13.29
N THR A 507 -23.26 -15.70 12.18
CA THR A 507 -22.21 -14.70 11.94
C THR A 507 -22.79 -13.32 11.65
N ALA A 508 -24.04 -13.24 11.18
CA ALA A 508 -24.74 -11.98 10.93
C ALA A 508 -25.05 -11.21 12.21
N GLU A 509 -25.36 -11.91 13.30
CA GLU A 509 -25.55 -11.29 14.62
C GLU A 509 -24.23 -10.70 15.15
N MET A 510 -23.11 -11.40 14.96
CA MET A 510 -21.78 -10.90 15.30
C MET A 510 -21.38 -9.70 14.45
N GLU A 511 -21.65 -9.73 13.13
CA GLU A 511 -21.42 -8.60 12.23
C GLU A 511 -22.18 -7.35 12.67
N GLU A 512 -23.42 -7.50 13.16
CA GLU A 512 -24.21 -6.36 13.62
C GLU A 512 -23.55 -5.65 14.80
N ILE A 513 -23.02 -6.41 15.75
CA ILE A 513 -22.28 -5.86 16.89
C ILE A 513 -20.95 -5.23 16.43
N VAL A 514 -20.19 -5.93 15.59
CA VAL A 514 -18.92 -5.44 15.03
C VAL A 514 -19.13 -4.14 14.26
N SER A 515 -20.17 -4.05 13.45
CA SER A 515 -20.52 -2.87 12.64
C SER A 515 -21.09 -1.71 13.45
N SER A 516 -21.64 -1.98 14.64
CA SER A 516 -22.14 -0.94 15.55
C SER A 516 -21.02 -0.09 16.17
N ASN A 517 -19.79 -0.60 16.14
CA ASN A 517 -18.63 0.13 16.62
C ASN A 517 -18.40 1.41 15.79
N LYS A 518 -18.22 2.54 16.48
CA LYS A 518 -18.20 3.87 15.86
C LYS A 518 -17.11 4.04 14.80
N SER A 519 -16.00 3.32 14.94
CA SER A 519 -14.84 3.42 14.03
C SER A 519 -14.92 2.46 12.84
N VAL A 520 -15.86 1.52 12.83
CA VAL A 520 -16.03 0.53 11.76
C VAL A 520 -16.89 1.12 10.63
N ALA A 521 -16.37 1.10 9.41
CA ALA A 521 -17.09 1.49 8.19
C ALA A 521 -17.82 0.30 7.57
N GLU A 522 -17.18 -0.87 7.57
CA GLU A 522 -17.73 -2.14 7.09
C GLU A 522 -17.02 -3.30 7.79
N CYS A 523 -17.68 -4.44 7.88
CA CYS A 523 -17.09 -5.64 8.44
C CYS A 523 -17.59 -6.91 7.74
N ALA A 524 -16.87 -8.00 7.96
CA ALA A 524 -17.28 -9.35 7.62
C ALA A 524 -16.93 -10.29 8.77
N VAL A 525 -17.89 -11.11 9.23
CA VAL A 525 -17.65 -12.20 10.17
C VAL A 525 -17.95 -13.52 9.49
N PHE A 526 -17.01 -14.46 9.60
CA PHE A 526 -17.13 -15.81 9.06
C PHE A 526 -16.41 -16.80 9.97
N GLY A 527 -16.83 -18.06 9.94
CA GLY A 527 -16.16 -19.13 10.68
C GLY A 527 -14.97 -19.67 9.91
N ILE A 528 -13.85 -19.85 10.60
CA ILE A 528 -12.64 -20.56 10.14
C ILE A 528 -12.52 -21.89 10.90
N GLU A 529 -11.86 -22.88 10.31
CA GLU A 529 -11.66 -24.20 10.95
C GLU A 529 -10.82 -24.08 12.24
N ASP A 530 -11.23 -24.83 13.27
CA ASP A 530 -10.52 -24.94 14.54
C ASP A 530 -10.51 -26.42 14.98
N ALA A 531 -9.31 -26.95 15.25
CA ALA A 531 -9.11 -28.36 15.56
C ALA A 531 -9.86 -28.85 16.81
N LEU A 532 -10.23 -27.95 17.73
CA LEU A 532 -10.90 -28.27 19.00
C LEU A 532 -12.39 -27.95 18.98
N LYS A 533 -12.77 -26.85 18.33
CA LYS A 533 -14.14 -26.29 18.36
C LYS A 533 -14.92 -26.54 17.07
N GLY A 534 -14.31 -27.16 16.06
CA GLY A 534 -14.90 -27.31 14.73
C GLY A 534 -14.71 -26.02 13.94
N GLN A 535 -15.39 -24.94 14.33
CA GLN A 535 -15.14 -23.61 13.79
C GLN A 535 -15.00 -22.56 14.90
N VAL A 536 -14.31 -21.47 14.59
CA VAL A 536 -14.29 -20.24 15.40
C VAL A 536 -14.56 -19.03 14.52
N PRO A 537 -15.27 -17.99 15.00
CA PRO A 537 -15.52 -16.80 14.21
C PRO A 537 -14.27 -15.93 14.12
N LEU A 538 -14.05 -15.36 12.93
CA LEU A 538 -13.07 -14.34 12.61
C LEU A 538 -13.80 -13.12 12.06
N ALA A 539 -13.49 -11.93 12.58
CA ALA A 539 -14.00 -10.68 12.05
C ALA A 539 -12.91 -9.96 11.24
N LEU A 540 -13.25 -9.49 10.04
CA LEU A 540 -12.48 -8.52 9.28
C LEU A 540 -13.20 -7.18 9.29
N VAL A 541 -12.51 -6.09 9.59
CA VAL A 541 -13.10 -4.75 9.71
C VAL A 541 -12.34 -3.75 8.85
N VAL A 542 -13.06 -2.82 8.25
CA VAL A 542 -12.49 -1.65 7.57
C VAL A 542 -12.91 -0.42 8.36
N ILE A 543 -11.96 0.45 8.65
CA ILE A 543 -12.18 1.65 9.46
C ILE A 543 -12.72 2.83 8.62
N LYS A 544 -13.44 3.75 9.28
CA LYS A 544 -13.91 4.99 8.65
C LYS A 544 -12.75 5.90 8.27
N SER A 545 -12.91 6.63 7.17
CA SER A 545 -11.89 7.58 6.71
C SER A 545 -11.78 8.75 7.70
N GLY A 546 -10.58 9.03 8.19
CA GLY A 546 -10.33 10.11 9.16
C GLY A 546 -10.44 9.70 10.63
N ASP A 547 -10.90 8.49 10.94
CA ASP A 547 -10.83 7.93 12.29
C ASP A 547 -9.44 7.32 12.56
N TYR A 548 -8.88 7.60 13.73
CA TYR A 548 -7.61 7.02 14.19
C TYR A 548 -7.87 6.18 15.44
N VAL A 549 -8.15 4.88 15.25
CA VAL A 549 -8.23 3.89 16.34
C VAL A 549 -7.16 2.83 16.14
N SER A 550 -6.45 2.45 17.20
CA SER A 550 -5.45 1.38 17.09
C SER A 550 -6.12 0.03 16.86
N SER A 551 -5.53 -0.84 16.03
CA SER A 551 -6.12 -2.16 15.72
C SER A 551 -6.36 -3.02 16.95
N PHE A 552 -5.46 -2.94 17.95
CA PHE A 552 -5.60 -3.64 19.23
C PHE A 552 -6.77 -3.12 20.06
N GLU A 553 -6.93 -1.80 20.16
CA GLU A 553 -8.05 -1.20 20.88
C GLU A 553 -9.38 -1.54 20.22
N LEU A 554 -9.43 -1.52 18.88
CA LEU A 554 -10.60 -1.88 18.11
C LEU A 554 -10.97 -3.36 18.30
N GLU A 555 -9.98 -4.25 18.21
CA GLU A 555 -10.15 -5.69 18.46
C GLU A 555 -10.64 -5.97 19.87
N TYR A 556 -10.00 -5.39 20.88
CA TYR A 556 -10.39 -5.56 22.27
C TYR A 556 -11.84 -5.09 22.50
N ASN A 557 -12.20 -3.89 22.05
CA ASN A 557 -13.53 -3.33 22.24
C ASN A 557 -14.60 -4.20 21.58
N ILE A 558 -14.41 -4.59 20.33
CA ILE A 558 -15.36 -5.41 19.58
C ILE A 558 -15.49 -6.81 20.20
N VAL A 559 -14.39 -7.44 20.60
CA VAL A 559 -14.42 -8.75 21.28
C VAL A 559 -15.18 -8.66 22.61
N GLN A 560 -14.98 -7.60 23.40
CA GLN A 560 -15.73 -7.41 24.64
C GLN A 560 -17.21 -7.15 24.39
N GLU A 561 -17.56 -6.35 23.36
CA GLU A 561 -18.97 -6.09 23.01
C GLU A 561 -19.68 -7.36 22.55
N VAL A 562 -19.07 -8.16 21.67
CA VAL A 562 -19.63 -9.44 21.23
C VAL A 562 -19.78 -10.41 22.41
N ARG A 563 -18.79 -10.47 23.30
CA ARG A 563 -18.86 -11.29 24.52
C ARG A 563 -19.93 -10.82 25.50
N LYS A 564 -20.22 -9.51 25.56
CA LYS A 564 -21.25 -8.93 26.43
C LYS A 564 -22.66 -9.16 25.88
N ILE A 565 -22.86 -9.02 24.58
CA ILE A 565 -24.18 -9.06 23.94
C ILE A 565 -24.59 -10.51 23.62
N ILE A 566 -23.74 -11.28 22.93
CA ILE A 566 -24.05 -12.67 22.53
C ILE A 566 -23.62 -13.65 23.64
N GLY A 567 -22.54 -13.34 24.34
CA GLY A 567 -22.02 -14.17 25.42
C GLY A 567 -20.68 -14.85 25.11
N PRO A 568 -20.03 -15.46 26.12
CA PRO A 568 -18.73 -16.13 25.95
C PRO A 568 -18.74 -17.29 24.94
N VAL A 569 -19.91 -17.89 24.69
CA VAL A 569 -20.08 -18.99 23.72
C VAL A 569 -19.73 -18.56 22.30
N ALA A 570 -19.92 -17.27 21.96
CA ALA A 570 -19.59 -16.69 20.65
C ALA A 570 -18.13 -16.94 20.23
N SER A 571 -17.21 -17.02 21.20
CA SER A 571 -15.78 -17.29 20.96
C SER A 571 -15.09 -16.41 19.90
N LEU A 572 -15.62 -15.22 19.58
CA LEU A 572 -14.93 -14.24 18.75
C LEU A 572 -13.70 -13.76 19.51
N LYS A 573 -12.51 -14.15 19.05
CA LYS A 573 -11.23 -13.81 19.68
C LYS A 573 -10.38 -12.88 18.83
N ARG A 574 -10.64 -12.83 17.52
CA ARG A 574 -9.80 -12.12 16.56
C ARG A 574 -10.63 -11.19 15.71
N VAL A 575 -10.17 -9.95 15.63
CA VAL A 575 -10.71 -8.91 14.75
C VAL A 575 -9.53 -8.30 14.00
N LEU A 576 -9.50 -8.44 12.68
CA LEU A 576 -8.41 -7.93 11.85
C LEU A 576 -8.85 -6.70 11.06
N VAL A 577 -8.06 -5.65 11.13
CA VAL A 577 -8.27 -4.46 10.33
C VAL A 577 -7.73 -4.71 8.94
N VAL A 578 -8.59 -4.66 7.92
CA VAL A 578 -8.22 -4.81 6.51
C VAL A 578 -8.52 -3.50 5.77
N LYS A 579 -7.80 -3.26 4.68
CA LYS A 579 -7.97 -2.04 3.88
C LYS A 579 -9.35 -1.97 3.21
N ARG A 580 -9.85 -3.12 2.76
CA ARG A 580 -11.10 -3.31 2.02
C ARG A 580 -11.49 -4.78 2.03
N LEU A 581 -12.78 -5.06 1.94
CA LEU A 581 -13.31 -6.43 1.85
C LEU A 581 -13.54 -6.83 0.38
N PRO A 582 -13.27 -8.10 -0.01
CA PRO A 582 -13.45 -8.57 -1.37
C PRO A 582 -14.95 -8.67 -1.63
N LYS A 583 -15.42 -7.92 -2.62
CA LYS A 583 -16.84 -7.86 -2.92
C LYS A 583 -17.09 -8.28 -4.34
N THR A 584 -18.31 -8.68 -4.64
CA THR A 584 -18.77 -8.69 -6.02
C THR A 584 -18.90 -7.24 -6.50
N ARG A 585 -18.93 -7.02 -7.80
CA ARG A 585 -19.25 -5.73 -8.41
C ARG A 585 -20.66 -5.22 -8.09
N SER A 586 -21.52 -6.07 -7.54
CA SER A 586 -22.82 -5.69 -6.96
C SER A 586 -22.72 -5.25 -5.49
N GLY A 587 -21.53 -5.20 -4.90
CA GLY A 587 -21.27 -4.79 -3.51
C GLY A 587 -21.27 -5.93 -2.48
N LYS A 588 -21.58 -7.17 -2.88
CA LYS A 588 -21.72 -8.29 -1.94
C LYS A 588 -20.37 -8.82 -1.47
N ILE A 589 -20.12 -8.83 -0.16
CA ILE A 589 -18.90 -9.40 0.43
C ILE A 589 -18.80 -10.91 0.17
N LEU A 590 -17.63 -11.38 -0.27
CA LEU A 590 -17.34 -12.76 -0.65
C LEU A 590 -16.89 -13.61 0.55
N ARG A 591 -17.76 -13.84 1.54
CA ARG A 591 -17.44 -14.56 2.79
C ARG A 591 -16.90 -15.97 2.60
N LYS A 592 -17.44 -16.73 1.64
CA LYS A 592 -16.93 -18.07 1.30
C LYS A 592 -15.49 -18.04 0.80
N LEU A 593 -15.13 -17.01 0.02
CA LEU A 593 -13.76 -16.81 -0.43
C LEU A 593 -12.85 -16.51 0.76
N LEU A 594 -13.27 -15.61 1.65
CA LEU A 594 -12.56 -15.28 2.90
C LEU A 594 -12.30 -16.52 3.77
N ARG A 595 -13.33 -17.36 3.96
CA ARG A 595 -13.23 -18.63 4.68
C ARG A 595 -12.24 -19.58 4.02
N ASN A 596 -12.41 -19.87 2.72
CA ASN A 596 -11.52 -20.79 2.02
C ASN A 596 -10.06 -20.31 2.02
N MET A 597 -9.82 -18.99 1.93
CA MET A 597 -8.48 -18.42 2.04
C MET A 597 -7.87 -18.65 3.42
N ALA A 598 -8.65 -18.49 4.49
CA ALA A 598 -8.19 -18.75 5.85
C ALA A 598 -7.95 -20.25 6.08
N ASP A 599 -8.84 -21.11 5.58
CA ASP A 599 -8.80 -22.57 5.78
C ASP A 599 -7.92 -23.31 4.75
N GLY A 600 -7.28 -22.60 3.82
CA GLY A 600 -6.39 -23.19 2.81
C GLY A 600 -7.07 -24.16 1.85
N VAL A 601 -8.39 -24.03 1.72
CA VAL A 601 -9.20 -24.84 0.82
C VAL A 601 -9.12 -24.22 -0.56
N ASP A 602 -8.92 -25.03 -1.61
CA ASP A 602 -8.96 -24.55 -2.99
C ASP A 602 -10.19 -23.67 -3.24
N PHE A 603 -9.94 -22.46 -3.72
CA PHE A 603 -10.98 -21.50 -4.02
C PHE A 603 -10.86 -21.01 -5.45
N VAL A 604 -12.02 -20.83 -6.07
CA VAL A 604 -12.10 -20.16 -7.37
C VAL A 604 -12.37 -18.70 -7.10
N ILE A 605 -11.48 -17.84 -7.59
CA ILE A 605 -11.66 -16.39 -7.54
C ILE A 605 -12.96 -16.07 -8.31
N PRO A 606 -14.00 -15.54 -7.65
CA PRO A 606 -15.24 -15.22 -8.36
C PRO A 606 -14.94 -14.14 -9.40
N SER A 607 -15.27 -14.42 -10.65
CA SER A 607 -15.11 -13.46 -11.76
C SER A 607 -15.92 -12.19 -11.61
N THR A 608 -16.90 -12.18 -10.70
CA THR A 608 -17.65 -11.00 -10.28
C THR A 608 -16.90 -10.11 -9.30
N ILE A 609 -15.70 -10.47 -8.82
CA ILE A 609 -14.98 -9.69 -7.81
C ILE A 609 -14.71 -8.27 -8.30
N ASP A 610 -14.82 -7.29 -7.41
CA ASP A 610 -14.60 -5.88 -7.69
C ASP A 610 -13.12 -5.58 -7.95
N ASP A 611 -12.22 -6.16 -7.14
CA ASP A 611 -10.79 -6.10 -7.34
C ASP A 611 -10.11 -7.39 -6.85
N VAL A 612 -9.38 -8.05 -7.75
CA VAL A 612 -8.66 -9.30 -7.48
C VAL A 612 -7.49 -9.07 -6.53
N GLU A 613 -6.88 -7.88 -6.53
CA GLU A 613 -5.77 -7.54 -5.64
C GLU A 613 -6.15 -7.63 -4.15
N ILE A 614 -7.45 -7.51 -3.84
CA ILE A 614 -7.97 -7.66 -2.46
C ILE A 614 -7.67 -9.06 -1.90
N ILE A 615 -7.63 -10.07 -2.77
CA ILE A 615 -7.32 -11.45 -2.37
C ILE A 615 -5.89 -11.52 -1.86
N GLU A 616 -4.95 -10.94 -2.60
CA GLU A 616 -3.54 -10.89 -2.19
C GLU A 616 -3.37 -10.03 -0.94
N GLU A 617 -4.08 -8.90 -0.84
CA GLU A 617 -4.11 -8.07 0.36
C GLU A 617 -4.57 -8.88 1.58
N ILE A 618 -5.66 -9.63 1.48
CA ILE A 618 -6.20 -10.41 2.62
C ILE A 618 -5.37 -11.65 2.93
N ILE A 619 -4.88 -12.37 1.93
CA ILE A 619 -3.96 -13.50 2.15
C ILE A 619 -2.68 -13.00 2.83
N HIS A 620 -2.20 -11.82 2.45
CA HIS A 620 -1.08 -11.18 3.14
C HIS A 620 -1.40 -10.92 4.62
N GLU A 621 -2.56 -10.34 4.93
CA GLU A 621 -2.99 -10.15 6.34
C GLU A 621 -3.13 -11.50 7.09
N PHE A 622 -3.69 -12.54 6.46
CA PHE A 622 -3.82 -13.87 7.08
C PHE A 622 -2.46 -14.52 7.35
N LYS A 623 -1.49 -14.38 6.43
CA LYS A 623 -0.11 -14.82 6.62
C LYS A 623 0.58 -14.03 7.73
N LEU A 624 0.43 -12.71 7.73
CA LEU A 624 1.03 -11.81 8.72
C LEU A 624 0.53 -12.13 10.13
N PHE A 625 -0.79 -12.32 10.28
CA PHE A 625 -1.44 -12.54 11.57
C PHE A 625 -1.63 -14.00 11.96
N LYS A 626 -1.04 -14.93 11.19
CA LYS A 626 -1.09 -16.39 11.38
C LYS A 626 -2.50 -16.90 11.59
N ILE A 627 -3.36 -16.72 10.59
CA ILE A 627 -4.77 -17.10 10.64
C ILE A 627 -4.99 -18.42 9.90
N GLY A 628 -5.74 -19.35 10.50
CA GLY A 628 -6.17 -20.60 9.86
C GLY A 628 -4.98 -21.46 9.43
N ILE A 629 -4.89 -21.86 8.16
CA ILE A 629 -3.79 -22.72 7.67
C ILE A 629 -2.39 -22.10 7.79
N PHE A 630 -2.33 -20.78 7.91
CA PHE A 630 -1.08 -20.06 8.11
C PHE A 630 -0.60 -20.15 9.56
N GLU A 631 -1.33 -20.81 10.46
CA GLU A 631 -0.85 -21.15 11.82
C GLU A 631 0.32 -22.15 11.80
N ASN A 632 0.41 -23.03 10.78
CA ASN A 632 1.35 -24.16 10.74
C ASN A 632 2.23 -24.25 9.47
N ALA A 633 2.41 -23.17 8.70
CA ALA A 633 3.20 -23.19 7.46
C ALA A 633 4.63 -23.73 7.69
N THR A 634 5.00 -24.81 6.97
CA THR A 634 6.28 -25.53 7.06
C THR A 634 7.46 -24.78 6.43
N GLU A 635 8.66 -25.05 6.92
CA GLU A 635 9.97 -24.42 6.65
C GLU A 635 10.41 -24.19 5.17
N GLU A 636 9.70 -24.66 4.14
CA GLU A 636 10.17 -24.66 2.74
C GLU A 636 9.88 -23.39 1.92
N GLU A 637 9.07 -22.44 2.41
CA GLU A 637 8.87 -21.13 1.76
C GLU A 637 9.31 -19.98 2.68
N LYS A 638 10.56 -20.00 3.17
CA LYS A 638 11.12 -18.86 3.90
C LYS A 638 11.16 -17.63 2.97
N GLN A 639 10.37 -16.60 3.31
CA GLN A 639 10.45 -15.29 2.67
C GLN A 639 11.90 -14.80 2.69
N THR A 640 12.37 -14.30 1.56
CA THR A 640 13.69 -13.66 1.44
C THR A 640 13.59 -12.18 1.76
N LEU A 641 14.71 -11.55 2.09
CA LEU A 641 14.74 -10.09 2.26
C LEU A 641 14.35 -9.35 0.95
N ALA A 642 14.50 -9.99 -0.21
CA ALA A 642 14.05 -9.44 -1.49
C ALA A 642 12.52 -9.38 -1.59
N ASP A 643 11.81 -10.38 -1.05
CA ASP A 643 10.34 -10.40 -1.03
C ASP A 643 9.76 -9.29 -0.14
N LEU A 644 10.52 -8.91 0.89
CA LEU A 644 10.19 -7.82 1.81
C LEU A 644 10.64 -6.43 1.32
N ARG A 645 11.16 -6.30 0.09
CA ARG A 645 11.56 -5.00 -0.49
C ARG A 645 10.35 -4.07 -0.60
N ILE A 646 10.53 -2.83 -0.18
CA ILE A 646 9.54 -1.75 -0.31
C ILE A 646 9.75 -1.08 -1.66
N ASP A 647 8.81 -1.26 -2.58
CA ASP A 647 8.92 -0.89 -4.01
C ASP A 647 7.84 0.11 -4.48
N SER A 648 6.97 0.56 -3.57
CA SER A 648 5.96 1.57 -3.86
C SER A 648 5.66 2.42 -2.63
N PHE A 649 5.22 3.66 -2.85
CA PHE A 649 4.89 4.59 -1.76
C PHE A 649 3.79 4.03 -0.83
N ILE A 650 2.84 3.28 -1.41
CA ILE A 650 1.78 2.59 -0.65
C ILE A 650 2.38 1.50 0.24
N LYS A 651 3.31 0.68 -0.29
CA LYS A 651 4.00 -0.35 0.49
C LYS A 651 4.84 0.29 1.59
N TYR A 652 5.50 1.42 1.33
CA TYR A 652 6.20 2.20 2.37
C TYR A 652 5.26 2.58 3.52
N TYR A 653 4.09 3.16 3.21
CA TYR A 653 3.15 3.59 4.24
C TYR A 653 2.63 2.39 5.06
N LYS A 654 2.30 1.27 4.41
CA LYS A 654 1.88 0.03 5.08
C LYS A 654 2.99 -0.54 5.97
N SER A 655 4.21 -0.67 5.45
CA SER A 655 5.36 -1.17 6.20
C SER A 655 5.69 -0.26 7.39
N TYR A 656 5.65 1.06 7.21
CA TYR A 656 5.86 2.01 8.29
C TYR A 656 4.79 1.88 9.37
N GLN A 657 3.51 1.83 8.99
CA GLN A 657 2.40 1.66 9.92
C GLN A 657 2.49 0.33 10.69
N HIS A 658 2.78 -0.77 10.00
CA HIS A 658 2.99 -2.08 10.65
C HIS A 658 4.15 -2.02 11.64
N SER A 659 5.28 -1.43 11.26
CA SER A 659 6.46 -1.32 12.12
C SER A 659 6.27 -0.42 13.35
N VAL A 660 5.28 0.46 13.34
CA VAL A 660 4.91 1.31 14.48
C VAL A 660 3.91 0.59 15.39
N ASN A 661 2.93 -0.10 14.80
CA ASN A 661 1.84 -0.76 15.53
C ASN A 661 2.26 -2.10 16.15
N ASP A 662 3.12 -2.85 15.48
CA ASP A 662 3.72 -4.11 15.96
C ASP A 662 5.21 -4.15 15.62
N PRO A 663 6.05 -3.41 16.39
CA PRO A 663 7.48 -3.36 16.13
C PRO A 663 8.16 -4.72 16.27
N GLU A 664 7.71 -5.56 17.20
CA GLU A 664 8.27 -6.89 17.43
C GLU A 664 7.97 -7.84 16.27
N GLY A 665 6.72 -7.91 15.82
CA GLY A 665 6.35 -8.71 14.65
C GLY A 665 7.07 -8.25 13.38
N TYR A 666 7.15 -6.95 13.14
CA TYR A 666 7.86 -6.38 11.99
C TYR A 666 9.33 -6.79 11.94
N TRP A 667 10.06 -6.60 13.05
CA TRP A 667 11.47 -6.95 13.11
C TRP A 667 11.70 -8.47 13.15
N ALA A 668 10.80 -9.25 13.74
CA ALA A 668 10.85 -10.71 13.67
C ALA A 668 10.73 -11.19 12.22
N GLN A 669 9.82 -10.62 11.43
CA GLN A 669 9.64 -11.00 10.02
C GLN A 669 10.91 -10.74 9.20
N ILE A 670 11.53 -9.58 9.36
CA ILE A 670 12.77 -9.24 8.65
C ILE A 670 13.91 -10.16 9.12
N ALA A 671 14.04 -10.36 10.43
CA ALA A 671 15.07 -11.22 10.99
C ALA A 671 14.93 -12.68 10.54
N ASP A 672 13.72 -13.15 10.25
CA ASP A 672 13.47 -14.53 9.80
C ASP A 672 14.11 -14.85 8.43
N THR A 673 14.43 -13.82 7.65
CA THR A 673 15.08 -13.94 6.35
C THR A 673 16.59 -14.22 6.44
N PHE A 674 17.15 -14.24 7.65
CA PHE A 674 18.56 -14.51 7.92
C PHE A 674 18.79 -15.97 8.38
N THR A 675 20.03 -16.42 8.26
CA THR A 675 20.47 -17.72 8.77
C THR A 675 20.78 -17.63 10.25
N TRP A 676 20.11 -18.46 11.04
CA TRP A 676 20.28 -18.57 12.49
C TRP A 676 20.61 -20.01 12.85
N ARG A 677 21.58 -20.21 13.75
CA ARG A 677 21.85 -21.53 14.36
C ARG A 677 20.79 -21.87 15.42
N LYS A 678 20.26 -20.85 16.09
CA LYS A 678 19.08 -20.93 16.96
C LYS A 678 18.32 -19.60 16.83
N LYS A 679 17.01 -19.65 16.59
CA LYS A 679 16.16 -18.44 16.61
C LYS A 679 16.00 -17.90 18.04
N TRP A 680 15.67 -16.61 18.13
CA TRP A 680 15.51 -15.89 19.39
C TRP A 680 14.33 -16.43 20.20
N ASP A 681 14.42 -16.25 21.51
CA ASP A 681 13.32 -16.51 22.45
C ASP A 681 12.45 -15.24 22.64
N LYS A 682 13.03 -14.05 22.43
CA LYS A 682 12.35 -12.75 22.54
C LYS A 682 12.90 -11.75 21.52
N VAL A 683 12.03 -11.01 20.83
CA VAL A 683 12.43 -10.08 19.77
C VAL A 683 13.09 -8.84 20.34
N VAL A 684 12.50 -8.22 21.35
CA VAL A 684 13.11 -7.06 22.03
C VAL A 684 12.81 -7.07 23.53
N GLU A 685 13.79 -6.67 24.33
CA GLU A 685 13.63 -6.36 25.75
C GLU A 685 14.38 -5.06 26.05
N TYR A 686 13.69 -4.08 26.63
CA TYR A 686 14.33 -2.79 26.90
C TYR A 686 13.83 -2.06 28.14
N ASN A 687 14.68 -1.17 28.65
CA ASN A 687 14.40 -0.27 29.75
C ASN A 687 15.13 1.06 29.53
N TRP A 688 14.37 2.15 29.31
CA TRP A 688 14.88 3.50 29.06
C TRP A 688 15.57 4.15 30.28
N ASP A 689 15.18 3.78 31.50
CA ASP A 689 15.76 4.36 32.72
C ASP A 689 17.17 3.84 32.99
N THR A 690 17.44 2.60 32.63
CA THR A 690 18.75 1.94 32.76
C THR A 690 19.49 1.79 31.44
N PRO A 691 19.15 2.62 30.45
CA PRO A 691 19.23 2.37 29.00
C PRO A 691 19.81 1.00 28.59
N LYS A 692 19.05 -0.06 28.90
CA LYS A 692 19.35 -1.44 28.47
C LYS A 692 18.41 -1.81 27.33
N PHE A 693 18.98 -2.31 26.23
CA PHE A 693 18.25 -2.67 25.03
C PHE A 693 18.84 -3.98 24.51
N GLU A 694 18.02 -5.02 24.37
CA GLU A 694 18.42 -6.33 23.86
C GLU A 694 17.45 -6.71 22.74
N TRP A 695 17.98 -7.17 21.60
CA TRP A 695 17.25 -7.59 20.42
C TRP A 695 17.59 -9.04 20.07
N PHE A 696 16.59 -9.81 19.69
CA PHE A 696 16.69 -11.22 19.32
C PHE A 696 17.35 -12.06 20.42
N LYS A 697 17.00 -11.77 21.68
CA LYS A 697 17.55 -12.41 22.87
C LYS A 697 17.39 -13.92 22.80
N GLY A 698 18.48 -14.64 23.09
CA GLY A 698 18.53 -16.09 23.04
C GLY A 698 18.79 -16.68 21.65
N ALA A 699 18.90 -15.87 20.60
CA ALA A 699 19.33 -16.33 19.29
C ALA A 699 20.83 -16.62 19.25
N LYS A 700 21.21 -17.59 18.41
CA LYS A 700 22.59 -17.97 18.12
C LYS A 700 22.86 -17.84 16.63
N LEU A 701 23.95 -17.19 16.27
CA LEU A 701 24.38 -16.99 14.88
C LEU A 701 25.89 -16.74 14.79
N ASN A 702 26.40 -16.60 13.58
CA ASN A 702 27.55 -15.75 13.31
C ASN A 702 27.19 -14.79 12.16
N ILE A 703 27.55 -13.51 12.28
CA ILE A 703 27.23 -12.52 11.24
C ILE A 703 27.91 -12.86 9.89
N THR A 704 29.09 -13.47 9.92
CA THR A 704 29.81 -13.85 8.69
C THR A 704 29.12 -14.94 7.91
N GLU A 705 28.36 -15.84 8.56
CA GLU A 705 27.54 -16.82 7.85
C GLU A 705 26.46 -16.14 6.99
N ASN A 706 26.00 -14.96 7.42
CA ASN A 706 25.01 -14.18 6.68
C ASN A 706 25.62 -13.22 5.66
N CYS A 707 26.89 -12.83 5.81
CA CYS A 707 27.62 -12.00 4.85
C CYS A 707 28.39 -12.82 3.80
N LEU A 708 28.71 -14.09 4.07
CA LEU A 708 29.57 -14.91 3.22
C LEU A 708 28.96 -16.29 3.01
N ASP A 709 28.94 -17.15 4.05
CA ASP A 709 28.73 -18.59 3.90
C ASP A 709 27.38 -18.94 3.23
N ARG A 710 26.28 -18.22 3.56
CA ARG A 710 24.96 -18.46 2.95
C ARG A 710 24.88 -18.13 1.46
N HIS A 711 25.82 -17.35 0.95
CA HIS A 711 25.85 -16.93 -0.46
C HIS A 711 26.61 -17.92 -1.33
N LEU A 712 27.56 -18.68 -0.77
CA LEU A 712 28.51 -19.50 -1.53
C LEU A 712 27.86 -20.51 -2.47
N GLU A 713 26.79 -21.18 -2.03
CA GLU A 713 26.12 -22.22 -2.84
C GLU A 713 25.55 -21.67 -4.16
N LYS A 714 25.00 -20.46 -4.15
CA LYS A 714 24.28 -19.88 -5.29
C LYS A 714 25.02 -18.74 -5.98
N ARG A 715 25.97 -18.13 -5.28
CA ARG A 715 26.65 -16.86 -5.64
C ARG A 715 28.14 -16.89 -5.37
N GLY A 716 28.73 -18.07 -5.15
CA GLY A 716 30.15 -18.19 -4.80
C GLY A 716 31.08 -17.51 -5.82
N ASP A 717 30.73 -17.57 -7.10
CA ASP A 717 31.51 -16.98 -8.20
C ASP A 717 31.10 -15.53 -8.52
N ASP A 718 30.08 -14.98 -7.86
CA ASP A 718 29.73 -13.57 -7.99
C ASP A 718 30.80 -12.71 -7.31
N ILE A 719 31.00 -11.50 -7.82
CA ILE A 719 31.94 -10.55 -7.24
C ILE A 719 31.40 -10.04 -5.90
N ALA A 720 32.18 -10.18 -4.84
CA ALA A 720 31.89 -9.59 -3.54
C ALA A 720 32.50 -8.20 -3.42
N ILE A 721 33.82 -8.08 -3.63
CA ILE A 721 34.56 -6.82 -3.47
C ILE A 721 35.30 -6.49 -4.77
N ILE A 722 35.11 -5.25 -5.24
CA ILE A 722 35.99 -4.60 -6.21
C ILE A 722 36.86 -3.62 -5.42
N TRP A 723 38.17 -3.77 -5.47
CA TRP A 723 39.10 -2.81 -4.91
C TRP A 723 39.78 -1.99 -6.00
N GLU A 724 39.57 -0.67 -5.95
CA GLU A 724 40.23 0.30 -6.81
C GLU A 724 41.39 0.95 -6.05
N ALA A 725 42.58 0.82 -6.63
CA ALA A 725 43.81 1.36 -6.11
C ALA A 725 43.84 2.90 -6.10
N ASN A 726 44.73 3.46 -5.26
CA ASN A 726 45.00 4.90 -5.27
C ASN A 726 45.54 5.38 -6.63
N ASP A 727 46.50 4.63 -7.21
CA ASP A 727 47.03 4.89 -8.55
C ASP A 727 46.08 4.30 -9.61
N PRO A 728 45.57 5.09 -10.57
CA PRO A 728 44.73 4.58 -11.66
C PRO A 728 45.38 3.49 -12.52
N ASP A 729 46.71 3.47 -12.59
CA ASP A 729 47.48 2.53 -13.41
C ASP A 729 47.88 1.26 -12.63
N GLU A 730 47.65 1.23 -11.31
CA GLU A 730 47.83 0.01 -10.50
C GLU A 730 46.68 -0.98 -10.78
N GLU A 731 47.03 -2.27 -10.84
CA GLU A 731 46.05 -3.32 -11.10
C GLU A 731 45.05 -3.44 -9.94
N ASN A 732 43.76 -3.44 -10.28
CA ASN A 732 42.69 -3.63 -9.31
C ASN A 732 42.65 -5.08 -8.81
N ARG A 733 42.10 -5.26 -7.60
CA ARG A 733 41.80 -6.59 -7.06
C ARG A 733 40.29 -6.79 -7.07
N ILE A 734 39.86 -7.93 -7.60
CA ILE A 734 38.47 -8.35 -7.62
C ILE A 734 38.40 -9.65 -6.83
N LEU A 735 37.55 -9.70 -5.81
CA LEU A 735 37.35 -10.88 -4.99
C LEU A 735 35.91 -11.37 -5.16
N THR A 736 35.75 -12.59 -5.62
CA THR A 736 34.48 -13.33 -5.58
C THR A 736 34.08 -13.67 -4.14
N TYR A 737 32.83 -14.07 -3.91
CA TYR A 737 32.40 -14.54 -2.59
C TYR A 737 33.21 -15.75 -2.10
N ASN A 738 33.59 -16.67 -2.99
CA ASN A 738 34.46 -17.81 -2.69
C ASN A 738 35.85 -17.34 -2.24
N GLU A 739 36.49 -16.45 -3.01
CA GLU A 739 37.83 -15.94 -2.68
C GLU A 739 37.82 -15.10 -1.40
N LEU A 740 36.82 -14.24 -1.20
CA LEU A 740 36.67 -13.46 0.02
C LEU A 740 36.47 -14.35 1.24
N HIS A 741 35.65 -15.40 1.12
CA HIS A 741 35.42 -16.36 2.20
C HIS A 741 36.70 -17.12 2.58
N GLU A 742 37.47 -17.57 1.60
CA GLU A 742 38.75 -18.25 1.83
C GLU A 742 39.75 -17.32 2.53
N GLU A 743 39.91 -16.09 2.06
CA GLU A 743 40.82 -15.11 2.67
C GLU A 743 40.40 -14.74 4.11
N VAL A 744 39.10 -14.59 4.36
CA VAL A 744 38.55 -14.40 5.72
C VAL A 744 38.83 -15.61 6.60
N CYS A 745 38.67 -16.83 6.08
CA CYS A 745 38.96 -18.06 6.83
C CYS A 745 40.45 -18.21 7.16
N LYS A 746 41.34 -17.98 6.20
CA LYS A 746 42.79 -18.00 6.42
C LYS A 746 43.17 -16.98 7.48
N PHE A 747 42.69 -15.74 7.34
CA PHE A 747 43.08 -14.69 8.27
C PHE A 747 42.47 -14.87 9.66
N ALA A 748 41.27 -15.44 9.77
CA ALA A 748 40.72 -15.90 11.04
C ALA A 748 41.62 -16.94 11.73
N ASN A 749 42.16 -17.89 10.97
CA ASN A 749 43.12 -18.87 11.48
C ASN A 749 44.46 -18.22 11.87
N VAL A 750 44.95 -17.22 11.11
CA VAL A 750 46.13 -16.42 11.50
C VAL A 750 45.93 -15.79 12.87
N MET A 751 44.79 -15.15 13.11
CA MET A 751 44.51 -14.53 14.42
C MET A 751 44.43 -15.56 15.54
N LYS A 752 43.80 -16.72 15.31
CA LYS A 752 43.74 -17.81 16.30
C LYS A 752 45.12 -18.40 16.60
N ASN A 753 45.94 -18.62 15.58
CA ASN A 753 47.33 -19.10 15.73
C ASN A 753 48.18 -18.13 16.55
N ASN A 754 47.88 -16.83 16.45
CA ASN A 754 48.49 -15.76 17.22
C ASN A 754 47.70 -15.40 18.49
N GLY A 755 46.92 -16.34 19.01
CA GLY A 755 46.37 -16.29 20.37
C GLY A 755 45.06 -15.52 20.54
N VAL A 756 44.40 -15.04 19.49
CA VAL A 756 43.10 -14.37 19.58
C VAL A 756 41.99 -15.39 19.86
N VAL A 757 41.17 -15.12 20.87
CA VAL A 757 39.97 -15.91 21.20
C VAL A 757 38.71 -15.05 21.22
N LYS A 758 37.53 -15.68 21.27
CA LYS A 758 36.24 -14.99 21.40
C LYS A 758 36.26 -13.96 22.55
N GLY A 759 35.87 -12.72 22.26
CA GLY A 759 35.83 -11.61 23.22
C GLY A 759 37.12 -10.79 23.35
N ASP A 760 38.22 -11.21 22.72
CA ASP A 760 39.42 -10.38 22.61
C ASP A 760 39.15 -9.18 21.69
N LYS A 761 39.77 -8.03 22.00
CA LYS A 761 39.63 -6.81 21.19
C LYS A 761 40.81 -6.72 20.24
N VAL A 762 40.53 -6.48 18.96
CA VAL A 762 41.54 -6.34 17.91
C VAL A 762 41.46 -4.93 17.34
N CYS A 763 42.52 -4.16 17.50
CA CYS A 763 42.62 -2.83 16.89
C CYS A 763 42.99 -2.98 15.42
N ILE A 764 42.30 -2.26 14.53
CA ILE A 764 42.60 -2.26 13.09
C ILE A 764 42.94 -0.84 12.67
N TYR A 765 44.18 -0.62 12.25
CA TYR A 765 44.72 0.65 11.79
C TYR A 765 45.36 0.45 10.41
N MET A 766 44.51 0.25 9.41
CA MET A 766 44.89 -0.10 8.04
C MET A 766 44.26 0.89 7.04
N PRO A 767 44.91 1.09 5.88
CA PRO A 767 44.32 1.85 4.78
C PRO A 767 43.12 1.13 4.15
N MET A 768 42.46 1.79 3.19
CA MET A 768 41.32 1.25 2.43
C MET A 768 41.74 0.18 1.41
N VAL A 769 42.30 -0.93 1.91
CA VAL A 769 42.72 -2.13 1.18
C VAL A 769 41.76 -3.31 1.48
N PRO A 770 41.71 -4.36 0.64
CA PRO A 770 40.85 -5.52 0.89
C PRO A 770 41.09 -6.18 2.26
N GLU A 771 42.34 -6.19 2.72
CA GLU A 771 42.76 -6.74 4.01
C GLU A 771 42.05 -6.07 5.20
N LEU A 772 41.61 -4.83 5.07
CA LEU A 772 40.81 -4.15 6.08
C LEU A 772 39.43 -4.82 6.24
N ALA A 773 38.74 -5.07 5.12
CA ALA A 773 37.45 -5.78 5.13
C ALA A 773 37.62 -7.24 5.60
N ILE A 774 38.67 -7.92 5.12
CA ILE A 774 39.03 -9.29 5.52
C ILE A 774 39.26 -9.34 7.04
N SER A 775 40.01 -8.38 7.61
CA SER A 775 40.27 -8.29 9.05
C SER A 775 39.00 -8.11 9.87
N VAL A 776 38.11 -7.22 9.44
CA VAL A 776 36.82 -6.95 10.08
C VAL A 776 35.96 -8.22 10.11
N LEU A 777 35.83 -8.90 8.97
CA LEU A 777 35.05 -10.13 8.85
C LEU A 777 35.70 -11.29 9.60
N ALA A 778 37.03 -11.43 9.56
CA ALA A 778 37.74 -12.48 10.28
C ALA A 778 37.60 -12.32 11.80
N CYS A 779 37.61 -11.09 12.32
CA CYS A 779 37.34 -10.83 13.74
C CYS A 779 35.93 -11.32 14.10
N ALA A 780 34.94 -10.92 13.32
CA ALA A 780 33.55 -11.33 13.52
C ALA A 780 33.37 -12.86 13.40
N ARG A 781 34.12 -13.52 12.52
CA ARG A 781 34.08 -14.98 12.32
C ARG A 781 34.50 -15.75 13.55
N ILE A 782 35.52 -15.28 14.27
CA ILE A 782 36.05 -15.95 15.47
C ILE A 782 35.52 -15.37 16.79
N GLY A 783 34.56 -14.43 16.70
CA GLY A 783 33.96 -13.77 17.85
C GLY A 783 34.87 -12.76 18.56
N ALA A 784 35.91 -12.28 17.88
CA ALA A 784 36.73 -11.16 18.35
C ALA A 784 36.02 -9.82 18.08
N VAL A 785 36.24 -8.85 18.95
CA VAL A 785 35.64 -7.51 18.88
C VAL A 785 36.61 -6.59 18.13
N HIS A 786 36.30 -6.26 16.88
CA HIS A 786 37.16 -5.35 16.13
C HIS A 786 36.94 -3.89 16.55
N SER A 787 38.01 -3.10 16.52
CA SER A 787 38.02 -1.67 16.78
C SER A 787 38.81 -0.97 15.68
N VAL A 788 38.12 -0.57 14.62
CA VAL A 788 38.74 0.13 13.50
C VAL A 788 39.04 1.58 13.88
N VAL A 789 40.28 2.00 13.64
CA VAL A 789 40.76 3.36 13.83
C VAL A 789 41.12 3.94 12.46
N PHE A 790 40.59 5.13 12.18
CA PHE A 790 40.79 5.80 10.89
C PHE A 790 42.28 5.95 10.55
N ALA A 791 42.65 5.46 9.37
CA ALA A 791 43.98 5.52 8.81
C ALA A 791 44.49 6.97 8.69
N GLY A 792 45.43 7.32 9.57
CA GLY A 792 46.09 8.62 9.62
C GLY A 792 45.84 9.43 10.90
N PHE A 793 45.18 8.87 11.90
CA PHE A 793 45.25 9.41 13.27
C PHE A 793 46.68 9.40 13.82
N SER A 794 46.97 10.29 14.77
CA SER A 794 48.28 10.34 15.43
C SER A 794 48.52 9.12 16.32
N SER A 795 49.78 8.90 16.69
CA SER A 795 50.22 7.88 17.65
C SER A 795 49.43 7.95 18.95
N VAL A 796 49.22 9.17 19.49
CA VAL A 796 48.45 9.44 20.71
C VAL A 796 46.97 9.09 20.55
N ALA A 797 46.36 9.46 19.41
CA ALA A 797 44.97 9.15 19.14
C ALA A 797 44.74 7.63 18.96
N LEU A 798 45.71 6.93 18.39
CA LEU A 798 45.73 5.47 18.27
C LEU A 798 45.90 4.79 19.63
N SER A 799 46.93 5.15 20.40
CA SER A 799 47.23 4.54 21.69
C SER A 799 46.11 4.73 22.70
N THR A 800 45.47 5.90 22.72
CA THR A 800 44.32 6.18 23.59
C THR A 800 43.16 5.21 23.34
N ARG A 801 42.90 4.84 22.07
CA ARG A 801 41.82 3.91 21.70
C ARG A 801 42.19 2.46 21.99
N ILE A 802 43.44 2.08 21.68
CA ILE A 802 43.98 0.75 22.01
C ILE A 802 43.86 0.51 23.53
N ASN A 803 44.28 1.48 24.34
CA ASN A 803 44.25 1.36 25.79
C ASN A 803 42.83 1.37 26.35
N ASP A 804 41.93 2.22 25.82
CA ASP A 804 40.54 2.27 26.30
C ASP A 804 39.78 0.96 26.00
N ALA A 805 40.01 0.35 24.83
CA ALA A 805 39.43 -0.95 24.47
C ALA A 805 40.18 -2.14 25.09
N ALA A 806 41.39 -1.91 25.61
CA ALA A 806 42.35 -2.95 26.00
C ALA A 806 42.56 -3.97 24.87
N CYS A 807 42.92 -3.49 23.68
CA CYS A 807 43.16 -4.35 22.53
C CYS A 807 44.37 -5.26 22.77
N LYS A 808 44.24 -6.52 22.36
CA LYS A 808 45.27 -7.57 22.49
C LYS A 808 46.16 -7.66 21.26
N MET A 809 45.58 -7.37 20.09
CA MET A 809 46.27 -7.42 18.81
C MET A 809 46.05 -6.12 18.04
N LEU A 810 47.05 -5.70 17.27
CA LEU A 810 46.97 -4.61 16.30
C LEU A 810 47.16 -5.15 14.89
N LEU A 811 46.30 -4.75 13.96
CA LEU A 811 46.43 -5.01 12.54
C LEU A 811 46.75 -3.69 11.84
N THR A 812 47.83 -3.63 11.07
CA THR A 812 48.27 -2.40 10.40
C THR A 812 49.00 -2.66 9.09
N SER A 813 49.50 -1.61 8.43
CA SER A 813 50.36 -1.70 7.25
C SER A 813 51.71 -0.99 7.46
N ASP A 814 52.67 -1.29 6.59
CA ASP A 814 53.93 -0.55 6.47
C ASP A 814 53.68 0.94 6.14
N GLY A 815 52.69 1.22 5.30
CA GLY A 815 52.23 2.56 4.96
C GLY A 815 51.01 2.56 4.04
N VAL A 816 50.73 3.71 3.44
CA VAL A 816 49.64 3.92 2.48
C VAL A 816 50.01 4.97 1.44
N PHE A 817 49.47 4.84 0.23
CA PHE A 817 49.43 5.93 -0.74
C PHE A 817 48.18 6.79 -0.56
N ARG A 818 48.36 8.10 -0.40
CA ARG A 818 47.27 9.08 -0.37
C ARG A 818 47.51 10.14 -1.43
N GLY A 819 46.83 10.00 -2.55
CA GLY A 819 47.16 10.74 -3.76
C GLY A 819 48.59 10.43 -4.19
N ASN A 820 49.41 11.45 -4.39
CA ASN A 820 50.82 11.30 -4.73
C ASN A 820 51.77 11.13 -3.52
N LYS A 821 51.26 11.09 -2.29
CA LYS A 821 52.08 11.02 -1.07
C LYS A 821 52.05 9.63 -0.46
N ALA A 822 53.22 9.07 -0.15
CA ALA A 822 53.33 7.92 0.73
C ALA A 822 53.34 8.37 2.19
N VAL A 823 52.53 7.72 3.04
CA VAL A 823 52.47 7.99 4.48
C VAL A 823 52.97 6.75 5.23
N ASP A 824 53.96 6.93 6.10
CA ASP A 824 54.52 5.88 6.93
C ASP A 824 53.60 5.61 8.13
N PHE A 825 52.91 4.46 8.10
CA PHE A 825 52.00 4.04 9.16
C PHE A 825 52.74 3.31 10.28
N LYS A 826 53.76 2.53 9.92
CA LYS A 826 54.44 1.68 10.89
C LYS A 826 55.19 2.50 11.94
N SER A 827 55.78 3.64 11.57
CA SER A 827 56.40 4.54 12.55
C SER A 827 55.39 5.12 13.55
N ILE A 828 54.18 5.52 13.09
CA ILE A 828 53.10 6.01 13.96
C ILE A 828 52.64 4.91 14.92
N VAL A 829 52.54 3.68 14.42
CA VAL A 829 52.18 2.50 15.20
C VAL A 829 53.24 2.20 16.25
N ASP A 830 54.52 2.19 15.88
CA ASP A 830 55.59 1.91 16.83
C ASP A 830 55.60 2.90 17.99
N GLU A 831 55.45 4.19 17.69
CA GLU A 831 55.32 5.26 18.69
C GLU A 831 54.07 5.04 19.59
N ALA A 832 52.93 4.70 19.00
CA ALA A 832 51.71 4.41 19.77
C ALA A 832 51.91 3.23 20.73
N LEU A 833 52.53 2.15 20.24
CA LEU A 833 52.70 0.89 20.96
C LEU A 833 53.67 1.00 22.15
N GLU A 834 54.49 2.05 22.25
CA GLU A 834 55.31 2.32 23.44
C GLU A 834 54.45 2.48 24.71
N THR A 835 53.20 2.92 24.54
CA THR A 835 52.25 3.19 25.63
C THR A 835 51.07 2.22 25.65
N CYS A 836 51.13 1.10 24.92
CA CYS A 836 50.04 0.12 24.79
C CYS A 836 50.45 -1.26 25.34
N PRO A 837 50.50 -1.46 26.67
CA PRO A 837 51.03 -2.68 27.27
C PRO A 837 50.17 -3.93 27.01
N THR A 838 48.94 -3.78 26.53
CA THR A 838 48.02 -4.88 26.25
C THR A 838 48.25 -5.54 24.90
N ILE A 839 49.00 -4.90 23.99
CA ILE A 839 49.26 -5.46 22.65
C ILE A 839 50.35 -6.52 22.74
N GLU A 840 49.96 -7.76 22.48
CA GLU A 840 50.84 -8.92 22.45
C GLU A 840 51.44 -9.15 21.05
N THR A 841 50.68 -8.85 19.99
CA THR A 841 51.09 -9.08 18.61
C THR A 841 50.59 -7.97 17.69
N SER A 842 51.39 -7.60 16.69
CA SER A 842 51.06 -6.67 15.63
C SER A 842 51.26 -7.35 14.27
N ILE A 843 50.21 -7.46 13.47
CA ILE A 843 50.30 -8.03 12.12
C ILE A 843 50.35 -6.87 11.12
N VAL A 844 51.40 -6.86 10.30
CA VAL A 844 51.74 -5.76 9.39
C VAL A 844 51.57 -6.21 7.95
N LEU A 845 50.71 -5.53 7.19
CA LEU A 845 50.59 -5.67 5.74
C LEU A 845 51.72 -4.90 5.05
N ASN A 846 52.38 -5.54 4.10
CA ASN A 846 53.35 -4.87 3.22
C ASN A 846 52.61 -4.28 2.00
N ARG A 847 52.13 -3.04 2.10
CA ARG A 847 51.34 -2.33 1.07
C ARG A 847 52.20 -1.47 0.16
N ILE A 848 53.13 -0.69 0.70
CA ILE A 848 53.93 0.28 -0.08
C ILE A 848 55.39 -0.13 -0.27
N ASN A 849 55.79 -1.28 0.27
CA ASN A 849 57.18 -1.76 0.26
C ASN A 849 58.15 -0.75 0.89
N SER A 850 57.71 -0.04 1.94
CA SER A 850 58.57 0.88 2.66
C SER A 850 59.51 0.11 3.59
N LYS A 851 60.70 0.69 3.82
CA LYS A 851 61.66 0.12 4.77
C LYS A 851 61.20 0.44 6.19
N VAL A 852 60.56 -0.52 6.84
CA VAL A 852 60.04 -0.37 8.22
C VAL A 852 60.80 -1.23 9.23
N THR A 853 60.74 -0.85 10.50
CA THR A 853 61.29 -1.63 11.61
C THR A 853 60.27 -2.65 12.10
N MET A 854 60.63 -3.93 12.12
CA MET A 854 59.80 -5.00 12.71
C MET A 854 60.40 -5.42 14.05
N LYS A 855 59.64 -5.28 15.13
CA LYS A 855 60.08 -5.66 16.49
C LYS A 855 59.92 -7.16 16.69
N GLU A 856 61.05 -7.86 16.86
CA GLU A 856 61.09 -9.31 17.11
C GLU A 856 60.19 -9.70 18.29
N GLY A 857 59.43 -10.78 18.11
CA GLY A 857 58.49 -11.30 19.12
C GLY A 857 57.17 -10.54 19.24
N ARG A 858 57.00 -9.39 18.58
CA ARG A 858 55.74 -8.61 18.56
C ARG A 858 55.18 -8.46 17.15
N ASP A 859 56.01 -8.06 16.18
CA ASP A 859 55.56 -7.72 14.84
C ASP A 859 55.74 -8.89 13.87
N LEU A 860 54.69 -9.21 13.10
CA LEU A 860 54.65 -10.30 12.12
C LEU A 860 54.15 -9.81 10.77
N TRP A 861 54.67 -10.35 9.67
CA TRP A 861 54.22 -10.01 8.33
C TRP A 861 52.94 -10.75 7.95
N TRP A 862 51.95 -10.02 7.45
CA TRP A 862 50.66 -10.54 7.02
C TRP A 862 50.78 -11.73 6.05
N HIS A 863 51.58 -11.59 4.99
CA HIS A 863 51.74 -12.60 3.94
C HIS A 863 52.48 -13.86 4.42
N GLU A 864 53.42 -13.71 5.36
CA GLU A 864 54.12 -14.84 5.96
C GLU A 864 53.22 -15.65 6.90
N GLU A 865 52.36 -14.96 7.67
CA GLU A 865 51.40 -15.61 8.55
C GLU A 865 50.28 -16.30 7.76
N LEU A 866 49.75 -15.66 6.70
CA LEU A 866 48.76 -16.27 5.82
C LEU A 866 49.25 -17.58 5.20
N ALA A 867 50.53 -17.66 4.80
CA ALA A 867 51.11 -18.87 4.22
C ALA A 867 51.15 -20.07 5.19
N LYS A 868 51.01 -19.82 6.50
CA LYS A 868 51.00 -20.84 7.55
C LYS A 868 49.58 -21.28 7.93
N ALA A 869 48.55 -20.58 7.47
CA ALA A 869 47.17 -20.77 7.91
C ALA A 869 46.38 -21.74 7.02
N GLU A 870 45.46 -22.50 7.63
CA GLU A 870 44.52 -23.33 6.89
C GLU A 870 43.48 -22.46 6.15
N THR A 871 42.98 -22.97 5.02
CA THR A 871 42.04 -22.26 4.13
C THR A 871 40.61 -22.19 4.65
N TYR A 872 40.25 -22.99 5.66
CA TYR A 872 38.92 -23.01 6.24
C TYR A 872 38.97 -22.76 7.75
N CYS A 873 38.09 -21.89 8.24
CA CYS A 873 37.87 -21.66 9.66
C CYS A 873 36.38 -21.79 9.95
N PRO A 874 35.93 -22.68 10.85
CA PRO A 874 34.55 -22.69 11.31
C PRO A 874 34.16 -21.36 11.95
N ALA A 875 32.96 -20.85 11.66
CA ALA A 875 32.44 -19.65 12.31
C ALA A 875 32.05 -19.94 13.77
N GLU A 876 32.49 -19.09 14.69
CA GLU A 876 32.23 -19.19 16.13
C GLU A 876 30.75 -18.92 16.43
N VAL A 877 30.16 -19.65 17.38
CA VAL A 877 28.77 -19.40 17.79
C VAL A 877 28.70 -18.14 18.64
N MET A 878 27.98 -17.13 18.16
CA MET A 878 27.74 -15.87 18.85
C MET A 878 26.30 -15.78 19.35
N ASP A 879 26.13 -15.19 20.53
CA ASP A 879 24.83 -14.69 20.96
C ASP A 879 24.45 -13.44 20.17
N ALA A 880 23.15 -13.21 20.00
CA ALA A 880 22.63 -12.00 19.34
C ALA A 880 23.22 -10.69 19.88
N GLU A 881 23.44 -10.65 21.21
CA GLU A 881 23.94 -9.49 21.96
C GLU A 881 25.44 -9.54 22.25
N ASP A 882 26.18 -10.50 21.69
CA ASP A 882 27.65 -10.46 21.79
C ASP A 882 28.19 -9.22 21.05
N MET A 883 29.20 -8.58 21.64
CA MET A 883 29.87 -7.41 21.06
C MET A 883 30.48 -7.78 19.71
N LEU A 884 30.07 -7.07 18.66
CA LEU A 884 30.64 -7.21 17.34
C LEU A 884 31.84 -6.28 17.17
N PHE A 885 31.66 -5.00 17.56
CA PHE A 885 32.72 -3.99 17.42
C PHE A 885 32.60 -2.83 18.40
N ILE A 886 33.72 -2.12 18.54
CA ILE A 886 33.81 -0.84 19.23
C ILE A 886 34.26 0.22 18.22
N LEU A 887 33.41 1.22 17.95
CA LEU A 887 33.75 2.31 17.03
C LEU A 887 33.88 3.64 17.76
N TYR A 888 35.08 4.22 17.74
CA TYR A 888 35.39 5.44 18.49
C TYR A 888 34.99 6.71 17.75
N THR A 889 34.10 7.50 18.37
CA THR A 889 33.74 8.84 17.87
C THR A 889 34.64 9.93 18.46
N SER A 890 34.76 11.08 17.77
CA SER A 890 35.48 12.25 18.26
C SER A 890 34.75 12.85 19.46
N GLY A 891 35.36 12.78 20.64
CA GLY A 891 34.78 13.35 21.86
C GLY A 891 34.85 14.87 21.83
N SER A 892 33.70 15.56 21.79
CA SER A 892 33.62 17.01 22.00
C SER A 892 34.10 17.45 23.39
N THR A 893 34.18 16.50 24.34
CA THR A 893 34.46 16.72 25.77
C THR A 893 35.80 16.12 26.26
N GLY A 894 36.69 15.67 25.37
CA GLY A 894 38.03 15.15 25.74
C GLY A 894 38.23 13.65 25.49
N LYS A 895 37.66 12.76 26.34
CA LYS A 895 37.82 11.30 26.19
C LYS A 895 36.99 10.75 25.02
N PRO A 896 37.57 9.99 24.07
CA PRO A 896 36.84 9.41 22.94
C PRO A 896 35.74 8.45 23.43
N LYS A 897 34.64 8.34 22.67
CA LYS A 897 33.51 7.47 23.03
C LYS A 897 33.52 6.22 22.14
N GLY A 898 33.84 5.06 22.71
CA GLY A 898 33.79 3.77 22.01
C GLY A 898 32.36 3.25 21.93
N MET A 899 31.70 3.39 20.78
CA MET A 899 30.33 2.91 20.57
C MET A 899 30.32 1.40 20.38
N VAL A 900 29.60 0.70 21.26
CA VAL A 900 29.47 -0.77 21.21
C VAL A 900 28.25 -1.16 20.40
N HIS A 901 28.46 -1.98 19.37
CA HIS A 901 27.40 -2.60 18.56
C HIS A 901 27.46 -4.13 18.68
N THR A 902 26.31 -4.79 18.53
CA THR A 902 26.16 -6.24 18.72
C THR A 902 25.78 -6.94 17.43
N CYS A 903 25.88 -8.28 17.40
CA CYS A 903 25.82 -9.06 16.16
C CYS A 903 24.45 -8.99 15.44
N ALA A 904 23.37 -9.41 16.11
CA ALA A 904 22.09 -9.66 15.46
C ALA A 904 21.39 -8.39 14.99
N GLY A 905 21.15 -7.46 15.90
CA GLY A 905 20.39 -6.24 15.60
C GLY A 905 21.07 -5.36 14.55
N TYR A 906 22.40 -5.26 14.62
CA TYR A 906 23.20 -4.52 13.64
C TYR A 906 23.10 -5.16 12.24
N MET A 907 23.26 -6.47 12.13
CA MET A 907 23.12 -7.21 10.86
C MET A 907 21.75 -7.00 10.22
N VAL A 908 20.68 -7.24 10.98
CA VAL A 908 19.31 -7.23 10.46
C VAL A 908 18.96 -5.85 9.90
N GLN A 909 19.23 -4.79 10.65
CA GLN A 909 18.80 -3.45 10.25
C GLN A 909 19.69 -2.85 9.16
N THR A 910 21.02 -3.07 9.17
CA THR A 910 21.92 -2.55 8.11
C THR A 910 21.64 -3.18 6.76
N ALA A 911 21.36 -4.49 6.71
CA ALA A 911 20.94 -5.17 5.49
C ALA A 911 19.55 -4.69 5.02
N HIS A 912 18.60 -4.53 5.95
CA HIS A 912 17.27 -4.03 5.64
C HIS A 912 17.29 -2.60 5.09
N SER A 913 18.06 -1.69 5.71
CA SER A 913 18.20 -0.31 5.24
C SER A 913 18.94 -0.24 3.90
N PHE A 914 20.03 -1.00 3.73
CA PHE A 914 20.76 -1.04 2.46
C PHE A 914 19.85 -1.46 1.31
N LYS A 915 19.12 -2.57 1.46
CA LYS A 915 18.26 -3.11 0.41
C LYS A 915 17.16 -2.14 -0.01
N ASN A 916 16.56 -1.43 0.94
CA ASN A 916 15.40 -0.58 0.69
C ASN A 916 15.78 0.86 0.30
N VAL A 917 16.80 1.46 0.90
CA VAL A 917 17.20 2.84 0.56
C VAL A 917 17.79 2.88 -0.85
N PHE A 918 18.72 1.99 -1.15
CA PHE A 918 19.44 1.98 -2.42
C PHE A 918 18.74 1.17 -3.52
N GLN A 919 17.61 0.52 -3.20
CA GLN A 919 16.87 -0.38 -4.11
C GLN A 919 17.78 -1.36 -4.86
N TYR A 920 18.82 -1.86 -4.18
CA TYR A 920 19.86 -2.67 -4.79
C TYR A 920 19.28 -3.89 -5.54
N GLU A 921 19.70 -4.09 -6.79
CA GLU A 921 19.36 -5.26 -7.59
C GLU A 921 20.56 -6.18 -7.74
N HIS A 922 20.30 -7.48 -7.83
CA HIS A 922 21.38 -8.44 -8.00
C HIS A 922 22.14 -8.18 -9.32
N GLY A 923 23.46 -8.15 -9.24
CA GLY A 923 24.34 -7.79 -10.36
C GLY A 923 24.73 -6.31 -10.39
N ASP A 924 24.11 -5.46 -9.59
CA ASP A 924 24.51 -4.06 -9.48
C ASP A 924 25.88 -3.91 -8.78
N VAL A 925 26.64 -2.89 -9.17
CA VAL A 925 27.87 -2.45 -8.50
C VAL A 925 27.58 -1.24 -7.60
N TYR A 926 27.74 -1.43 -6.29
CA TYR A 926 27.53 -0.41 -5.27
C TYR A 926 28.87 0.23 -4.86
N PHE A 927 28.99 1.55 -4.99
CA PHE A 927 30.18 2.30 -4.59
C PHE A 927 29.89 3.30 -3.48
N CYS A 928 30.42 3.03 -2.28
CA CYS A 928 30.49 4.00 -1.20
C CYS A 928 31.91 4.53 -1.04
N THR A 929 32.07 5.85 -1.08
CA THR A 929 33.38 6.52 -1.03
C THR A 929 33.92 6.72 0.38
N ALA A 930 33.21 6.22 1.39
CA ALA A 930 33.60 6.38 2.79
C ALA A 930 34.80 5.50 3.17
N ASP A 931 35.39 5.79 4.32
CA ASP A 931 36.41 4.96 4.94
C ASP A 931 35.77 3.99 5.95
N VAL A 932 36.28 2.76 6.07
CA VAL A 932 35.79 1.78 7.05
C VAL A 932 36.03 2.26 8.48
N GLY A 933 36.99 3.12 8.77
CA GLY A 933 37.12 3.80 10.07
C GLY A 933 35.95 4.72 10.45
N TRP A 934 34.99 4.94 9.55
CA TRP A 934 33.71 5.59 9.82
C TRP A 934 32.56 4.58 9.79
N ILE A 935 31.47 4.87 10.52
CA ILE A 935 30.31 3.97 10.59
C ILE A 935 29.71 3.71 9.21
N THR A 936 29.79 4.67 8.29
CA THR A 936 29.36 4.51 6.89
C THR A 936 30.09 3.36 6.20
N GLY A 937 31.41 3.24 6.37
CA GLY A 937 32.14 2.11 5.78
C GLY A 937 31.85 0.79 6.49
N HIS A 938 31.66 0.77 7.81
CA HIS A 938 31.21 -0.45 8.50
C HIS A 938 29.87 -0.95 7.94
N SER A 939 28.85 -0.08 7.97
CA SER A 939 27.48 -0.48 7.65
C SER A 939 27.24 -0.64 6.16
N TYR A 940 27.90 0.17 5.31
CA TYR A 940 27.58 0.27 3.90
C TYR A 940 28.75 0.02 2.94
N ILE A 941 29.95 -0.30 3.41
CA ILE A 941 30.95 -0.97 2.55
C ILE A 941 30.99 -2.46 2.86
N VAL A 942 30.99 -2.84 4.15
CA VAL A 942 31.17 -4.23 4.58
C VAL A 942 29.84 -4.91 4.90
N TYR A 943 29.21 -4.62 6.04
CA TYR A 943 28.17 -5.51 6.60
C TYR A 943 26.86 -5.53 5.81
N GLY A 944 26.25 -4.36 5.53
CA GLY A 944 24.97 -4.26 4.85
C GLY A 944 25.00 -4.84 3.42
N PRO A 945 25.92 -4.41 2.55
CA PRO A 945 26.03 -4.92 1.18
C PRO A 945 26.32 -6.43 1.13
N LEU A 946 27.32 -6.91 1.89
CA LEU A 946 27.69 -8.32 1.88
C LEU A 946 26.60 -9.20 2.48
N ALA A 947 25.87 -8.72 3.49
CA ALA A 947 24.69 -9.43 3.99
C ALA A 947 23.58 -9.55 2.92
N VAL A 948 23.49 -8.64 1.95
CA VAL A 948 22.49 -8.73 0.87
C VAL A 948 23.02 -9.54 -0.32
N GLY A 949 24.28 -9.99 -0.28
CA GLY A 949 24.94 -10.65 -1.40
C GLY A 949 25.21 -9.68 -2.56
N ALA A 950 25.59 -8.44 -2.25
CA ALA A 950 25.88 -7.37 -3.20
C ALA A 950 27.36 -7.30 -3.60
N THR A 951 27.64 -6.68 -4.75
CA THR A 951 29.00 -6.28 -5.15
C THR A 951 29.31 -4.90 -4.58
N THR A 952 30.30 -4.79 -3.68
CA THR A 952 30.72 -3.54 -3.04
C THR A 952 32.08 -3.07 -3.59
N LEU A 953 32.21 -1.76 -3.87
CA LEU A 953 33.45 -1.16 -4.36
C LEU A 953 34.16 -0.42 -3.23
N MET A 954 35.40 -0.81 -2.95
CA MET A 954 36.32 -0.16 -2.02
C MET A 954 37.32 0.69 -2.81
N PHE A 955 37.53 1.94 -2.39
CA PHE A 955 38.47 2.85 -3.04
C PHE A 955 39.54 3.30 -2.06
N GLU A 956 40.82 3.09 -2.42
CA GLU A 956 41.94 3.46 -1.55
C GLU A 956 42.27 4.96 -1.60
N GLY A 957 42.06 5.58 -2.77
CA GLY A 957 42.55 6.93 -3.06
C GLY A 957 41.70 8.08 -2.54
N ILE A 958 41.86 9.23 -3.19
CA ILE A 958 41.11 10.47 -2.91
C ILE A 958 40.40 10.98 -4.16
N PRO A 959 39.30 11.75 -4.03
CA PRO A 959 38.53 12.24 -5.18
C PRO A 959 39.31 13.12 -6.17
N SER A 960 40.45 13.67 -5.75
CA SER A 960 41.23 14.67 -6.48
C SER A 960 42.52 14.14 -7.08
N TYR A 961 42.73 12.82 -7.11
CA TYR A 961 43.95 12.22 -7.63
C TYR A 961 43.64 11.16 -8.70
N PRO A 962 44.21 11.26 -9.92
CA PRO A 962 45.19 12.26 -10.36
C PRO A 962 44.59 13.66 -10.56
N ASP A 963 43.27 13.73 -10.72
CA ASP A 963 42.49 14.96 -10.77
C ASP A 963 41.07 14.71 -10.21
N TYR A 964 40.21 15.73 -10.26
CA TYR A 964 38.84 15.69 -9.75
C TYR A 964 37.85 14.89 -10.61
N SER A 965 38.29 14.24 -11.68
CA SER A 965 37.48 13.28 -12.45
C SER A 965 37.54 11.86 -11.88
N ARG A 966 38.37 11.60 -10.86
CA ARG A 966 38.68 10.24 -10.38
C ARG A 966 37.44 9.40 -10.05
N PHE A 967 36.46 9.93 -9.32
CA PHE A 967 35.23 9.19 -9.03
C PHE A 967 34.44 8.83 -10.29
N TRP A 968 34.43 9.70 -11.29
CA TRP A 968 33.71 9.52 -12.55
C TRP A 968 34.38 8.48 -13.44
N GLN A 969 35.72 8.47 -13.46
CA GLN A 969 36.50 7.40 -14.08
C GLN A 969 36.18 6.04 -13.47
N ILE A 970 36.08 5.95 -12.14
CA ILE A 970 35.73 4.71 -11.43
C ILE A 970 34.30 4.28 -11.78
N VAL A 971 33.35 5.21 -11.78
CA VAL A 971 31.96 4.94 -12.18
C VAL A 971 31.89 4.37 -13.59
N GLU A 972 32.57 4.99 -14.55
CA GLU A 972 32.59 4.54 -15.94
C GLU A 972 33.29 3.18 -16.13
N LYS A 973 34.43 2.99 -15.46
CA LYS A 973 35.25 1.77 -15.50
C LYS A 973 34.49 0.55 -14.97
N HIS A 974 33.81 0.70 -13.84
CA HIS A 974 33.12 -0.40 -13.15
C HIS A 974 31.61 -0.44 -13.35
N LYS A 975 31.07 0.48 -14.17
CA LYS A 975 29.63 0.62 -14.42
C LYS A 975 28.81 0.68 -13.13
N VAL A 976 29.25 1.53 -12.20
CA VAL A 976 28.62 1.73 -10.89
C VAL A 976 27.14 2.10 -11.03
N ASN A 977 26.29 1.43 -10.26
CA ASN A 977 24.83 1.65 -10.26
C ASN A 977 24.37 2.49 -9.08
N GLN A 978 24.99 2.36 -7.92
CA GLN A 978 24.71 3.19 -6.75
C GLN A 978 25.98 3.89 -6.30
N PHE A 979 25.93 5.22 -6.24
CA PHE A 979 27.07 6.03 -5.83
C PHE A 979 26.72 6.79 -4.54
N TYR A 980 27.43 6.50 -3.45
CA TYR A 980 27.15 7.01 -2.11
C TYR A 980 28.35 7.76 -1.53
N THR A 981 28.18 9.05 -1.23
CA THR A 981 29.27 9.93 -0.79
C THR A 981 28.80 11.01 0.19
N ALA A 982 29.70 11.82 0.73
CA ALA A 982 29.37 12.92 1.63
C ALA A 982 29.10 14.24 0.88
N PRO A 983 28.24 15.14 1.40
CA PRO A 983 28.04 16.48 0.83
C PRO A 983 29.33 17.27 0.63
N THR A 984 30.31 17.11 1.52
CA THR A 984 31.62 17.76 1.40
C THR A 984 32.33 17.38 0.11
N ALA A 985 32.27 16.10 -0.28
CA ALA A 985 32.87 15.62 -1.52
C ALA A 985 32.08 16.13 -2.74
N ILE A 986 30.74 16.13 -2.66
CA ILE A 986 29.86 16.67 -3.71
C ILE A 986 30.19 18.14 -3.98
N ARG A 987 30.25 18.98 -2.94
CA ARG A 987 30.63 20.40 -3.06
C ARG A 987 32.03 20.58 -3.64
N ALA A 988 33.00 19.81 -3.16
CA ALA A 988 34.37 19.90 -3.65
C ALA A 988 34.49 19.56 -5.15
N LEU A 989 33.73 18.57 -5.62
CA LEU A 989 33.67 18.20 -7.04
C LEU A 989 32.92 19.25 -7.87
N ALA A 990 31.80 19.76 -7.36
CA ALA A 990 31.03 20.82 -8.02
C ALA A 990 31.85 22.09 -8.26
N ALA A 991 32.72 22.46 -7.31
CA ALA A 991 33.57 23.64 -7.38
C ALA A 991 34.64 23.58 -8.50
N GLN A 992 34.91 22.41 -9.10
CA GLN A 992 35.92 22.24 -10.15
C GLN A 992 35.36 22.44 -11.57
N GLY A 993 34.07 22.77 -11.68
CA GLY A 993 33.39 22.91 -12.96
C GLY A 993 32.94 21.58 -13.58
N ASN A 994 32.05 21.68 -14.56
CA ASN A 994 31.37 20.49 -15.12
C ASN A 994 32.24 19.71 -16.11
N GLU A 995 33.29 20.31 -16.68
CA GLU A 995 34.16 19.64 -17.66
C GLU A 995 34.79 18.35 -17.11
N MET A 996 35.08 18.29 -15.81
CA MET A 996 35.65 17.10 -15.16
C MET A 996 34.64 15.96 -15.04
N THR A 997 33.34 16.28 -15.01
CA THR A 997 32.24 15.28 -14.97
C THR A 997 31.80 14.84 -16.36
N GLU A 998 31.85 15.74 -17.36
CA GLU A 998 31.32 15.51 -18.70
C GLU A 998 32.20 14.60 -19.57
N ARG A 999 33.42 14.29 -19.12
CA ARG A 999 34.37 13.42 -19.83
C ARG A 999 34.06 11.93 -19.71
N ASN A 1000 33.23 11.53 -18.75
CA ASN A 1000 32.98 10.13 -18.43
C ASN A 1000 31.50 9.77 -18.63
N ASP A 1001 31.23 8.54 -19.08
CA ASP A 1001 29.89 7.98 -19.16
C ASP A 1001 29.38 7.56 -17.78
N LEU A 1002 28.45 8.35 -17.24
CA LEU A 1002 27.79 8.11 -15.95
C LEU A 1002 26.41 7.45 -16.09
N SER A 1003 26.05 6.95 -17.27
CA SER A 1003 24.70 6.43 -17.55
C SER A 1003 24.33 5.16 -16.78
N SER A 1004 25.30 4.47 -16.18
CA SER A 1004 25.04 3.28 -15.34
C SER A 1004 24.40 3.61 -13.99
N ILE A 1005 24.51 4.86 -13.52
CA ILE A 1005 24.02 5.26 -12.20
C ILE A 1005 22.48 5.19 -12.16
N LYS A 1006 21.98 4.32 -11.29
CA LYS A 1006 20.56 4.18 -10.93
C LYS A 1006 20.21 5.05 -9.71
N VAL A 1007 21.09 5.14 -8.70
CA VAL A 1007 20.81 5.87 -7.44
C VAL A 1007 22.03 6.68 -7.01
N LEU A 1008 21.77 7.91 -6.58
CA LEU A 1008 22.76 8.79 -5.95
C LEU A 1008 22.44 8.88 -4.46
N GLY A 1009 23.44 8.82 -3.59
CA GLY A 1009 23.21 8.93 -2.16
C GLY A 1009 24.15 9.93 -1.50
N THR A 1010 23.64 10.60 -0.46
CA THR A 1010 24.40 11.56 0.34
C THR A 1010 24.25 11.29 1.84
N VAL A 1011 25.34 11.48 2.61
CA VAL A 1011 25.41 11.13 4.03
C VAL A 1011 26.33 12.01 4.87
N GLY A 1012 26.00 12.12 6.16
CA GLY A 1012 26.90 12.59 7.21
C GLY A 1012 26.73 14.05 7.58
N GLU A 1013 26.23 14.87 6.65
CA GLU A 1013 25.91 16.28 6.86
C GLU A 1013 24.65 16.65 6.07
N PRO A 1014 23.94 17.74 6.43
CA PRO A 1014 22.93 18.32 5.56
C PRO A 1014 23.54 18.71 4.20
N ILE A 1015 22.89 18.28 3.12
CA ILE A 1015 23.21 18.73 1.77
C ILE A 1015 22.50 20.07 1.51
N ASN A 1016 23.23 21.07 1.01
CA ASN A 1016 22.66 22.35 0.60
C ASN A 1016 21.99 22.23 -0.77
N GLU A 1017 21.04 23.12 -1.04
CA GLU A 1017 20.17 23.06 -2.23
C GLU A 1017 20.97 23.11 -3.54
N GLU A 1018 21.96 24.00 -3.64
CA GLU A 1018 22.86 24.09 -4.81
C GLU A 1018 23.60 22.77 -5.08
N ALA A 1019 24.19 22.15 -4.04
CA ALA A 1019 24.89 20.88 -4.19
C ALA A 1019 23.93 19.74 -4.54
N TRP A 1020 22.72 19.76 -4.00
CA TRP A 1020 21.68 18.79 -4.34
C TRP A 1020 21.29 18.90 -5.82
N HIS A 1021 21.02 20.10 -6.32
CA HIS A 1021 20.69 20.34 -7.73
C HIS A 1021 21.85 20.01 -8.66
N TRP A 1022 23.08 20.37 -8.30
CA TRP A 1022 24.24 19.98 -9.08
C TRP A 1022 24.35 18.45 -9.19
N TYR A 1023 24.12 17.74 -8.09
CA TYR A 1023 24.18 16.28 -8.07
C TYR A 1023 23.07 15.63 -8.92
N ASP A 1024 21.85 16.17 -8.86
CA ASP A 1024 20.70 15.69 -9.64
C ASP A 1024 20.88 15.97 -11.14
N GLU A 1025 21.24 17.19 -11.49
CA GLU A 1025 21.31 17.64 -12.88
C GLU A 1025 22.58 17.18 -13.59
N LYS A 1026 23.74 17.30 -12.95
CA LYS A 1026 25.04 17.07 -13.61
C LYS A 1026 25.43 15.61 -13.57
N ILE A 1027 25.19 14.94 -12.45
CA ILE A 1027 25.55 13.52 -12.26
C ILE A 1027 24.35 12.63 -12.59
N GLY A 1028 23.20 12.82 -11.93
CA GLY A 1028 22.02 11.97 -12.11
C GLY A 1028 21.25 12.20 -13.42
N LYS A 1029 21.52 13.31 -14.12
CA LYS A 1029 20.79 13.75 -15.31
C LYS A 1029 19.26 13.75 -15.11
N GLN A 1030 18.80 14.04 -13.89
CA GLN A 1030 17.38 14.00 -13.48
C GLN A 1030 16.69 12.64 -13.72
N ARG A 1031 17.48 11.55 -13.82
CA ARG A 1031 17.00 10.17 -14.00
C ARG A 1031 17.29 9.30 -12.80
N SER A 1032 18.30 9.65 -12.01
CA SER A 1032 18.73 8.89 -10.82
C SER A 1032 18.22 9.58 -9.56
N PRO A 1033 17.31 8.97 -8.77
CA PRO A 1033 16.88 9.56 -7.50
C PRO A 1033 18.04 9.78 -6.52
N ILE A 1034 17.97 10.88 -5.77
CA ILE A 1034 18.90 11.19 -4.69
C ILE A 1034 18.32 10.73 -3.36
N VAL A 1035 19.07 9.88 -2.65
CA VAL A 1035 18.77 9.46 -1.28
C VAL A 1035 19.62 10.24 -0.27
N ASP A 1036 19.00 11.25 0.35
CA ASP A 1036 19.58 11.96 1.50
C ASP A 1036 19.37 11.13 2.77
N THR A 1037 20.45 10.68 3.39
CA THR A 1037 20.42 9.68 4.47
C THR A 1037 20.88 10.30 5.79
N TRP A 1038 19.96 10.41 6.74
CA TRP A 1038 20.28 10.84 8.11
C TRP A 1038 20.36 9.64 9.06
N TRP A 1039 21.48 9.59 9.79
CA TRP A 1039 21.81 8.62 10.83
C TRP A 1039 23.14 8.99 11.52
N GLN A 1040 23.50 8.24 12.57
CA GLN A 1040 24.66 8.49 13.44
C GLN A 1040 25.42 7.18 13.76
N THR A 1041 26.63 7.31 14.33
CA THR A 1041 27.40 6.13 14.78
C THR A 1041 26.64 5.33 15.81
N GLU A 1042 25.92 6.03 16.69
CA GLU A 1042 25.07 5.51 17.74
C GLU A 1042 23.85 4.75 17.21
N THR A 1043 23.37 5.11 16.02
CA THR A 1043 22.17 4.47 15.43
C THR A 1043 22.51 3.20 14.67
N GLY A 1044 23.75 3.03 14.22
CA GLY A 1044 24.24 1.85 13.50
C GLY A 1044 23.79 1.72 12.03
N SER A 1045 22.60 2.20 11.68
CA SER A 1045 22.04 2.13 10.31
C SER A 1045 21.24 3.39 9.96
N ILE A 1046 20.78 3.49 8.71
CA ILE A 1046 20.04 4.66 8.19
C ILE A 1046 18.69 4.74 8.90
N MET A 1047 18.34 5.94 9.38
CA MET A 1047 17.15 6.16 10.21
C MET A 1047 16.06 6.95 9.49
N ILE A 1048 16.44 7.98 8.72
CA ILE A 1048 15.53 8.81 7.94
C ILE A 1048 16.16 8.99 6.56
N SER A 1049 15.43 8.61 5.51
CA SER A 1049 15.89 8.74 4.12
C SER A 1049 14.73 8.53 3.15
N PRO A 1050 14.76 9.13 1.94
CA PRO A 1050 13.88 8.65 0.89
C PRO A 1050 14.35 7.27 0.42
N LEU A 1051 13.41 6.40 0.09
CA LEU A 1051 13.64 5.15 -0.62
C LEU A 1051 13.70 5.47 -2.13
N ALA A 1052 14.81 5.14 -2.78
CA ALA A 1052 15.06 5.49 -4.18
C ALA A 1052 13.89 5.06 -5.09
N GLY A 1053 13.32 5.99 -5.86
CA GLY A 1053 12.21 5.70 -6.79
C GLY A 1053 10.87 5.34 -6.13
N VAL A 1054 10.78 5.35 -4.79
CA VAL A 1054 9.63 4.87 -4.02
C VAL A 1054 8.98 6.00 -3.23
N THR A 1055 9.77 6.74 -2.45
CA THR A 1055 9.28 7.94 -1.75
C THR A 1055 9.73 9.20 -2.49
N PRO A 1056 8.88 10.23 -2.62
CA PRO A 1056 9.28 11.49 -3.24
C PRO A 1056 10.47 12.11 -2.51
N ALA A 1057 11.57 12.33 -3.25
CA ALA A 1057 12.72 13.07 -2.73
C ALA A 1057 12.40 14.57 -2.71
N LYS A 1058 13.02 15.29 -1.78
CA LYS A 1058 12.88 16.75 -1.66
C LYS A 1058 14.25 17.35 -1.35
N PRO A 1059 14.71 18.37 -2.11
CA PRO A 1059 16.03 18.97 -1.88
C PRO A 1059 16.20 19.37 -0.42
N THR A 1060 17.37 19.06 0.17
CA THR A 1060 17.73 19.33 1.58
C THR A 1060 16.94 18.58 2.66
N PHE A 1061 16.02 17.67 2.28
CA PHE A 1061 15.25 16.86 3.24
C PHE A 1061 15.73 15.40 3.21
N ALA A 1062 15.98 14.84 4.39
CA ALA A 1062 16.08 13.40 4.59
C ALA A 1062 14.70 12.71 4.39
N THR A 1063 13.62 13.47 4.35
CA THR A 1063 12.23 13.04 4.06
C THR A 1063 11.62 12.17 5.16
N ARG A 1064 11.51 10.87 4.98
CA ARG A 1064 10.66 10.00 5.80
C ARG A 1064 11.51 9.03 6.63
N PRO A 1065 11.05 8.63 7.82
CA PRO A 1065 11.72 7.60 8.61
C PRO A 1065 11.69 6.24 7.91
N MET A 1066 12.75 5.45 8.12
CA MET A 1066 12.72 4.03 7.79
C MET A 1066 11.64 3.32 8.61
N PRO A 1067 10.91 2.34 8.05
CA PRO A 1067 10.08 1.46 8.85
C PRO A 1067 10.86 0.82 10.01
N GLY A 1068 10.25 0.83 11.19
CA GLY A 1068 10.84 0.43 12.47
C GLY A 1068 11.46 1.58 13.25
N VAL A 1069 11.60 2.77 12.64
CA VAL A 1069 12.12 3.98 13.29
C VAL A 1069 10.99 4.93 13.63
N GLN A 1070 10.93 5.39 14.88
CA GLN A 1070 9.85 6.25 15.37
C GLN A 1070 10.37 7.61 15.82
N PRO A 1071 10.62 8.56 14.90
CA PRO A 1071 11.10 9.89 15.26
C PRO A 1071 9.97 10.76 15.85
N CYS A 1072 10.32 11.62 16.81
CA CYS A 1072 9.47 12.68 17.32
C CYS A 1072 10.28 13.98 17.44
N LEU A 1073 9.61 15.13 17.30
CA LEU A 1073 10.17 16.42 17.64
C LEU A 1073 9.69 16.81 19.03
N VAL A 1074 10.59 17.31 19.88
CA VAL A 1074 10.25 17.82 21.22
C VAL A 1074 10.66 19.28 21.40
N ASP A 1075 9.92 19.99 22.25
CA ASP A 1075 10.26 21.35 22.69
C ASP A 1075 11.40 21.35 23.75
N GLU A 1076 11.66 22.49 24.39
CA GLU A 1076 12.65 22.62 25.46
C GLU A 1076 12.28 21.89 26.76
N LEU A 1077 11.00 21.65 26.97
CA LEU A 1077 10.47 20.96 28.14
C LEU A 1077 10.35 19.44 27.93
N GLY A 1078 10.62 18.96 26.70
CA GLY A 1078 10.50 17.56 26.33
C GLY A 1078 9.10 17.15 25.88
N ASN A 1079 8.17 18.10 25.70
CA ASN A 1079 6.84 17.81 25.19
C ASN A 1079 6.91 17.54 23.68
N GLU A 1080 6.19 16.52 23.22
CA GLU A 1080 6.14 16.16 21.81
C GLU A 1080 5.35 17.19 20.99
N LEU A 1081 5.95 17.64 19.90
CA LEU A 1081 5.34 18.52 18.91
C LEU A 1081 4.58 17.68 17.89
N ASN A 1082 3.28 17.53 18.11
CA ASN A 1082 2.41 16.66 17.31
C ASN A 1082 1.81 17.34 16.07
N THR A 1083 2.01 18.64 15.90
CA THR A 1083 1.51 19.40 14.75
C THR A 1083 2.49 19.39 13.58
N ASN A 1084 1.96 19.58 12.38
CA ASN A 1084 2.75 19.87 11.18
C ASN A 1084 2.34 21.25 10.63
N PRO A 1085 3.30 22.10 10.20
CA PRO A 1085 4.73 21.92 10.38
C PRO A 1085 5.13 22.06 11.86
N SER A 1086 6.31 21.56 12.21
CA SER A 1086 6.91 21.78 13.53
C SER A 1086 8.43 21.81 13.43
N GLU A 1087 9.06 22.51 14.37
CA GLU A 1087 10.51 22.55 14.51
C GLU A 1087 10.87 22.28 15.97
N GLY A 1088 11.84 21.41 16.20
CA GLY A 1088 12.22 21.04 17.55
C GLY A 1088 13.45 20.12 17.59
N ARG A 1089 13.69 19.55 18.77
CA ARG A 1089 14.78 18.60 18.98
C ARG A 1089 14.35 17.22 18.52
N LEU A 1090 15.15 16.58 17.67
CA LEU A 1090 14.87 15.25 17.16
C LEU A 1090 15.17 14.20 18.22
N CYS A 1091 14.17 13.38 18.52
CA CYS A 1091 14.29 12.23 19.41
C CYS A 1091 13.71 10.98 18.74
N ILE A 1092 14.09 9.79 19.21
CA ILE A 1092 13.49 8.52 18.81
C ILE A 1092 12.78 7.92 20.02
N LYS A 1093 11.49 7.59 19.88
CA LYS A 1093 10.62 7.17 20.99
C LYS A 1093 10.53 5.66 21.24
N TYR A 1094 11.05 4.85 20.32
CA TYR A 1094 11.06 3.39 20.41
C TYR A 1094 12.46 2.88 20.03
N PRO A 1095 13.03 1.87 20.72
CA PRO A 1095 14.34 1.34 20.36
C PRO A 1095 14.33 0.71 18.96
N TRP A 1096 15.50 0.57 18.34
CA TRP A 1096 15.66 -0.08 17.04
C TRP A 1096 16.80 -1.11 17.10
N PRO A 1097 16.80 -2.15 16.24
CA PRO A 1097 17.75 -3.27 16.38
C PRO A 1097 19.23 -2.89 16.40
N SER A 1098 19.67 -2.01 15.49
CA SER A 1098 21.09 -1.63 15.34
C SER A 1098 21.56 -0.54 16.29
N MET A 1099 20.79 -0.16 17.31
CA MET A 1099 21.22 0.88 18.25
C MET A 1099 22.47 0.46 19.02
N ALA A 1100 23.40 1.38 19.25
CA ALA A 1100 24.55 1.11 20.10
C ALA A 1100 24.08 0.71 21.50
N ARG A 1101 24.70 -0.30 22.13
CA ARG A 1101 24.30 -0.79 23.46
C ARG A 1101 24.86 0.04 24.59
N THR A 1102 26.04 0.62 24.39
CA THR A 1102 26.71 1.43 25.41
C THR A 1102 27.89 2.23 24.84
N ILE A 1103 28.48 3.10 25.69
CA ILE A 1103 29.87 3.53 25.56
C ILE A 1103 30.72 2.50 26.31
N TYR A 1104 31.70 1.93 25.62
CA TYR A 1104 32.60 0.92 26.19
C TYR A 1104 33.24 1.43 27.49
N GLY A 1105 33.11 0.63 28.56
CA GLY A 1105 33.60 0.98 29.90
C GLY A 1105 32.88 2.13 30.61
N ASP A 1106 31.85 2.75 30.01
CA ASP A 1106 31.21 3.96 30.55
C ASP A 1106 29.70 4.05 30.22
N HIS A 1107 28.93 3.08 30.72
CA HIS A 1107 27.48 3.04 30.52
C HIS A 1107 26.75 4.25 31.16
N LYS A 1108 27.33 4.85 32.20
CA LYS A 1108 26.79 6.06 32.82
C LYS A 1108 26.79 7.22 31.85
N ARG A 1109 27.90 7.48 31.17
CA ARG A 1109 27.99 8.53 30.14
C ARG A 1109 27.06 8.26 28.97
N TYR A 1110 26.80 6.99 28.63
CA TYR A 1110 25.82 6.62 27.60
C TYR A 1110 24.41 7.10 27.99
N LYS A 1111 23.99 6.82 29.23
CA LYS A 1111 22.73 7.36 29.78
C LYS A 1111 22.67 8.88 29.74
N GLU A 1112 23.69 9.53 30.30
CA GLU A 1112 23.75 10.98 30.43
C GLU A 1112 23.72 11.69 29.08
N THR A 1113 24.39 11.12 28.08
CA THR A 1113 24.49 11.74 26.75
C THR A 1113 23.19 11.63 25.95
N TYR A 1114 22.53 10.48 25.97
CA TYR A 1114 21.47 10.17 25.01
C TYR A 1114 20.06 10.03 25.61
N PHE A 1115 19.93 9.81 26.92
CA PHE A 1115 18.64 9.45 27.53
C PHE A 1115 18.24 10.34 28.71
N SER A 1116 19.16 11.16 29.23
CA SER A 1116 18.89 12.05 30.38
C SER A 1116 18.17 13.34 30.02
N ALA A 1117 18.37 13.88 28.81
CA ALA A 1117 17.74 15.14 28.41
C ALA A 1117 16.21 15.00 28.30
N PHE A 1118 15.74 13.88 27.74
CA PHE A 1118 14.32 13.61 27.50
C PHE A 1118 13.99 12.17 27.95
N PRO A 1119 13.48 11.97 29.17
CA PRO A 1119 13.18 10.64 29.70
C PRO A 1119 12.27 9.83 28.77
N GLY A 1120 12.56 8.53 28.64
CA GLY A 1120 11.79 7.62 27.77
C GLY A 1120 12.08 7.76 26.28
N LYS A 1121 13.08 8.56 25.88
CA LYS A 1121 13.45 8.81 24.48
C LYS A 1121 14.97 8.77 24.28
N TYR A 1122 15.40 8.44 23.08
CA TYR A 1122 16.78 8.65 22.64
C TYR A 1122 16.88 10.04 22.02
N PHE A 1123 17.68 10.92 22.62
CA PHE A 1123 17.99 12.23 22.08
C PHE A 1123 19.18 12.16 21.13
N THR A 1124 19.00 12.63 19.90
CA THR A 1124 20.01 12.53 18.85
C THR A 1124 21.09 13.63 18.96
N GLY A 1125 20.81 14.71 19.70
CA GLY A 1125 21.64 15.92 19.68
C GLY A 1125 21.39 16.83 18.47
N ASP A 1126 20.44 16.48 17.59
CA ASP A 1126 20.14 17.22 16.37
C ASP A 1126 18.78 17.92 16.45
N GLY A 1127 18.70 19.11 15.87
CA GLY A 1127 17.45 19.81 15.57
C GLY A 1127 16.86 19.33 14.24
N SER A 1128 15.54 19.36 14.14
CA SER A 1128 14.86 19.02 12.90
C SER A 1128 13.57 19.81 12.71
N PHE A 1129 13.29 20.10 11.45
CA PHE A 1129 12.04 20.65 10.96
C PHE A 1129 11.23 19.54 10.29
N ARG A 1130 9.97 19.39 10.66
CA ARG A 1130 9.00 18.51 10.01
C ARG A 1130 7.99 19.37 9.26
N ASP A 1131 7.89 19.19 7.94
CA ASP A 1131 6.99 20.00 7.11
C ASP A 1131 5.51 19.55 7.19
N LEU A 1132 4.63 20.23 6.45
CA LEU A 1132 3.19 19.94 6.40
C LEU A 1132 2.87 18.50 5.98
N GLU A 1133 3.68 17.93 5.09
CA GLU A 1133 3.51 16.58 4.60
C GLU A 1133 4.08 15.54 5.58
N GLY A 1134 4.91 15.97 6.54
CA GLY A 1134 5.57 15.12 7.51
C GLY A 1134 6.96 14.66 7.08
N ASN A 1135 7.60 15.38 6.16
CA ASN A 1135 9.00 15.17 5.78
C ASN A 1135 9.93 15.88 6.78
N TYR A 1136 10.99 15.20 7.18
CA TYR A 1136 12.03 15.67 8.09
C TYR A 1136 13.18 16.29 7.31
N ARG A 1137 13.53 17.50 7.71
CA ARG A 1137 14.78 18.19 7.38
C ARG A 1137 15.60 18.33 8.64
N ILE A 1138 16.87 17.98 8.56
CA ILE A 1138 17.80 18.11 9.68
C ILE A 1138 18.34 19.53 9.68
N THR A 1139 18.10 20.29 10.76
CA THR A 1139 18.46 21.71 10.82
C THR A 1139 19.86 21.95 11.40
N GLY A 1140 20.49 20.91 11.96
CA GLY A 1140 21.86 20.95 12.48
C GLY A 1140 21.95 20.45 13.93
N ARG A 1141 23.13 20.61 14.56
CA ARG A 1141 23.31 20.25 15.97
C ARG A 1141 22.66 21.29 16.87
N VAL A 1142 21.98 20.85 17.94
CA VAL A 1142 21.38 21.75 18.93
C VAL A 1142 22.45 22.60 19.63
N ASP A 1143 23.65 22.04 19.85
CA ASP A 1143 24.80 22.75 20.44
C ASP A 1143 25.32 23.92 19.57
N ASP A 1144 24.94 23.96 18.29
CA ASP A 1144 25.33 25.03 17.36
C ASP A 1144 24.34 26.20 17.32
N VAL A 1145 23.22 26.14 18.08
CA VAL A 1145 22.27 27.25 18.23
C VAL A 1145 22.89 28.39 19.06
N VAL A 1146 22.75 29.62 18.58
CA VAL A 1146 23.24 30.84 19.24
C VAL A 1146 22.08 31.69 19.73
N ILE A 1147 22.08 32.07 21.01
CA ILE A 1147 21.07 32.99 21.58
C ILE A 1147 21.52 34.44 21.35
N VAL A 1148 20.85 35.14 20.43
CA VAL A 1148 21.11 36.56 20.12
C VAL A 1148 19.91 37.40 20.58
N SER A 1149 20.12 38.29 21.54
CA SER A 1149 19.05 39.14 22.11
C SER A 1149 17.81 38.35 22.55
N GLY A 1150 18.03 37.20 23.18
CA GLY A 1150 16.96 36.30 23.65
C GLY A 1150 16.31 35.41 22.59
N HIS A 1151 16.77 35.44 21.34
CA HIS A 1151 16.26 34.61 20.25
C HIS A 1151 17.23 33.47 19.92
N ASN A 1152 16.73 32.23 19.88
CA ASN A 1152 17.47 31.06 19.45
C ASN A 1152 17.67 31.10 17.92
N LEU A 1153 18.90 31.25 17.45
CA LEU A 1153 19.24 31.24 16.03
C LEU A 1153 20.07 30.00 15.69
N GLY A 1154 19.53 29.15 14.82
CA GLY A 1154 20.32 28.13 14.15
C GLY A 1154 21.32 28.78 13.19
N THR A 1155 22.55 28.27 13.16
CA THR A 1155 23.61 28.81 12.29
C THR A 1155 23.43 28.36 10.83
N ALA A 1156 22.96 27.13 10.59
CA ALA A 1156 22.85 26.56 9.25
C ALA A 1156 21.93 27.35 8.27
N PRO A 1157 20.73 27.85 8.66
CA PRO A 1157 19.93 28.69 7.77
C PRO A 1157 20.65 29.96 7.33
N ILE A 1158 21.43 30.56 8.23
CA ILE A 1158 22.18 31.79 7.95
C ILE A 1158 23.39 31.45 7.05
N GLU A 1159 24.11 30.36 7.33
CA GLU A 1159 25.21 29.86 6.49
C GLU A 1159 24.73 29.58 5.06
N ASN A 1160 23.57 28.94 4.87
CA ASN A 1160 23.00 28.68 3.55
C ASN A 1160 22.79 29.97 2.75
N ILE A 1161 22.23 31.01 3.37
CA ILE A 1161 22.01 32.30 2.71
C ILE A 1161 23.32 33.01 2.39
N ILE A 1162 24.32 32.91 3.27
CA ILE A 1162 25.66 33.44 2.95
C ILE A 1162 26.22 32.72 1.72
N ASN A 1163 26.03 31.41 1.63
CA ASN A 1163 26.53 30.58 0.53
C ASN A 1163 25.76 30.79 -0.78
N GLU A 1164 24.55 31.36 -0.76
CA GLU A 1164 23.82 31.78 -1.98
C GLU A 1164 24.46 32.99 -2.67
N HIS A 1165 25.37 33.71 -1.99
CA HIS A 1165 26.04 34.85 -2.59
C HIS A 1165 27.05 34.39 -3.66
N ASN A 1166 26.95 34.91 -4.89
CA ASN A 1166 27.75 34.48 -6.05
C ASN A 1166 29.28 34.41 -5.83
N ASN A 1167 29.83 35.22 -4.92
CA ASN A 1167 31.26 35.23 -4.61
C ASN A 1167 31.64 34.40 -3.36
N VAL A 1168 30.71 33.66 -2.75
CA VAL A 1168 30.96 32.84 -1.57
C VAL A 1168 31.03 31.37 -1.95
N VAL A 1169 32.06 30.67 -1.44
CA VAL A 1169 32.25 29.23 -1.61
C VAL A 1169 31.60 28.45 -0.47
N GLU A 1170 31.90 28.85 0.76
CA GLU A 1170 31.42 28.17 1.96
C GLU A 1170 31.57 29.12 3.16
N SER A 1171 30.71 28.95 4.16
CA SER A 1171 30.74 29.74 5.39
C SER A 1171 30.56 28.88 6.63
N ALA A 1172 31.04 29.38 7.75
CA ALA A 1172 30.79 28.82 9.09
C ALA A 1172 30.48 29.96 10.06
N ILE A 1173 29.41 29.80 10.84
CA ILE A 1173 28.99 30.78 11.84
C ILE A 1173 29.13 30.19 13.23
N VAL A 1174 29.63 31.01 14.15
CA VAL A 1174 29.66 30.73 15.58
C VAL A 1174 29.09 31.90 16.37
N GLY A 1175 28.60 31.62 17.57
CA GLY A 1175 28.27 32.66 18.54
C GLY A 1175 29.52 33.19 19.23
N PHE A 1176 29.52 34.47 19.58
CA PHE A 1176 30.53 35.07 20.44
C PHE A 1176 29.91 36.03 21.45
N PRO A 1177 30.52 36.23 22.63
CA PRO A 1177 30.02 37.15 23.65
C PRO A 1177 29.90 38.59 23.13
N HIS A 1178 28.74 39.22 23.33
CA HIS A 1178 28.48 40.59 22.89
C HIS A 1178 27.85 41.41 24.02
N LYS A 1179 28.46 42.56 24.35
CA LYS A 1179 28.09 43.39 25.51
C LYS A 1179 26.61 43.81 25.56
N ILE A 1180 25.95 43.92 24.42
CA ILE A 1180 24.55 44.38 24.31
C ILE A 1180 23.57 43.22 24.03
N LYS A 1181 23.98 42.24 23.22
CA LYS A 1181 23.08 41.20 22.68
C LYS A 1181 23.10 39.90 23.50
N GLY A 1182 23.93 39.84 24.55
CA GLY A 1182 24.32 38.59 25.20
C GLY A 1182 25.37 37.87 24.35
N ASN A 1183 24.95 37.30 23.22
CA ASN A 1183 25.83 36.83 22.16
C ASN A 1183 25.48 37.49 20.82
N ALA A 1184 26.45 37.54 19.93
CA ALA A 1184 26.27 37.95 18.53
C ALA A 1184 26.87 36.88 17.59
N LEU A 1185 26.66 37.04 16.29
CA LEU A 1185 27.11 36.09 15.28
C LEU A 1185 28.42 36.53 14.62
N TYR A 1186 29.36 35.60 14.50
CA TYR A 1186 30.61 35.74 13.79
C TYR A 1186 30.68 34.70 12.67
N ALA A 1187 30.75 35.15 11.42
CA ALA A 1187 30.98 34.31 10.26
C ALA A 1187 32.45 34.28 9.81
N TYR A 1188 32.90 33.10 9.43
CA TYR A 1188 34.11 32.83 8.67
C TYR A 1188 33.69 32.41 7.26
N VAL A 1189 34.14 33.13 6.23
CA VAL A 1189 33.63 33.01 4.86
C VAL A 1189 34.78 32.75 3.88
N ILE A 1190 34.68 31.67 3.11
CA ILE A 1190 35.55 31.38 1.97
C ILE A 1190 34.90 31.99 0.73
N VAL A 1191 35.69 32.67 -0.10
CA VAL A 1191 35.22 33.34 -1.32
C VAL A 1191 35.91 32.79 -2.57
N TYR A 1192 35.25 32.88 -3.73
CA TYR A 1192 35.84 32.46 -5.00
C TYR A 1192 36.96 33.42 -5.40
N GLU A 1193 36.71 34.72 -5.30
CA GLU A 1193 37.68 35.79 -5.55
C GLU A 1193 37.73 36.75 -4.36
N VAL A 1194 38.94 37.10 -3.91
CA VAL A 1194 39.10 38.09 -2.83
C VAL A 1194 38.66 39.46 -3.36
N PRO A 1195 37.60 40.07 -2.81
CA PRO A 1195 37.08 41.33 -3.34
C PRO A 1195 38.08 42.49 -3.10
N GLU A 1196 38.20 43.39 -4.07
CA GLU A 1196 39.02 44.61 -3.95
C GLU A 1196 38.60 45.48 -2.75
N ASN A 1197 37.30 45.48 -2.42
CA ASN A 1197 36.76 46.13 -1.24
C ASN A 1197 35.94 45.14 -0.38
N PRO A 1198 36.57 44.51 0.63
CA PRO A 1198 35.92 43.55 1.51
C PRO A 1198 34.67 44.09 2.23
N ASP A 1199 34.58 45.40 2.49
CA ASP A 1199 33.45 45.98 3.21
C ASP A 1199 32.16 46.05 2.39
N ASN A 1200 32.26 46.09 1.06
CA ASN A 1200 31.10 45.98 0.18
C ASN A 1200 30.50 44.57 0.28
N LEU A 1201 31.34 43.54 0.17
CA LEU A 1201 30.89 42.14 0.27
C LEU A 1201 30.28 41.83 1.64
N ARG A 1202 30.85 42.36 2.73
CA ARG A 1202 30.25 42.23 4.07
C ARG A 1202 28.84 42.82 4.15
N ARG A 1203 28.62 43.96 3.49
CA ARG A 1203 27.32 44.65 3.46
C ARG A 1203 26.31 43.88 2.61
N GLU A 1204 26.73 43.41 1.45
CA GLU A 1204 25.92 42.57 0.55
C GLU A 1204 25.45 41.30 1.27
N ILE A 1205 26.35 40.58 1.94
CA ILE A 1205 26.01 39.39 2.75
C ILE A 1205 24.99 39.75 3.84
N ASN A 1206 25.22 40.82 4.60
CA ASN A 1206 24.29 41.22 5.67
C ASN A 1206 22.95 41.75 5.17
N ASP A 1207 22.91 42.35 3.98
CA ASP A 1207 21.66 42.76 3.33
C ASP A 1207 20.88 41.55 2.81
N LEU A 1208 21.58 40.54 2.28
CA LEU A 1208 20.99 39.28 1.86
C LEU A 1208 20.37 38.53 3.05
N ILE A 1209 21.11 38.41 4.17
CA ILE A 1209 20.58 37.85 5.43
C ILE A 1209 19.40 38.68 5.95
N GLY A 1210 19.53 40.01 5.92
CA GLY A 1210 18.51 40.92 6.41
C GLY A 1210 17.19 40.84 5.64
N ARG A 1211 17.24 40.62 4.32
CA ARG A 1211 16.06 40.44 3.47
C ARG A 1211 15.42 39.06 3.63
N THR A 1212 16.22 38.02 3.87
CA THR A 1212 15.75 36.63 3.81
C THR A 1212 15.35 36.08 5.18
N ILE A 1213 16.15 36.34 6.23
CA ILE A 1213 15.84 35.90 7.61
C ILE A 1213 15.31 37.05 8.45
N GLY A 1214 15.96 38.21 8.36
CA GLY A 1214 15.60 39.38 9.15
C GLY A 1214 16.79 40.00 9.89
N GLY A 1215 16.59 41.21 10.40
CA GLY A 1215 17.67 42.03 10.97
C GLY A 1215 18.38 41.41 12.18
N ILE A 1216 17.73 40.49 12.90
CA ILE A 1216 18.29 39.85 14.10
C ILE A 1216 19.38 38.81 13.77
N ALA A 1217 19.37 38.26 12.55
CA ALA A 1217 20.36 37.28 12.09
C ALA A 1217 21.59 37.92 11.43
N LYS A 1218 21.65 39.26 11.34
CA LYS A 1218 22.81 39.96 10.78
C LYS A 1218 24.07 39.65 11.58
N LEU A 1219 25.15 39.42 10.85
CA LEU A 1219 26.47 39.11 11.35
C LEU A 1219 27.14 40.39 11.86
N ASP A 1220 27.63 40.36 13.09
CA ASP A 1220 28.43 41.46 13.65
C ASP A 1220 29.86 41.43 13.12
N LYS A 1221 30.37 40.24 12.81
CA LYS A 1221 31.73 40.03 12.32
C LYS A 1221 31.70 39.06 11.14
N ILE A 1222 32.40 39.42 10.06
CA ILE A 1222 32.60 38.59 8.87
C ILE A 1222 34.08 38.61 8.53
N GLN A 1223 34.77 37.49 8.76
CA GLN A 1223 36.16 37.30 8.42
C GLN A 1223 36.26 36.45 7.17
N PHE A 1224 36.94 36.96 6.15
CA PHE A 1224 37.25 36.20 4.95
C PHE A 1224 38.48 35.32 5.22
N VAL A 1225 38.38 34.03 4.91
CA VAL A 1225 39.39 33.01 5.24
C VAL A 1225 39.70 32.15 4.02
N THR A 1226 40.91 31.61 3.96
CA THR A 1226 41.35 30.72 2.87
C THR A 1226 40.84 29.29 3.03
N GLY A 1227 40.40 28.92 4.23
CA GLY A 1227 39.84 27.60 4.53
C GLY A 1227 39.21 27.55 5.91
N LEU A 1228 38.40 26.53 6.16
CA LEU A 1228 37.76 26.27 7.46
C LEU A 1228 38.39 25.03 8.12
N PRO A 1229 38.50 24.98 9.46
CA PRO A 1229 39.07 23.84 10.14
C PRO A 1229 38.10 22.67 10.08
N LYS A 1230 38.33 21.73 9.16
CA LYS A 1230 37.49 20.54 8.96
C LYS A 1230 38.17 19.29 9.45
N THR A 1231 37.40 18.38 10.05
CA THR A 1231 37.82 16.99 10.30
C THR A 1231 38.01 16.25 8.99
N ARG A 1232 38.66 15.09 9.05
CA ARG A 1232 38.80 14.20 7.89
C ARG A 1232 37.48 13.59 7.39
N SER A 1233 36.43 13.60 8.22
CA SER A 1233 35.05 13.27 7.82
C SER A 1233 34.31 14.43 7.13
N GLY A 1234 34.99 15.53 6.80
CA GLY A 1234 34.39 16.71 6.16
C GLY A 1234 33.79 17.74 7.13
N LYS A 1235 33.53 17.33 8.38
CA LYS A 1235 32.89 18.17 9.41
C LYS A 1235 33.70 19.40 9.83
N ILE A 1236 33.10 20.59 9.72
CA ILE A 1236 33.65 21.84 10.26
C ILE A 1236 33.72 21.79 11.79
N MET A 1237 34.88 22.06 12.36
CA MET A 1237 35.15 22.08 13.79
C MET A 1237 34.80 23.43 14.41
N ARG A 1238 33.50 23.72 14.49
CA ARG A 1238 32.96 24.99 15.03
C ARG A 1238 33.43 25.33 16.45
N ARG A 1239 33.78 24.34 17.27
CA ARG A 1239 34.40 24.56 18.59
C ARG A 1239 35.69 25.39 18.51
N ILE A 1240 36.54 25.13 17.51
CA ILE A 1240 37.81 25.85 17.32
C ILE A 1240 37.51 27.30 16.92
N LEU A 1241 36.63 27.48 15.93
CA LEU A 1241 36.17 28.78 15.47
C LEU A 1241 35.56 29.61 16.62
N ARG A 1242 34.74 28.97 17.47
CA ARG A 1242 34.13 29.61 18.65
C ARG A 1242 35.17 30.09 19.65
N LYS A 1243 36.17 29.26 19.98
CA LYS A 1243 37.27 29.66 20.86
C LYS A 1243 38.07 30.85 20.31
N ILE A 1244 38.30 30.88 19.00
CA ILE A 1244 38.94 32.03 18.34
C ILE A 1244 38.05 33.28 18.46
N ALA A 1245 36.75 33.14 18.20
CA ALA A 1245 35.77 34.22 18.32
C ALA A 1245 35.61 34.73 19.77
N GLU A 1246 35.84 33.88 20.78
CA GLU A 1246 35.82 34.20 22.21
C GLU A 1246 37.17 34.71 22.75
N ASN A 1247 38.21 34.76 21.91
CA ASN A 1247 39.59 35.11 22.29
C ASN A 1247 40.22 34.13 23.31
N GLU A 1248 39.75 32.87 23.35
CA GLU A 1248 40.26 31.79 24.23
C GLU A 1248 41.27 30.88 23.50
N THR A 1249 42.36 31.45 23.00
CA THR A 1249 43.29 30.76 22.10
C THR A 1249 44.35 29.90 22.80
N SER A 1250 44.44 29.92 24.13
CA SER A 1250 45.48 29.25 24.92
C SER A 1250 45.33 27.73 25.04
N ASN A 1251 44.16 27.15 24.73
CA ASN A 1251 43.92 25.70 24.76
C ASN A 1251 42.89 25.28 23.69
N MET A 1252 43.35 24.98 22.48
CA MET A 1252 42.48 24.56 21.37
C MET A 1252 42.04 23.08 21.43
N GLY A 1253 42.60 22.30 22.37
CA GLY A 1253 42.48 20.83 22.36
C GLY A 1253 43.24 20.20 21.19
N ASP A 1254 42.98 18.94 20.90
CA ASP A 1254 43.66 18.22 19.82
C ASP A 1254 43.17 18.66 18.41
N ILE A 1255 44.03 19.37 17.69
CA ILE A 1255 43.81 19.84 16.31
C ILE A 1255 44.36 18.86 15.25
N THR A 1256 44.97 17.74 15.65
CA THR A 1256 45.59 16.76 14.72
C THR A 1256 44.56 15.95 13.92
N THR A 1257 43.31 15.95 14.37
CA THR A 1257 42.16 15.35 13.66
C THR A 1257 41.69 16.16 12.45
N LEU A 1258 42.23 17.37 12.25
CA LEU A 1258 41.90 18.23 11.11
C LEU A 1258 42.52 17.72 9.81
N LEU A 1259 41.84 18.00 8.70
CA LEU A 1259 42.34 17.76 7.34
C LEU A 1259 43.53 18.67 7.02
N ASN A 1260 43.45 19.93 7.44
CA ASN A 1260 44.51 20.92 7.34
C ASN A 1260 44.63 21.72 8.65
N PRO A 1261 45.54 21.34 9.57
CA PRO A 1261 45.73 22.05 10.84
C PRO A 1261 46.22 23.50 10.69
N GLU A 1262 47.00 23.82 9.66
CA GLU A 1262 47.63 25.14 9.44
C GLU A 1262 46.60 26.26 9.24
N VAL A 1263 45.40 25.91 8.77
CA VAL A 1263 44.28 26.84 8.60
C VAL A 1263 43.88 27.50 9.94
N VAL A 1264 44.08 26.83 11.07
CA VAL A 1264 43.72 27.38 12.39
C VAL A 1264 44.56 28.61 12.73
N GLU A 1265 45.87 28.55 12.46
CA GLU A 1265 46.79 29.67 12.72
C GLU A 1265 46.45 30.88 11.84
N ALA A 1266 46.21 30.66 10.55
CA ALA A 1266 45.80 31.72 9.63
C ALA A 1266 44.49 32.43 10.05
N ILE A 1267 43.52 31.66 10.57
CA ILE A 1267 42.27 32.23 11.08
C ILE A 1267 42.53 33.06 12.36
N MET A 1268 43.41 32.59 13.25
CA MET A 1268 43.77 33.30 14.48
C MET A 1268 44.44 34.63 14.19
N GLU A 1269 45.41 34.68 13.27
CA GLU A 1269 46.09 35.92 12.88
C GLU A 1269 45.13 36.97 12.30
N GLY A 1270 44.15 36.51 11.51
CA GLY A 1270 43.12 37.34 10.88
C GLY A 1270 41.91 37.69 11.76
N SER A 1271 41.90 37.30 13.05
CA SER A 1271 40.74 37.49 13.93
C SER A 1271 40.33 38.96 14.09
N LEU A 1272 39.02 39.20 14.02
CA LEU A 1272 38.36 40.50 14.18
C LEU A 1272 37.94 40.78 15.63
N VAL A 1273 38.28 39.89 16.55
CA VAL A 1273 38.11 40.01 18.00
C VAL A 1273 39.52 39.99 18.59
N LYS A 1274 40.02 41.15 18.99
CA LYS A 1274 41.31 41.35 19.65
C LYS A 1274 41.11 41.95 21.01
#